data_AF-C6AEP5-F1
#
_entry.id   AF-C6AEP5-F1
#
_cell.length_a   1.000
_cell.length_b   1.000
_cell.length_c   1.000
_cell.angle_alpha   90.00
_cell.angle_beta   90.00
_cell.angle_gamma   90.00
#
_symmetry.space_group_name_H-M   'P 1'
#
loop_
_entity.id
_entity.type
_entity.pdbx_description
1 polymer ?
#
loop_
_entity_poly.entity_id
_entity_poly.type
_entity_poly.pdbx_seq_one_letter_code
_entity_poly.pdbx_strand_id
1 'polypeptide(L)'
;MYKKSLLLYTAAMTVTLFGTHFNAYAANNVLKNDVKGTVTSATSGSSYDAIEATNGGEIKGENLIVTSPDPEKFSTGVASKDSGSEITLTGTTIVEKVKNGLFAEKGGKITSENLIINGTNIGLVAQNSGSKIELTGKTTIGKVTNGLQAVGGAAITSKDLTITLNEAGVSNVGVSVQDSNSKIELKGKTTIKNATNHGLMAVNGAIVSEDLTLIGSATQGTSIGIGAYTPNSKIELKGKTVIEKFKTGLVMNNGAAIKIDGASITASEIGASFIGSFNNSKNNETTLENVNISSADDDALMNKGINAEKSTVTLNNVTVTQANTGIFANDHSTITVSGGSFDGKTDGVYAKQGSTINLTGDAKITSTDGYGLHAEGPKSKITKTGGTVSGKQNALFAEKGGQIDATNVALTTDGKGTGAVALGPDSRIELHGDTTINNTLDGLGAVDGGKITSENLTVMGGEAIDQDPDKNRSGIWTEDAGSEITLTGKTIIKNVDEGFYADGGSKIISGDLTIIGGESEKPTVGVNTWEADSIVELNGKTTIQNVDVGLFAIEGSTIKTSNGAIDANSKGLDTQSDTPQNGKKNKIEAKKAALVVINGGHIDLKDVSATAEVAGLQFATFSDNDPNGSHDPQKYHSNEINLTNAELHAENDTGIFIKTVVEKSIEDAAAPSIGTVNLKKSEVHADVLLGDGIFWDKTSWKDKDLWDGKEIKAISNGTFTLSADQSTLEGRANIAKDRNVHFDLKNDTTWTLKISKNEKDDNGNLLDIAQRSRSDISTLHLDNSSIIFSKPTEEHYQTLHIGSGKPDSTAVYNAMGDAKIYFNAEWSDGAAINEQKTDRLLINGDVSGNTSVYVTGRLENDNVEANTSAAANVRGLSLIQVSGKAEESSFKLVNGYTTRGGLPDMYTLRAYGPDSSQGKANIAQNLFDEKNENFWDFRLQPELLGNGSGSGPSVIAPVAQTASYLVMPNALFYSGLTDMAKQNALLANIRTSVLGKEEDKQTGFFLYTYGSTGTLSSERGPLKYGYGADIRYAALQAGVTLAAIEGQNTTTNFGLVGTYGQLSFTPKDMSDAGKNTLDKWSLTAYGSIQYNNGFYIDALLSYGILKGHITNALRGNTAKLNDAKMLSLSTTIGKEFATGMEGLTFEPQAQIAYQHLMFNTIEDADNFAVDMNNPSQWLIRVGGRLTKTISTENNRPMSFYGKVNLIKTFGDDGTIHIGRDFDLDPMGPAIEGGIGINAQLSHNFSLHGDVSYQQKLQKTGISGASFSGGIRYQF
;
A
#
# COMPACT_ATOMS: atom_id res chain seq x y z
N MET A 1 61.71 31.96 90.68
CA MET A 1 60.93 33.07 90.08
C MET A 1 59.47 32.60 90.10
N TYR A 2 58.55 33.17 90.89
CA TYR A 2 57.78 34.41 90.66
C TYR A 2 57.02 34.38 89.31
N LYS A 3 55.69 34.48 89.18
CA LYS A 3 54.49 34.69 90.07
C LYS A 3 53.26 34.00 89.37
N LYS A 4 51.98 33.94 89.79
CA LYS A 4 51.14 34.61 90.84
C LYS A 4 49.84 33.77 91.13
N SER A 5 49.41 33.65 92.40
CA SER A 5 48.04 33.83 93.00
C SER A 5 46.72 33.44 92.26
N LEU A 6 45.62 32.95 92.89
CA LEU A 6 45.22 32.98 94.32
C LEU A 6 44.01 32.04 94.70
N LEU A 7 44.05 31.36 95.87
CA LEU A 7 42.92 30.84 96.74
C LEU A 7 41.85 29.86 96.12
N LEU A 8 41.22 28.83 96.73
CA LEU A 8 40.95 28.24 98.09
C LEU A 8 40.64 26.70 97.91
N TYR A 9 40.51 25.76 98.89
CA TYR A 9 41.10 25.52 100.23
C TYR A 9 40.61 24.15 100.83
N THR A 10 41.49 23.34 101.47
CA THR A 10 41.26 22.35 102.59
C THR A 10 40.21 21.21 102.52
N ALA A 11 40.26 20.07 103.26
CA ALA A 11 41.28 19.27 104.02
C ALA A 11 40.55 18.07 104.74
N ALA A 12 41.16 17.03 105.35
CA ALA A 12 42.36 16.21 105.06
C ALA A 12 42.44 14.92 105.96
N MET A 13 42.95 13.81 105.42
CA MET A 13 43.61 12.61 106.03
C MET A 13 43.15 11.90 107.35
N THR A 14 42.83 10.59 107.19
CA THR A 14 43.46 9.38 107.80
C THR A 14 43.41 9.04 109.32
N VAL A 15 43.02 7.79 109.66
CA VAL A 15 43.66 6.77 110.55
C VAL A 15 42.63 5.70 111.01
N THR A 16 43.08 4.48 111.39
CA THR A 16 42.29 3.24 111.55
C THR A 16 42.14 2.73 113.01
N LEU A 17 41.23 1.74 113.18
CA LEU A 17 41.15 0.66 114.20
C LEU A 17 40.05 0.71 115.30
N PHE A 18 39.34 -0.44 115.40
CA PHE A 18 38.44 -0.97 116.44
C PHE A 18 37.33 -0.10 117.09
N GLY A 19 36.09 -0.56 116.89
CA GLY A 19 34.91 -0.28 117.73
C GLY A 19 33.77 -1.25 117.38
N THR A 20 33.06 -1.79 118.37
CA THR A 20 32.00 -2.81 118.16
C THR A 20 30.58 -2.24 118.28
N HIS A 21 29.63 -2.88 117.59
CA HIS A 21 28.25 -3.23 118.00
C HIS A 21 27.10 -2.93 117.03
N PHE A 22 26.12 -3.84 117.09
CA PHE A 22 24.72 -3.82 116.61
C PHE A 22 24.43 -3.64 115.12
N ASN A 23 24.26 -4.80 114.46
CA ASN A 23 23.24 -4.99 113.44
C ASN A 23 21.85 -4.57 113.97
N ALA A 24 21.11 -3.80 113.18
CA ALA A 24 19.65 -3.78 113.22
C ALA A 24 19.15 -4.38 111.91
N TYR A 25 18.77 -5.66 111.93
CA TYR A 25 18.28 -6.37 110.75
C TYR A 25 16.84 -5.90 110.47
N ALA A 26 16.65 -4.95 109.57
CA ALA A 26 15.32 -4.52 109.15
C ALA A 26 14.57 -5.74 108.56
N ALA A 27 13.36 -5.99 109.06
CA ALA A 27 12.53 -7.07 108.54
C ALA A 27 12.12 -6.76 107.10
N ASN A 28 12.14 -7.77 106.22
CA ASN A 28 11.77 -7.55 104.80
C ASN A 28 10.31 -7.08 104.73
N ASN A 29 10.07 -5.92 104.12
CA ASN A 29 8.74 -5.32 104.02
C ASN A 29 8.00 -5.85 102.78
N VAL A 30 7.68 -7.15 102.78
CA VAL A 30 6.95 -7.80 101.69
C VAL A 30 5.45 -7.78 101.98
N LEU A 31 4.67 -7.14 101.12
CA LEU A 31 3.21 -7.15 101.22
C LEU A 31 2.66 -8.43 100.59
N LYS A 32 2.32 -9.42 101.41
CA LYS A 32 1.81 -10.72 100.95
C LYS A 32 0.34 -10.94 101.30
N ASN A 33 -0.40 -11.58 100.39
CA ASN A 33 -1.66 -12.26 100.67
C ASN A 33 -1.63 -13.68 100.06
N ASP A 34 -1.84 -14.69 100.89
CA ASP A 34 -1.93 -16.12 100.52
C ASP A 34 -3.23 -16.78 101.00
N VAL A 35 -4.24 -16.00 101.41
CA VAL A 35 -5.52 -16.49 101.93
C VAL A 35 -6.65 -16.22 100.94
N LYS A 36 -7.22 -17.29 100.41
CA LYS A 36 -8.26 -17.27 99.37
C LYS A 36 -9.47 -16.43 99.73
N GLY A 37 -9.84 -15.49 98.86
CA GLY A 37 -11.05 -14.65 99.00
C GLY A 37 -10.95 -13.56 100.06
N THR A 38 -9.74 -13.20 100.51
CA THR A 38 -9.49 -12.06 101.39
C THR A 38 -8.89 -10.89 100.62
N VAL A 39 -9.11 -9.65 101.07
CA VAL A 39 -8.57 -8.44 100.45
C VAL A 39 -7.62 -7.74 101.43
N THR A 40 -6.34 -7.66 101.08
CA THR A 40 -5.34 -6.91 101.82
C THR A 40 -5.15 -5.53 101.20
N SER A 41 -5.38 -4.47 101.97
CA SER A 41 -5.13 -3.09 101.52
C SER A 41 -3.73 -2.62 101.93
N ALA A 42 -2.96 -2.14 100.97
CA ALA A 42 -1.69 -1.47 101.20
C ALA A 42 -1.89 -0.05 101.76
N THR A 43 -0.93 0.46 102.54
CA THR A 43 -0.95 1.85 102.97
C THR A 43 -0.53 2.75 101.80
N SER A 44 -1.38 3.71 101.43
CA SER A 44 -1.12 4.63 100.30
C SER A 44 0.22 5.37 100.47
N GLY A 45 0.99 5.52 99.39
CA GLY A 45 2.31 6.18 99.42
C GLY A 45 3.45 5.38 100.05
N SER A 46 3.23 4.12 100.47
CA SER A 46 4.24 3.34 101.20
C SER A 46 5.21 2.57 100.31
N SER A 47 6.40 2.30 100.86
CA SER A 47 7.49 1.57 100.19
C SER A 47 7.59 0.12 100.68
N TYR A 48 7.53 -0.83 99.76
CA TYR A 48 7.65 -2.29 100.01
C TYR A 48 8.86 -2.89 99.28
N ASP A 49 9.40 -4.01 99.77
CA ASP A 49 10.49 -4.74 99.10
C ASP A 49 9.95 -5.52 97.88
N ALA A 50 8.75 -6.11 98.06
CA ALA A 50 7.98 -6.81 97.03
C ALA A 50 6.49 -6.89 97.44
N ILE A 51 5.62 -7.19 96.47
CA ILE A 51 4.18 -7.44 96.66
C ILE A 51 3.85 -8.81 96.07
N GLU A 52 3.22 -9.72 96.83
CA GLU A 52 2.87 -11.07 96.35
C GLU A 52 1.44 -11.50 96.71
N ALA A 53 0.61 -11.75 95.70
CA ALA A 53 -0.69 -12.41 95.83
C ALA A 53 -0.58 -13.88 95.37
N THR A 54 -1.08 -14.81 96.17
CA THR A 54 -0.99 -16.27 95.98
C THR A 54 -2.27 -16.97 96.44
N ASN A 55 -2.51 -18.21 96.01
CA ASN A 55 -3.63 -19.07 96.48
C ASN A 55 -5.07 -18.49 96.34
N GLY A 56 -5.27 -17.40 95.61
CA GLY A 56 -6.55 -16.71 95.49
C GLY A 56 -6.76 -15.52 96.44
N GLY A 57 -5.68 -14.92 96.97
CA GLY A 57 -5.74 -13.68 97.74
C GLY A 57 -5.82 -12.42 96.86
N GLU A 58 -6.53 -11.39 97.30
CA GLU A 58 -6.54 -10.07 96.66
C GLU A 58 -5.64 -9.07 97.40
N ILE A 59 -4.97 -8.18 96.66
CA ILE A 59 -4.23 -7.03 97.20
C ILE A 59 -4.68 -5.75 96.47
N LYS A 60 -4.93 -4.67 97.22
CA LYS A 60 -5.29 -3.36 96.65
C LYS A 60 -4.39 -2.28 97.23
N GLY A 61 -3.89 -1.36 96.40
CA GLY A 61 -2.95 -0.33 96.83
C GLY A 61 -2.97 0.90 95.95
N GLU A 62 -2.50 2.02 96.50
CA GLU A 62 -2.53 3.32 95.84
C GLU A 62 -1.18 4.03 96.00
N ASN A 63 -0.66 4.61 94.92
CA ASN A 63 0.59 5.40 94.91
C ASN A 63 1.80 4.68 95.55
N LEU A 64 1.96 3.37 95.29
CA LEU A 64 2.97 2.55 95.97
C LEU A 64 4.38 2.69 95.39
N ILE A 65 5.38 2.48 96.25
CA ILE A 65 6.77 2.31 95.85
C ILE A 65 7.17 0.85 96.13
N VAL A 66 7.83 0.21 95.19
CA VAL A 66 8.39 -1.15 95.32
C VAL A 66 9.87 -1.06 94.97
N THR A 67 10.75 -1.31 95.95
CA THR A 67 12.20 -1.18 95.78
C THR A 67 12.95 -2.22 96.61
N SER A 68 13.42 -3.29 95.98
CA SER A 68 14.24 -4.26 96.72
C SER A 68 15.62 -3.69 97.06
N PRO A 69 16.09 -3.80 98.33
CA PRO A 69 17.49 -3.56 98.68
C PRO A 69 18.40 -4.74 98.26
N ASP A 70 17.84 -5.89 97.90
CA ASP A 70 18.53 -7.11 97.48
C ASP A 70 17.82 -7.74 96.25
N PRO A 71 18.27 -7.41 95.02
CA PRO A 71 17.64 -7.91 93.79
C PRO A 71 17.88 -9.40 93.52
N GLU A 72 18.77 -10.08 94.25
CA GLU A 72 18.93 -11.53 94.20
C GLU A 72 17.85 -12.23 95.03
N LYS A 73 17.57 -11.70 96.23
CA LYS A 73 16.60 -12.25 97.18
C LYS A 73 15.14 -12.00 96.76
N PHE A 74 14.83 -10.82 96.24
CA PHE A 74 13.51 -10.48 95.70
C PHE A 74 13.61 -10.15 94.21
N SER A 75 13.61 -11.20 93.39
CA SER A 75 13.79 -11.09 91.94
C SER A 75 12.62 -10.41 91.22
N THR A 76 11.44 -10.30 91.84
CA THR A 76 10.21 -9.79 91.23
C THR A 76 9.56 -8.77 92.15
N GLY A 77 9.23 -7.59 91.64
CA GLY A 77 8.62 -6.51 92.42
C GLY A 77 7.15 -6.77 92.78
N VAL A 78 6.32 -7.11 91.80
CA VAL A 78 4.88 -7.37 92.00
C VAL A 78 4.51 -8.70 91.35
N ALA A 79 4.06 -9.67 92.14
CA ALA A 79 3.75 -11.02 91.69
C ALA A 79 2.31 -11.43 92.03
N SER A 80 1.55 -11.90 91.05
CA SER A 80 0.21 -12.47 91.26
C SER A 80 0.17 -13.88 90.67
N LYS A 81 0.00 -14.87 91.54
CA LYS A 81 0.17 -16.30 91.21
C LYS A 81 -1.07 -17.08 91.59
N ASP A 82 -1.37 -18.11 90.79
CA ASP A 82 -2.49 -19.03 90.97
C ASP A 82 -3.88 -18.42 90.67
N SER A 83 -4.81 -19.29 90.27
CA SER A 83 -6.13 -18.89 89.79
C SER A 83 -6.97 -18.21 90.88
N GLY A 84 -7.36 -16.97 90.60
CA GLY A 84 -8.18 -16.14 91.49
C GLY A 84 -7.37 -15.16 92.35
N SER A 85 -6.03 -15.16 92.28
CA SER A 85 -5.22 -14.11 92.90
C SER A 85 -5.28 -12.83 92.06
N GLU A 86 -5.46 -11.67 92.69
CA GLU A 86 -5.61 -10.40 91.98
C GLU A 86 -4.92 -9.26 92.73
N ILE A 87 -4.16 -8.43 92.00
CA ILE A 87 -3.54 -7.21 92.53
C ILE A 87 -4.11 -6.01 91.78
N THR A 88 -4.64 -5.01 92.49
CA THR A 88 -5.12 -3.74 91.91
C THR A 88 -4.28 -2.56 92.43
N LEU A 89 -3.70 -1.79 91.52
CA LEU A 89 -2.83 -0.65 91.83
C LEU A 89 -3.38 0.64 91.20
N THR A 90 -3.78 1.61 92.02
CA THR A 90 -4.34 2.91 91.58
C THR A 90 -3.36 4.06 91.79
N GLY A 91 -3.55 5.17 91.08
CA GLY A 91 -2.62 6.29 91.09
C GLY A 91 -1.32 5.97 90.34
N THR A 92 -0.16 6.27 90.93
CA THR A 92 1.17 6.02 90.32
C THR A 92 2.00 5.02 91.14
N THR A 93 2.25 3.83 90.59
CA THR A 93 3.19 2.87 91.21
C THR A 93 4.58 2.99 90.61
N ILE A 94 5.62 3.00 91.46
CA ILE A 94 7.03 2.95 91.07
C ILE A 94 7.60 1.59 91.48
N VAL A 95 8.24 0.88 90.55
CA VAL A 95 8.89 -0.42 90.78
C VAL A 95 10.35 -0.33 90.31
N GLU A 96 11.32 -0.32 91.22
CA GLU A 96 12.73 -0.15 90.89
C GLU A 96 13.66 -1.13 91.64
N LYS A 97 14.90 -1.29 91.15
CA LYS A 97 15.92 -2.16 91.74
C LYS A 97 15.48 -3.64 91.85
N VAL A 98 14.67 -4.12 90.93
CA VAL A 98 14.24 -5.52 90.82
C VAL A 98 14.72 -6.15 89.51
N LYS A 99 14.80 -7.47 89.42
CA LYS A 99 15.09 -8.14 88.14
C LYS A 99 13.86 -8.07 87.22
N ASN A 100 12.70 -8.46 87.74
CA ASN A 100 11.42 -8.49 87.05
C ASN A 100 10.45 -7.46 87.66
N GLY A 101 9.74 -6.67 86.85
CA GLY A 101 8.76 -5.69 87.32
C GLY A 101 7.48 -6.33 87.86
N LEU A 102 6.53 -6.64 86.97
CA LEU A 102 5.29 -7.37 87.28
C LEU A 102 5.33 -8.80 86.70
N PHE A 103 4.77 -9.76 87.44
CA PHE A 103 4.73 -11.18 87.05
C PHE A 103 3.37 -11.81 87.41
N ALA A 104 2.59 -12.18 86.39
CA ALA A 104 1.32 -12.89 86.53
C ALA A 104 1.47 -14.36 86.11
N GLU A 105 1.15 -15.30 86.99
CA GLU A 105 1.40 -16.74 86.79
C GLU A 105 0.18 -17.61 87.11
N LYS A 106 0.01 -18.74 86.40
CA LYS A 106 -0.99 -19.79 86.71
C LYS A 106 -2.44 -19.30 86.91
N GLY A 107 -2.87 -18.24 86.22
CA GLY A 107 -4.21 -17.65 86.35
C GLY A 107 -4.31 -16.45 87.30
N GLY A 108 -3.17 -15.95 87.82
CA GLY A 108 -3.12 -14.72 88.60
C GLY A 108 -3.31 -13.47 87.73
N LYS A 109 -3.79 -12.39 88.34
CA LYS A 109 -4.07 -11.12 87.66
C LYS A 109 -3.38 -9.92 88.32
N ILE A 110 -2.98 -8.94 87.51
CA ILE A 110 -2.49 -7.64 87.97
C ILE A 110 -3.14 -6.52 87.14
N THR A 111 -3.78 -5.57 87.79
CA THR A 111 -4.36 -4.36 87.20
C THR A 111 -3.64 -3.15 87.76
N SER A 112 -3.16 -2.24 86.91
CA SER A 112 -2.46 -1.02 87.35
C SER A 112 -2.91 0.20 86.56
N GLU A 113 -2.97 1.36 87.22
CA GLU A 113 -3.27 2.63 86.57
C GLU A 113 -2.01 3.22 85.91
N ASN A 114 -1.21 4.02 86.61
CA ASN A 114 0.05 4.55 86.08
C ASN A 114 1.24 3.82 86.71
N LEU A 115 2.25 3.50 85.90
CA LEU A 115 3.32 2.56 86.28
C LEU A 115 4.69 3.00 85.76
N ILE A 116 5.69 3.01 86.64
CA ILE A 116 7.09 3.30 86.31
C ILE A 116 7.95 2.11 86.75
N ILE A 117 8.61 1.43 85.82
CA ILE A 117 9.50 0.29 86.09
C ILE A 117 10.95 0.64 85.74
N ASN A 118 11.88 0.47 86.70
CA ASN A 118 13.33 0.48 86.50
C ASN A 118 13.92 -0.86 86.97
N GLY A 119 13.71 -1.90 86.15
CA GLY A 119 14.22 -3.25 86.39
C GLY A 119 15.59 -3.50 85.75
N THR A 120 16.00 -4.77 85.66
CA THR A 120 17.24 -5.17 84.95
C THR A 120 17.04 -6.32 83.95
N ASN A 121 16.13 -7.26 84.22
CA ASN A 121 15.84 -8.40 83.36
C ASN A 121 14.61 -8.13 82.49
N ILE A 122 13.41 -8.04 83.08
CA ILE A 122 12.16 -7.94 82.33
C ILE A 122 11.15 -6.98 82.96
N GLY A 123 10.44 -6.20 82.15
CA GLY A 123 9.42 -5.27 82.61
C GLY A 123 8.18 -5.98 83.15
N LEU A 124 7.49 -6.72 82.26
CA LEU A 124 6.19 -7.32 82.52
C LEU A 124 6.13 -8.74 81.95
N VAL A 125 5.68 -9.72 82.74
CA VAL A 125 5.46 -11.10 82.30
C VAL A 125 4.08 -11.59 82.68
N ALA A 126 3.35 -12.18 81.73
CA ALA A 126 2.18 -12.99 82.00
C ALA A 126 2.42 -14.42 81.46
N GLN A 127 2.24 -15.42 82.32
CA GLN A 127 2.61 -16.82 82.02
C GLN A 127 1.50 -17.79 82.41
N ASN A 128 1.25 -18.77 81.54
CA ASN A 128 0.17 -19.77 81.59
C ASN A 128 -1.24 -19.22 81.36
N SER A 129 -2.14 -20.13 80.97
CA SER A 129 -3.52 -19.82 80.61
C SER A 129 -4.28 -19.11 81.72
N GLY A 130 -4.99 -18.03 81.34
CA GLY A 130 -5.81 -17.23 82.24
C GLY A 130 -5.05 -16.14 83.02
N SER A 131 -3.71 -16.12 83.00
CA SER A 131 -2.93 -15.05 83.62
C SER A 131 -3.10 -13.74 82.84
N LYS A 132 -3.39 -12.63 83.54
CA LYS A 132 -3.64 -11.32 82.90
C LYS A 132 -2.88 -10.18 83.58
N ILE A 133 -2.26 -9.31 82.77
CA ILE A 133 -1.84 -7.96 83.20
C ILE A 133 -2.65 -6.91 82.44
N GLU A 134 -3.19 -5.90 83.12
CA GLU A 134 -4.01 -4.84 82.54
C GLU A 134 -3.58 -3.46 83.05
N LEU A 135 -3.00 -2.65 82.15
CA LEU A 135 -2.48 -1.32 82.46
C LEU A 135 -3.39 -0.27 81.81
N THR A 136 -4.09 0.51 82.65
CA THR A 136 -5.20 1.38 82.21
C THR A 136 -4.78 2.84 82.02
N GLY A 137 -3.67 3.25 82.62
CA GLY A 137 -3.01 4.54 82.48
C GLY A 137 -1.58 4.40 81.94
N LYS A 138 -0.79 5.48 82.07
CA LYS A 138 0.51 5.60 81.39
C LYS A 138 1.56 4.68 82.01
N THR A 139 2.26 3.92 81.17
CA THR A 139 3.33 3.01 81.60
C THR A 139 4.69 3.39 81.03
N THR A 140 5.73 3.44 81.87
CA THR A 140 7.12 3.68 81.47
C THR A 140 8.03 2.60 82.02
N ILE A 141 8.80 1.92 81.16
CA ILE A 141 9.71 0.82 81.51
C ILE A 141 11.11 1.20 81.03
N GLY A 142 12.11 1.14 81.92
CA GLY A 142 13.50 1.47 81.63
C GLY A 142 14.49 0.44 82.17
N LYS A 143 15.67 0.37 81.53
CA LYS A 143 16.84 -0.42 81.95
C LYS A 143 16.66 -1.95 81.98
N VAL A 144 15.60 -2.44 81.34
CA VAL A 144 15.32 -3.88 81.22
C VAL A 144 15.94 -4.48 79.96
N THR A 145 16.23 -5.78 80.02
CA THR A 145 16.67 -6.60 78.88
C THR A 145 15.49 -7.08 78.02
N ASN A 146 14.27 -7.15 78.57
CA ASN A 146 13.05 -7.39 77.80
C ASN A 146 11.90 -6.52 78.33
N GLY A 147 11.03 -6.01 77.46
CA GLY A 147 9.91 -5.16 77.88
C GLY A 147 8.72 -5.96 78.40
N LEU A 148 7.92 -6.50 77.48
CA LEU A 148 6.72 -7.31 77.76
C LEU A 148 6.88 -8.74 77.24
N GLN A 149 6.34 -9.72 77.97
CA GLN A 149 6.26 -11.12 77.52
C GLN A 149 4.95 -11.79 77.95
N ALA A 150 4.22 -12.37 77.00
CA ALA A 150 3.04 -13.22 77.26
C ALA A 150 3.29 -14.66 76.75
N VAL A 151 3.11 -15.67 77.61
CA VAL A 151 3.47 -17.08 77.34
C VAL A 151 2.38 -18.05 77.78
N GLY A 152 2.15 -19.14 77.03
CA GLY A 152 1.32 -20.26 77.44
C GLY A 152 -0.18 -19.99 77.59
N GLY A 153 -0.75 -19.07 76.80
CA GLY A 153 -2.17 -18.68 76.84
C GLY A 153 -2.48 -17.47 77.74
N ALA A 154 -1.49 -16.63 78.00
CA ALA A 154 -1.59 -15.46 78.88
C ALA A 154 -1.88 -14.16 78.10
N ALA A 155 -2.40 -13.14 78.79
CA ALA A 155 -2.77 -11.86 78.18
C ALA A 155 -2.12 -10.63 78.86
N ILE A 156 -1.66 -9.66 78.07
CA ILE A 156 -1.30 -8.32 78.56
C ILE A 156 -2.06 -7.27 77.76
N THR A 157 -2.72 -6.34 78.44
CA THR A 157 -3.28 -5.12 77.86
C THR A 157 -2.56 -3.92 78.44
N SER A 158 -2.11 -2.98 77.60
CA SER A 158 -1.46 -1.74 78.05
C SER A 158 -2.05 -0.52 77.36
N LYS A 159 -2.03 0.62 78.05
CA LYS A 159 -2.26 1.94 77.48
C LYS A 159 -1.00 2.80 77.55
N ASP A 160 -0.79 3.68 76.55
CA ASP A 160 0.21 4.76 76.54
C ASP A 160 1.59 4.34 77.10
N LEU A 161 2.26 3.46 76.36
CA LEU A 161 3.42 2.68 76.80
C LEU A 161 4.75 3.24 76.26
N THR A 162 5.75 3.41 77.13
CA THR A 162 7.14 3.72 76.74
C THR A 162 8.10 2.67 77.30
N ILE A 163 8.95 2.10 76.45
CA ILE A 163 9.99 1.11 76.81
C ILE A 163 11.35 1.61 76.34
N THR A 164 12.34 1.65 77.23
CA THR A 164 13.75 1.91 76.90
C THR A 164 14.59 0.70 77.35
N LEU A 165 15.05 -0.08 76.37
CA LEU A 165 15.85 -1.30 76.59
C LEU A 165 17.33 -0.96 76.83
N ASN A 166 18.07 -1.92 77.37
CA ASN A 166 19.51 -1.83 77.57
C ASN A 166 20.28 -1.83 76.23
N GLU A 167 21.06 -0.77 75.98
CA GLU A 167 21.76 -0.52 74.70
C GLU A 167 22.96 -1.44 74.42
N ALA A 168 23.68 -1.84 75.47
CA ALA A 168 25.03 -2.40 75.33
C ALA A 168 25.06 -3.94 75.37
N GLY A 169 25.38 -4.57 74.23
CA GLY A 169 25.92 -5.93 74.16
C GLY A 169 24.98 -7.10 74.49
N VAL A 170 23.68 -6.86 74.69
CA VAL A 170 22.69 -7.90 75.05
C VAL A 170 21.59 -7.99 73.99
N SER A 171 21.25 -9.23 73.59
CA SER A 171 20.09 -9.52 72.75
C SER A 171 18.80 -9.24 73.54
N ASN A 172 18.02 -8.27 73.11
CA ASN A 172 16.88 -7.72 73.83
C ASN A 172 15.60 -7.71 72.96
N VAL A 173 14.42 -7.82 73.58
CA VAL A 173 13.12 -7.79 72.89
C VAL A 173 12.16 -6.81 73.57
N GLY A 174 11.56 -5.91 72.77
CA GLY A 174 10.59 -4.93 73.25
C GLY A 174 9.30 -5.56 73.78
N VAL A 175 8.56 -6.25 72.90
CA VAL A 175 7.33 -6.97 73.24
C VAL A 175 7.35 -8.34 72.58
N SER A 176 7.05 -9.39 73.34
CA SER A 176 7.05 -10.77 72.85
C SER A 176 5.80 -11.55 73.24
N VAL A 177 5.33 -12.39 72.32
CA VAL A 177 4.20 -13.31 72.53
C VAL A 177 4.60 -14.70 72.09
N GLN A 178 4.36 -15.67 72.96
CA GLN A 178 4.74 -17.08 72.78
C GLN A 178 3.56 -18.01 73.12
N ASP A 179 3.40 -19.09 72.36
CA ASP A 179 2.33 -20.09 72.45
C ASP A 179 0.92 -19.64 72.02
N SER A 180 0.10 -20.65 71.73
CA SER A 180 -1.29 -20.49 71.29
C SER A 180 -2.16 -19.81 72.34
N ASN A 181 -3.05 -18.94 71.85
CA ASN A 181 -3.97 -18.10 72.64
C ASN A 181 -3.30 -17.02 73.51
N SER A 182 -1.97 -16.92 73.54
CA SER A 182 -1.30 -15.76 74.15
C SER A 182 -1.57 -14.50 73.33
N LYS A 183 -1.85 -13.38 74.00
CA LYS A 183 -2.17 -12.11 73.34
C LYS A 183 -1.56 -10.89 74.04
N ILE A 184 -1.09 -9.90 73.27
CA ILE A 184 -0.81 -8.57 73.78
C ILE A 184 -1.62 -7.52 73.00
N GLU A 185 -2.25 -6.60 73.72
CA GLU A 185 -2.95 -5.42 73.17
C GLU A 185 -2.30 -4.13 73.70
N LEU A 186 -1.80 -3.29 72.80
CA LEU A 186 -1.17 -2.00 73.11
C LEU A 186 -2.07 -0.88 72.54
N LYS A 187 -2.65 -0.07 73.43
CA LYS A 187 -3.67 0.93 73.10
C LYS A 187 -3.16 2.35 73.34
N GLY A 188 -3.59 3.29 72.50
CA GLY A 188 -2.94 4.61 72.44
C GLY A 188 -1.46 4.49 72.05
N LYS A 189 -0.65 5.48 72.45
CA LYS A 189 0.70 5.62 71.88
C LYS A 189 1.70 4.65 72.49
N THR A 190 2.38 3.87 71.65
CA THR A 190 3.48 2.98 72.08
C THR A 190 4.83 3.47 71.54
N THR A 191 5.87 3.46 72.36
CA THR A 191 7.24 3.78 71.94
C THR A 191 8.26 2.83 72.56
N ILE A 192 9.00 2.11 71.74
CA ILE A 192 10.05 1.16 72.15
C ILE A 192 11.39 1.64 71.59
N LYS A 193 12.41 1.74 72.46
CA LYS A 193 13.75 2.20 72.11
C LYS A 193 14.82 1.17 72.44
N ASN A 194 15.89 1.21 71.66
CA ASN A 194 17.14 0.47 71.83
C ASN A 194 16.99 -1.05 71.61
N ALA A 195 16.09 -1.44 70.71
CA ALA A 195 15.90 -2.83 70.32
C ALA A 195 17.10 -3.37 69.52
N THR A 196 17.71 -4.48 69.97
CA THR A 196 18.86 -5.14 69.34
C THR A 196 18.46 -6.40 68.56
N ASN A 197 17.45 -7.13 69.03
CA ASN A 197 16.96 -8.34 68.35
C ASN A 197 15.56 -8.12 67.75
N HIS A 198 14.58 -7.74 68.58
CA HIS A 198 13.20 -7.49 68.12
C HIS A 198 12.54 -6.28 68.78
N GLY A 199 11.89 -5.41 67.99
CA GLY A 199 10.91 -4.45 68.53
C GLY A 199 9.64 -5.17 69.01
N LEU A 200 8.97 -5.88 68.09
CA LEU A 200 7.88 -6.82 68.38
C LEU A 200 8.22 -8.23 67.88
N MET A 201 7.84 -9.27 68.64
CA MET A 201 8.04 -10.68 68.26
C MET A 201 6.82 -11.56 68.57
N ALA A 202 6.23 -12.19 67.56
CA ALA A 202 5.08 -13.10 67.71
C ALA A 202 5.43 -14.55 67.29
N VAL A 203 5.35 -15.49 68.23
CA VAL A 203 5.58 -16.92 68.02
C VAL A 203 4.34 -17.70 68.48
N ASN A 204 3.51 -18.15 67.54
CA ASN A 204 2.27 -18.91 67.80
C ASN A 204 1.13 -18.15 68.54
N GLY A 205 1.27 -16.84 68.76
CA GLY A 205 0.25 -15.97 69.39
C GLY A 205 0.14 -14.58 68.75
N ALA A 206 -0.70 -13.70 69.32
CA ALA A 206 -1.12 -12.46 68.66
C ALA A 206 -0.65 -11.15 69.35
N ILE A 207 -0.28 -10.15 68.56
CA ILE A 207 -0.02 -8.76 69.00
C ILE A 207 -0.95 -7.80 68.25
N VAL A 208 -1.60 -6.89 68.96
CA VAL A 208 -2.33 -5.75 68.39
C VAL A 208 -1.72 -4.46 68.95
N SER A 209 -1.40 -3.48 68.11
CA SER A 209 -0.89 -2.18 68.55
C SER A 209 -1.56 -1.02 67.84
N GLU A 210 -1.86 0.03 68.61
CA GLU A 210 -2.14 1.37 68.14
C GLU A 210 -0.85 2.23 68.15
N ASP A 211 -0.79 3.26 67.31
CA ASP A 211 0.23 4.34 67.24
C ASP A 211 1.63 3.97 67.74
N LEU A 212 2.31 3.12 66.97
CA LEU A 212 3.56 2.46 67.33
C LEU A 212 4.81 3.24 66.86
N THR A 213 5.83 3.33 67.71
CA THR A 213 7.17 3.80 67.33
C THR A 213 8.24 2.83 67.83
N LEU A 214 9.00 2.23 66.91
CA LEU A 214 10.11 1.31 67.18
C LEU A 214 11.43 1.96 66.73
N ILE A 215 12.40 2.06 67.65
CA ILE A 215 13.74 2.59 67.36
C ILE A 215 14.77 1.54 67.79
N GLY A 216 15.44 0.92 66.83
CA GLY A 216 16.53 -0.03 67.05
C GLY A 216 17.87 0.66 67.39
N SER A 217 18.89 -0.14 67.70
CA SER A 217 20.26 0.34 67.96
C SER A 217 21.28 0.01 66.86
N ALA A 218 20.84 -0.59 65.74
CA ALA A 218 21.56 -0.86 64.48
C ALA A 218 22.95 -1.57 64.52
N THR A 219 23.55 -1.79 65.68
CA THR A 219 25.01 -1.99 65.80
C THR A 219 25.49 -3.43 65.95
N GLN A 220 24.61 -4.40 66.22
CA GLN A 220 24.94 -5.83 66.36
C GLN A 220 23.74 -6.74 66.02
N GLY A 221 24.02 -7.97 65.59
CA GLY A 221 23.06 -9.08 65.60
C GLY A 221 21.98 -9.07 64.50
N THR A 222 20.85 -9.69 64.80
CA THR A 222 19.72 -9.98 63.89
C THR A 222 18.80 -8.78 63.61
N SER A 223 18.65 -7.86 64.56
CA SER A 223 18.00 -6.54 64.42
C SER A 223 16.77 -6.47 63.49
N ILE A 224 15.64 -6.98 63.97
CA ILE A 224 14.33 -6.97 63.28
C ILE A 224 13.38 -5.98 63.97
N GLY A 225 12.68 -5.16 63.19
CA GLY A 225 11.64 -4.27 63.72
C GLY A 225 10.46 -5.09 64.28
N ILE A 226 9.80 -5.85 63.41
CA ILE A 226 8.62 -6.67 63.73
C ILE A 226 8.78 -8.07 63.11
N GLY A 227 8.82 -9.11 63.96
CA GLY A 227 9.00 -10.52 63.55
C GLY A 227 7.81 -11.41 63.93
N ALA A 228 7.36 -12.26 63.01
CA ALA A 228 6.31 -13.27 63.24
C ALA A 228 6.65 -14.60 62.56
N TYR A 229 6.50 -15.73 63.26
CA TYR A 229 7.26 -16.95 62.91
C TYR A 229 6.48 -18.27 62.74
N THR A 230 5.16 -18.33 62.97
CA THR A 230 4.35 -19.55 62.79
C THR A 230 2.95 -19.25 62.24
N PRO A 231 2.14 -20.24 61.80
CA PRO A 231 0.84 -19.98 61.16
C PRO A 231 -0.19 -19.28 62.05
N ASN A 232 -0.02 -19.34 63.37
CA ASN A 232 -0.88 -18.66 64.34
C ASN A 232 -0.28 -17.33 64.84
N SER A 233 0.96 -17.00 64.46
CA SER A 233 1.53 -15.69 64.73
C SER A 233 0.79 -14.62 63.93
N LYS A 234 0.12 -13.71 64.63
CA LYS A 234 -0.66 -12.62 64.01
C LYS A 234 -0.27 -11.27 64.59
N ILE A 235 -0.03 -10.29 63.72
CA ILE A 235 0.26 -8.91 64.13
C ILE A 235 -0.71 -7.96 63.42
N GLU A 236 -1.37 -7.09 64.17
CA GLU A 236 -2.32 -6.09 63.65
C GLU A 236 -1.90 -4.70 64.16
N LEU A 237 -1.50 -3.81 63.23
CA LEU A 237 -1.07 -2.45 63.55
C LEU A 237 -2.09 -1.43 63.04
N LYS A 238 -2.46 -0.48 63.90
CA LYS A 238 -3.51 0.52 63.66
C LYS A 238 -2.99 1.92 63.94
N GLY A 239 -3.31 2.87 63.06
CA GLY A 239 -2.76 4.21 63.16
C GLY A 239 -1.25 4.23 62.89
N LYS A 240 -0.60 5.34 63.21
CA LYS A 240 0.71 5.65 62.65
C LYS A 240 1.81 4.76 63.25
N THR A 241 2.34 3.86 62.42
CA THR A 241 3.52 3.05 62.76
C THR A 241 4.79 3.72 62.23
N VAL A 242 5.86 3.73 63.05
CA VAL A 242 7.21 4.17 62.68
C VAL A 242 8.20 3.09 63.11
N ILE A 243 9.08 2.66 62.20
CA ILE A 243 10.13 1.66 62.43
C ILE A 243 11.45 2.23 61.91
N GLU A 244 12.43 2.43 62.78
CA GLU A 244 13.72 3.05 62.45
C GLU A 244 14.90 2.25 63.03
N LYS A 245 16.05 2.27 62.35
CA LYS A 245 17.35 1.75 62.83
C LYS A 245 17.38 0.23 63.09
N PHE A 246 16.74 -0.54 62.21
CA PHE A 246 16.81 -2.00 62.16
C PHE A 246 17.50 -2.48 60.86
N LYS A 247 18.03 -3.70 60.86
CA LYS A 247 18.53 -4.35 59.63
C LYS A 247 17.38 -4.73 58.71
N THR A 248 16.34 -5.36 59.28
CA THR A 248 15.11 -5.68 58.57
C THR A 248 13.90 -5.07 59.26
N GLY A 249 13.03 -4.37 58.51
CA GLY A 249 11.83 -3.75 59.05
C GLY A 249 10.80 -4.79 59.53
N LEU A 250 10.32 -5.63 58.60
CA LEU A 250 9.33 -6.68 58.86
C LEU A 250 9.86 -8.07 58.45
N VAL A 251 9.64 -9.09 59.28
CA VAL A 251 9.91 -10.51 58.94
C VAL A 251 8.70 -11.38 59.26
N MET A 252 8.05 -11.93 58.23
CA MET A 252 6.96 -12.90 58.37
C MET A 252 7.42 -14.26 57.85
N ASN A 253 7.31 -15.32 58.66
CA ASN A 253 7.85 -16.63 58.35
C ASN A 253 6.85 -17.77 58.70
N ASN A 254 6.90 -18.87 57.96
CA ASN A 254 6.12 -20.11 58.18
C ASN A 254 4.63 -19.87 58.45
N GLY A 255 3.91 -19.21 57.55
CA GLY A 255 2.46 -19.04 57.64
C GLY A 255 1.99 -17.83 58.45
N ALA A 256 2.90 -17.09 59.09
CA ALA A 256 2.55 -15.91 59.88
C ALA A 256 1.85 -14.82 59.05
N ALA A 257 0.98 -14.03 59.70
CA ALA A 257 0.20 -12.97 59.07
C ALA A 257 0.41 -11.62 59.74
N ILE A 258 0.47 -10.55 58.95
CA ILE A 258 0.48 -9.17 59.43
C ILE A 258 -0.48 -8.29 58.62
N LYS A 259 -1.22 -7.43 59.32
CA LYS A 259 -1.94 -6.30 58.72
C LYS A 259 -1.40 -4.98 59.28
N ILE A 260 -1.09 -4.04 58.38
CA ILE A 260 -0.65 -2.68 58.69
C ILE A 260 -1.48 -1.71 57.86
N ASP A 261 -1.98 -0.63 58.49
CA ASP A 261 -2.47 0.56 57.80
C ASP A 261 -1.75 1.81 58.33
N GLY A 262 -0.94 2.44 57.48
CA GLY A 262 -0.19 3.67 57.79
C GLY A 262 1.15 3.43 58.50
N ALA A 263 2.21 3.14 57.74
CA ALA A 263 3.56 2.95 58.32
C ALA A 263 4.70 3.66 57.57
N SER A 264 5.74 4.02 58.31
CA SER A 264 7.03 4.49 57.80
C SER A 264 8.13 3.56 58.32
N ILE A 265 8.90 2.95 57.42
CA ILE A 265 9.89 1.90 57.74
C ILE A 265 11.24 2.27 57.12
N THR A 266 12.26 2.42 57.95
CA THR A 266 13.65 2.56 57.50
C THR A 266 14.50 1.36 57.92
N ALA A 267 15.16 0.74 56.95
CA ALA A 267 15.93 -0.49 57.15
C ALA A 267 17.27 -0.46 56.39
N SER A 268 18.30 -1.14 56.89
CA SER A 268 19.62 -1.15 56.24
C SER A 268 19.87 -2.32 55.28
N GLU A 269 19.05 -3.38 55.33
CA GLU A 269 19.23 -4.58 54.48
C GLU A 269 17.96 -4.95 53.71
N ILE A 270 16.81 -5.08 54.39
CA ILE A 270 15.53 -5.42 53.75
C ILE A 270 14.38 -4.64 54.41
N GLY A 271 13.50 -4.04 53.61
CA GLY A 271 12.32 -3.34 54.11
C GLY A 271 11.31 -4.30 54.77
N ALA A 272 10.74 -5.21 53.98
CA ALA A 272 9.87 -6.28 54.46
C ALA A 272 10.18 -7.61 53.76
N SER A 273 10.28 -8.69 54.55
CA SER A 273 10.56 -10.05 54.08
C SER A 273 9.45 -11.02 54.48
N PHE A 274 8.95 -11.76 53.49
CA PHE A 274 7.87 -12.73 53.63
C PHE A 274 8.39 -14.09 53.13
N ILE A 275 8.48 -15.07 54.03
CA ILE A 275 9.09 -16.38 53.79
C ILE A 275 8.07 -17.48 54.09
N GLY A 276 7.81 -18.34 53.10
CA GLY A 276 6.86 -19.46 53.21
C GLY A 276 7.43 -20.67 53.95
N SER A 277 6.57 -21.64 54.26
CA SER A 277 7.03 -22.90 54.87
C SER A 277 7.40 -23.96 53.83
N PHE A 278 8.37 -24.82 54.15
CA PHE A 278 8.76 -25.96 53.31
C PHE A 278 7.56 -26.83 52.92
N ASN A 279 6.61 -27.06 53.85
CA ASN A 279 5.46 -27.96 53.71
C ASN A 279 4.27 -27.43 52.87
N ASN A 280 4.54 -26.61 51.85
CA ASN A 280 3.56 -26.07 50.88
C ASN A 280 2.38 -25.24 51.43
N SER A 281 2.38 -24.86 52.71
CA SER A 281 1.48 -23.81 53.20
C SER A 281 1.98 -22.44 52.71
N LYS A 282 1.24 -21.82 51.77
CA LYS A 282 1.38 -20.38 51.47
C LYS A 282 1.15 -19.56 52.74
N ASN A 283 1.79 -18.40 52.85
CA ASN A 283 1.57 -17.51 53.99
C ASN A 283 0.13 -16.99 54.02
N ASN A 284 -0.42 -16.87 55.24
CA ASN A 284 -1.78 -16.38 55.45
C ASN A 284 -1.88 -14.87 55.14
N GLU A 285 -3.11 -14.42 54.86
CA GLU A 285 -3.48 -13.04 54.49
C GLU A 285 -2.57 -11.97 55.12
N THR A 286 -1.68 -11.43 54.29
CA THR A 286 -0.68 -10.43 54.69
C THR A 286 -0.85 -9.20 53.81
N THR A 287 -1.18 -8.07 54.45
CA THR A 287 -1.58 -6.84 53.76
C THR A 287 -0.85 -5.65 54.35
N LEU A 288 -0.14 -4.92 53.48
CA LEU A 288 0.46 -3.62 53.79
C LEU A 288 -0.38 -2.53 53.11
N GLU A 289 -0.97 -1.63 53.90
CA GLU A 289 -1.78 -0.51 53.41
C GLU A 289 -1.09 0.82 53.81
N ASN A 290 -0.91 1.74 52.86
CA ASN A 290 -0.31 3.06 53.10
C ASN A 290 1.08 3.01 53.78
N VAL A 291 1.99 2.21 53.24
CA VAL A 291 3.33 1.98 53.82
C VAL A 291 4.44 2.58 52.97
N ASN A 292 5.29 3.40 53.59
CA ASN A 292 6.52 3.92 53.00
C ASN A 292 7.73 3.13 53.54
N ILE A 293 8.60 2.70 52.64
CA ILE A 293 9.81 1.90 52.92
C ILE A 293 11.01 2.58 52.24
N SER A 294 12.04 2.90 53.02
CA SER A 294 13.28 3.51 52.52
C SER A 294 14.51 2.95 53.23
N SER A 295 15.71 3.38 52.82
CA SER A 295 16.94 3.07 53.55
C SER A 295 16.93 3.73 54.94
N ALA A 296 17.73 3.18 55.85
CA ALA A 296 18.06 3.78 57.15
C ALA A 296 19.29 4.72 57.10
N ASP A 297 19.93 4.83 55.93
CA ASP A 297 21.10 5.66 55.64
C ASP A 297 20.94 6.25 54.23
N ASP A 298 21.04 7.58 54.10
CA ASP A 298 20.70 8.30 52.87
C ASP A 298 21.62 7.93 51.69
N ASP A 299 22.88 7.59 51.98
CA ASP A 299 23.91 7.22 50.99
C ASP A 299 23.91 5.71 50.65
N ALA A 300 23.10 4.88 51.32
CA ALA A 300 23.08 3.44 51.16
C ALA A 300 21.75 2.91 50.58
N LEU A 301 21.82 1.75 49.91
CA LEU A 301 20.65 1.04 49.37
C LEU A 301 20.36 -0.24 50.15
N MET A 302 19.08 -0.50 50.43
CA MET A 302 18.62 -1.83 50.83
C MET A 302 18.92 -2.84 49.71
N ASN A 303 19.11 -4.12 50.06
CA ASN A 303 19.16 -5.18 49.07
C ASN A 303 17.81 -5.33 48.37
N LYS A 304 16.71 -5.32 49.16
CA LYS A 304 15.34 -5.47 48.66
C LYS A 304 14.37 -4.60 49.48
N GLY A 305 13.47 -3.87 48.82
CA GLY A 305 12.37 -3.19 49.50
C GLY A 305 11.34 -4.20 50.02
N ILE A 306 10.75 -4.97 49.09
CA ILE A 306 9.88 -6.12 49.38
C ILE A 306 10.57 -7.41 48.90
N ASN A 307 10.66 -8.41 49.79
CA ASN A 307 11.13 -9.76 49.46
C ASN A 307 10.01 -10.78 49.73
N ALA A 308 9.59 -11.54 48.73
CA ALA A 308 8.70 -12.68 48.88
C ALA A 308 9.35 -13.97 48.39
N GLU A 309 9.46 -14.95 49.29
CA GLU A 309 9.92 -16.31 49.01
C GLU A 309 8.83 -17.30 49.44
N LYS A 310 8.36 -18.15 48.53
CA LYS A 310 7.24 -19.10 48.75
C LYS A 310 5.99 -18.51 49.42
N SER A 311 5.70 -17.23 49.16
CA SER A 311 4.77 -16.41 49.95
C SER A 311 3.60 -15.85 49.15
N THR A 312 2.62 -15.27 49.83
CA THR A 312 1.55 -14.49 49.20
C THR A 312 1.34 -13.19 49.96
N VAL A 313 1.36 -12.06 49.25
CA VAL A 313 1.46 -10.71 49.82
C VAL A 313 0.57 -9.73 49.05
N THR A 314 -0.14 -8.86 49.77
CA THR A 314 -0.95 -7.78 49.19
C THR A 314 -0.37 -6.42 49.59
N LEU A 315 -0.13 -5.55 48.62
CA LEU A 315 0.44 -4.21 48.79
C LEU A 315 -0.53 -3.15 48.25
N ASN A 316 -1.14 -2.37 49.14
CA ASN A 316 -2.11 -1.33 48.80
C ASN A 316 -1.48 0.05 49.07
N ASN A 317 -1.23 0.84 48.02
CA ASN A 317 -0.59 2.15 48.13
C ASN A 317 0.74 2.11 48.93
N VAL A 318 1.69 1.30 48.47
CA VAL A 318 3.01 1.13 49.10
C VAL A 318 4.08 1.87 48.30
N THR A 319 4.99 2.58 48.98
CA THR A 319 6.13 3.24 48.36
C THR A 319 7.43 2.59 48.80
N VAL A 320 8.29 2.24 47.85
CA VAL A 320 9.66 1.74 48.07
C VAL A 320 10.64 2.68 47.38
N THR A 321 11.63 3.19 48.13
CA THR A 321 12.78 3.94 47.62
C THR A 321 14.09 3.38 48.19
N GLN A 322 15.23 3.78 47.60
CA GLN A 322 16.58 3.40 48.04
C GLN A 322 16.78 1.87 48.19
N ALA A 323 16.39 1.09 47.17
CA ALA A 323 16.62 -0.35 47.11
C ALA A 323 17.39 -0.74 45.84
N ASN A 324 18.14 -1.84 45.87
CA ASN A 324 18.67 -2.45 44.66
C ASN A 324 17.53 -3.09 43.84
N THR A 325 16.70 -3.91 44.48
CA THR A 325 15.42 -4.39 43.92
C THR A 325 14.23 -3.82 44.68
N GLY A 326 13.27 -3.19 43.98
CA GLY A 326 12.06 -2.63 44.60
C GLY A 326 11.14 -3.72 45.16
N ILE A 327 10.64 -4.60 44.28
CA ILE A 327 9.90 -5.82 44.63
C ILE A 327 10.62 -7.05 44.06
N PHE A 328 10.88 -8.06 44.90
CA PHE A 328 11.41 -9.36 44.49
C PHE A 328 10.46 -10.49 44.88
N ALA A 329 10.03 -11.32 43.92
CA ALA A 329 9.23 -12.52 44.16
C ALA A 329 9.96 -13.77 43.63
N ASN A 330 10.12 -14.78 44.49
CA ASN A 330 10.88 -16.00 44.19
C ASN A 330 10.23 -17.26 44.80
N ASP A 331 10.56 -18.43 44.23
CA ASP A 331 9.98 -19.75 44.55
C ASP A 331 8.44 -19.71 44.61
N HIS A 332 7.79 -19.63 43.45
CA HIS A 332 6.33 -19.72 43.33
C HIS A 332 5.53 -18.72 44.19
N SER A 333 6.13 -17.56 44.48
CA SER A 333 5.47 -16.49 45.26
C SER A 333 4.35 -15.81 44.47
N THR A 334 3.44 -15.14 45.16
CA THR A 334 2.35 -14.38 44.56
C THR A 334 2.23 -13.01 45.22
N ILE A 335 2.56 -11.93 44.53
CA ILE A 335 2.40 -10.56 45.04
C ILE A 335 1.31 -9.86 44.25
N THR A 336 0.36 -9.23 44.94
CA THR A 336 -0.66 -8.36 44.34
C THR A 336 -0.45 -6.94 44.82
N VAL A 337 -0.43 -5.98 43.90
CA VAL A 337 -0.16 -4.56 44.16
C VAL A 337 -1.30 -3.71 43.61
N SER A 338 -1.79 -2.76 44.39
CA SER A 338 -2.74 -1.73 43.95
C SER A 338 -2.19 -0.32 44.27
N GLY A 339 -1.71 0.37 43.25
CA GLY A 339 -1.04 1.67 43.36
C GLY A 339 0.30 1.65 44.09
N GLY A 340 0.87 2.84 44.28
CA GLY A 340 2.19 3.03 44.90
C GLY A 340 3.31 3.34 43.91
N SER A 341 4.55 3.40 44.42
CA SER A 341 5.77 3.60 43.61
C SER A 341 6.88 2.67 44.07
N PHE A 342 7.57 2.03 43.14
CA PHE A 342 8.62 1.05 43.42
C PHE A 342 9.87 1.40 42.64
N ASP A 343 10.81 2.04 43.32
CA ASP A 343 12.04 2.56 42.75
C ASP A 343 13.22 1.66 43.15
N GLY A 344 13.80 0.96 42.17
CA GLY A 344 14.97 0.10 42.31
C GLY A 344 16.22 0.66 41.60
N LYS A 345 17.38 0.04 41.83
CA LYS A 345 18.60 0.30 41.08
C LYS A 345 18.79 -0.69 39.93
N THR A 346 18.73 -1.99 40.23
CA THR A 346 18.84 -3.05 39.22
C THR A 346 17.48 -3.43 38.67
N ASP A 347 16.48 -3.59 39.53
CA ASP A 347 15.15 -4.05 39.14
C ASP A 347 14.07 -3.27 39.91
N GLY A 348 13.13 -2.65 39.19
CA GLY A 348 11.94 -2.07 39.85
C GLY A 348 11.06 -3.17 40.45
N VAL A 349 10.72 -4.17 39.62
CA VAL A 349 9.99 -5.38 40.01
C VAL A 349 10.56 -6.60 39.30
N TYR A 350 10.91 -7.64 40.06
CA TYR A 350 11.56 -8.86 39.57
C TYR A 350 10.80 -10.12 40.04
N ALA A 351 10.32 -10.93 39.09
CA ALA A 351 9.68 -12.21 39.31
C ALA A 351 10.57 -13.36 38.80
N LYS A 352 10.95 -14.28 39.70
CA LYS A 352 11.86 -15.40 39.43
C LYS A 352 11.26 -16.74 39.88
N GLN A 353 11.70 -17.84 39.26
CA GLN A 353 11.35 -19.22 39.63
C GLN A 353 9.84 -19.46 39.84
N GLY A 354 9.04 -19.26 38.78
CA GLY A 354 7.62 -19.60 38.78
C GLY A 354 6.72 -18.66 39.60
N SER A 355 7.24 -17.47 39.98
CA SER A 355 6.52 -16.50 40.80
C SER A 355 5.64 -15.58 39.96
N THR A 356 4.53 -15.11 40.54
CA THR A 356 3.58 -14.19 39.89
C THR A 356 3.54 -12.84 40.62
N ILE A 357 3.62 -11.74 39.88
CA ILE A 357 3.41 -10.38 40.43
C ILE A 357 2.34 -9.66 39.60
N ASN A 358 1.26 -9.22 40.25
CA ASN A 358 0.16 -8.51 39.62
C ASN A 358 0.15 -7.03 40.05
N LEU A 359 0.33 -6.12 39.09
CA LEU A 359 0.54 -4.69 39.31
C LEU A 359 -0.64 -3.88 38.75
N THR A 360 -1.52 -3.41 39.63
CA THR A 360 -2.76 -2.70 39.29
C THR A 360 -2.78 -1.26 39.83
N GLY A 361 -3.77 -0.46 39.40
CA GLY A 361 -4.02 0.88 39.95
C GLY A 361 -2.90 1.88 39.68
N ASP A 362 -2.39 1.92 38.45
CA ASP A 362 -1.40 2.90 37.97
C ASP A 362 -0.06 2.96 38.74
N ALA A 363 0.29 1.89 39.48
CA ALA A 363 1.54 1.80 40.22
C ALA A 363 2.77 2.16 39.33
N LYS A 364 3.59 3.11 39.81
CA LYS A 364 4.78 3.62 39.12
C LYS A 364 5.98 2.71 39.41
N ILE A 365 6.67 2.26 38.37
CA ILE A 365 7.85 1.41 38.53
C ILE A 365 9.07 2.12 37.92
N THR A 366 10.19 2.18 38.65
CA THR A 366 11.44 2.72 38.12
C THR A 366 12.64 1.83 38.44
N SER A 367 13.61 1.78 37.53
CA SER A 367 14.94 1.22 37.74
C SER A 367 16.01 2.15 37.19
N THR A 368 16.96 2.55 38.03
CA THR A 368 17.93 3.61 37.68
C THR A 368 19.16 3.12 36.92
N ASP A 369 19.43 1.81 36.89
CA ASP A 369 20.57 1.21 36.16
C ASP A 369 20.22 -0.06 35.36
N GLY A 370 19.09 -0.74 35.64
CA GLY A 370 18.69 -1.98 34.96
C GLY A 370 17.25 -1.98 34.43
N TYR A 371 16.45 -2.97 34.85
CA TYR A 371 15.15 -3.29 34.26
C TYR A 371 13.95 -2.74 35.06
N GLY A 372 12.93 -2.22 34.36
CA GLY A 372 11.69 -1.77 35.00
C GLY A 372 10.87 -2.94 35.58
N LEU A 373 10.37 -3.80 34.68
CA LEU A 373 9.78 -5.12 35.00
C LEU A 373 10.68 -6.23 34.46
N HIS A 374 11.02 -7.21 35.29
CA HIS A 374 11.90 -8.33 34.95
C HIS A 374 11.24 -9.66 35.30
N ALA A 375 10.98 -10.51 34.31
CA ALA A 375 10.44 -11.86 34.49
C ALA A 375 11.46 -12.91 33.99
N GLU A 376 11.96 -13.76 34.89
CA GLU A 376 12.96 -14.78 34.56
C GLU A 376 12.51 -16.19 34.92
N GLY A 377 12.63 -17.10 33.96
CA GLY A 377 12.49 -18.53 34.16
C GLY A 377 11.06 -19.05 33.96
N PRO A 378 10.87 -20.35 33.68
CA PRO A 378 9.59 -20.89 33.28
C PRO A 378 8.47 -20.63 34.29
N LYS A 379 7.33 -20.13 33.80
CA LYS A 379 6.13 -19.76 34.57
C LYS A 379 6.29 -18.54 35.51
N SER A 380 7.44 -17.86 35.51
CA SER A 380 7.54 -16.54 36.15
C SER A 380 6.73 -15.55 35.33
N LYS A 381 5.79 -14.83 35.96
CA LYS A 381 4.86 -13.94 35.25
C LYS A 381 4.64 -12.62 35.96
N ILE A 382 4.73 -11.52 35.24
CA ILE A 382 4.30 -10.20 35.72
C ILE A 382 3.05 -9.78 34.92
N THR A 383 2.05 -9.22 35.58
CA THR A 383 0.94 -8.52 34.92
C THR A 383 0.95 -7.04 35.33
N LYS A 384 0.72 -6.13 34.38
CA LYS A 384 0.70 -4.67 34.61
C LYS A 384 -0.51 -4.02 33.95
N THR A 385 -1.27 -3.25 34.70
CA THR A 385 -2.33 -2.38 34.16
C THR A 385 -2.01 -0.91 34.46
N GLY A 386 -2.12 -0.06 33.45
CA GLY A 386 -1.98 1.39 33.57
C GLY A 386 -0.57 1.87 33.95
N GLY A 387 -0.47 3.14 34.33
CA GLY A 387 0.75 3.76 34.87
C GLY A 387 1.99 3.75 33.97
N THR A 388 3.13 4.11 34.56
CA THR A 388 4.43 4.18 33.87
C THR A 388 5.42 3.13 34.37
N VAL A 389 6.22 2.60 33.45
CA VAL A 389 7.38 1.73 33.74
C VAL A 389 8.63 2.37 33.13
N SER A 390 9.63 2.61 33.97
CA SER A 390 10.93 3.15 33.59
C SER A 390 12.03 2.13 33.90
N GLY A 391 12.91 1.86 32.94
CA GLY A 391 14.13 1.08 33.16
C GLY A 391 15.23 1.58 32.25
N LYS A 392 16.48 1.61 32.73
CA LYS A 392 17.61 2.14 31.97
C LYS A 392 18.05 1.20 30.84
N GLN A 393 18.10 -0.10 31.12
CA GLN A 393 18.46 -1.11 30.12
C GLN A 393 17.23 -1.53 29.31
N ASN A 394 16.18 -2.02 29.98
CA ASN A 394 14.90 -2.33 29.37
C ASN A 394 13.77 -1.84 30.28
N ALA A 395 12.69 -1.25 29.75
CA ALA A 395 11.52 -0.99 30.59
C ALA A 395 10.80 -2.31 30.94
N LEU A 396 10.66 -3.24 29.97
CA LEU A 396 10.21 -4.62 30.19
C LEU A 396 11.28 -5.63 29.72
N PHE A 397 11.60 -6.64 30.54
CA PHE A 397 12.51 -7.72 30.18
C PHE A 397 11.96 -9.09 30.57
N ALA A 398 11.77 -9.97 29.59
CA ALA A 398 11.33 -11.35 29.79
C ALA A 398 12.40 -12.30 29.27
N GLU A 399 12.95 -13.16 30.12
CA GLU A 399 14.01 -14.10 29.74
C GLU A 399 13.81 -15.53 30.29
N LYS A 400 14.42 -16.50 29.61
CA LYS A 400 14.47 -17.93 29.98
C LYS A 400 13.08 -18.56 30.22
N GLY A 401 12.06 -18.18 29.45
CA GLY A 401 10.68 -18.64 29.64
C GLY A 401 9.84 -17.80 30.61
N GLY A 402 10.30 -16.59 30.95
CA GLY A 402 9.55 -15.59 31.69
C GLY A 402 8.46 -14.90 30.85
N GLN A 403 7.43 -14.37 31.51
CA GLN A 403 6.27 -13.78 30.83
C GLN A 403 5.88 -12.41 31.42
N ILE A 404 5.52 -11.45 30.57
CA ILE A 404 5.00 -10.14 30.99
C ILE A 404 3.74 -9.80 30.18
N ASP A 405 2.61 -9.60 30.87
CA ASP A 405 1.38 -9.07 30.26
C ASP A 405 1.23 -7.62 30.70
N ALA A 406 1.13 -6.69 29.77
CA ALA A 406 0.90 -5.28 30.05
C ALA A 406 -0.38 -4.78 29.36
N THR A 407 -1.08 -3.83 29.96
CA THR A 407 -2.32 -3.25 29.41
C THR A 407 -2.36 -1.75 29.65
N ASN A 408 -2.48 -0.98 28.56
CA ASN A 408 -2.53 0.49 28.57
C ASN A 408 -1.34 1.12 29.33
N VAL A 409 -0.11 0.80 28.92
CA VAL A 409 1.12 1.22 29.64
C VAL A 409 1.96 2.24 28.88
N ALA A 410 2.64 3.10 29.64
CA ALA A 410 3.71 3.96 29.11
C ALA A 410 5.07 3.43 29.56
N LEU A 411 5.93 3.14 28.58
CA LEU A 411 7.30 2.65 28.75
C LEU A 411 8.29 3.78 28.42
N THR A 412 9.39 3.86 29.17
CA THR A 412 10.48 4.83 28.94
C THR A 412 11.83 4.27 29.37
N THR A 413 12.90 4.64 28.67
CA THR A 413 14.29 4.43 29.13
C THR A 413 15.02 5.77 29.25
N ASP A 414 16.35 5.74 29.40
CA ASP A 414 17.22 6.93 29.44
C ASP A 414 17.63 7.43 28.04
N GLY A 415 17.02 6.88 26.99
CA GLY A 415 17.39 7.11 25.59
C GLY A 415 18.30 6.01 25.03
N LYS A 416 18.93 5.18 25.88
CA LYS A 416 19.92 4.17 25.46
C LYS A 416 19.46 2.72 25.63
N GLY A 417 18.42 2.51 26.43
CA GLY A 417 17.77 1.20 26.60
C GLY A 417 16.57 0.99 25.69
N THR A 418 16.07 -0.24 25.66
CA THR A 418 14.94 -0.71 24.83
C THR A 418 13.61 -0.63 25.59
N GLY A 419 12.51 -0.39 24.87
CA GLY A 419 11.17 -0.39 25.47
C GLY A 419 10.79 -1.74 26.08
N ALA A 420 10.81 -2.82 25.28
CA ALA A 420 10.58 -4.17 25.77
C ALA A 420 11.40 -5.21 25.01
N VAL A 421 11.99 -6.18 25.73
CA VAL A 421 12.78 -7.28 25.14
C VAL A 421 12.32 -8.64 25.66
N ALA A 422 12.08 -9.57 24.72
CA ALA A 422 11.88 -11.00 25.00
C ALA A 422 13.08 -11.81 24.50
N LEU A 423 13.78 -12.50 25.40
CA LEU A 423 15.03 -13.20 25.13
C LEU A 423 14.93 -14.70 25.46
N GLY A 424 15.26 -15.55 24.49
CA GLY A 424 15.33 -17.00 24.66
C GLY A 424 13.97 -17.71 24.52
N PRO A 425 13.96 -19.04 24.37
CA PRO A 425 12.74 -19.80 24.11
C PRO A 425 11.70 -19.70 25.24
N ASP A 426 10.42 -19.79 24.86
CA ASP A 426 9.23 -19.60 25.70
C ASP A 426 9.09 -18.21 26.38
N SER A 427 10.07 -17.30 26.24
CA SER A 427 9.98 -15.93 26.77
C SER A 427 9.00 -15.10 25.97
N ARG A 428 8.02 -14.47 26.65
CA ARG A 428 6.95 -13.73 25.95
C ARG A 428 6.49 -12.45 26.63
N ILE A 429 6.23 -11.43 25.82
CA ILE A 429 5.59 -10.17 26.25
C ILE A 429 4.29 -9.94 25.48
N GLU A 430 3.20 -9.62 26.19
CA GLU A 430 1.91 -9.24 25.61
C GLU A 430 1.60 -7.77 25.95
N LEU A 431 1.26 -6.96 24.95
CA LEU A 431 1.00 -5.53 25.07
C LEU A 431 -0.42 -5.21 24.57
N HIS A 432 -1.37 -5.15 25.51
CA HIS A 432 -2.80 -4.98 25.25
C HIS A 432 -3.24 -3.51 25.31
N GLY A 433 -4.23 -3.15 24.49
CA GLY A 433 -4.71 -1.77 24.35
C GLY A 433 -3.63 -0.84 23.80
N ASP A 434 -3.54 0.37 24.36
CA ASP A 434 -2.65 1.43 23.88
C ASP A 434 -1.31 1.41 24.63
N THR A 435 -0.23 1.01 23.96
CA THR A 435 1.14 1.07 24.51
C THR A 435 1.93 2.22 23.88
N THR A 436 2.57 3.03 24.72
CA THR A 436 3.50 4.09 24.28
C THR A 436 4.91 3.80 24.77
N ILE A 437 5.89 3.96 23.89
CA ILE A 437 7.32 3.75 24.17
C ILE A 437 8.04 5.04 23.78
N ASN A 438 8.69 5.69 24.74
CA ASN A 438 9.25 7.03 24.55
C ASN A 438 10.69 7.08 25.07
N ASN A 439 11.54 7.87 24.39
CA ASN A 439 12.93 8.10 24.81
C ASN A 439 13.70 6.79 24.99
N THR A 440 13.76 6.00 23.92
CA THR A 440 14.47 4.71 23.86
C THR A 440 15.43 4.68 22.67
N LEU A 441 16.44 3.81 22.75
CA LEU A 441 17.26 3.47 21.57
C LEU A 441 16.37 2.66 20.62
N ASP A 442 15.77 1.61 21.17
CA ASP A 442 14.92 0.67 20.44
C ASP A 442 13.52 0.56 21.04
N GLY A 443 12.51 0.21 20.24
CA GLY A 443 11.13 0.06 20.70
C GLY A 443 10.85 -1.31 21.31
N LEU A 444 10.73 -2.34 20.46
CA LEU A 444 10.51 -3.73 20.84
C LEU A 444 11.61 -4.63 20.22
N GLY A 445 12.15 -5.57 21.01
CA GLY A 445 13.17 -6.53 20.58
C GLY A 445 12.80 -7.99 20.90
N ALA A 446 13.05 -8.92 19.98
CA ALA A 446 12.87 -10.35 20.24
C ALA A 446 14.04 -11.19 19.67
N VAL A 447 14.64 -12.05 20.52
CA VAL A 447 15.95 -12.69 20.30
C VAL A 447 15.93 -14.14 20.83
N ASP A 448 16.73 -15.04 20.25
CA ASP A 448 16.85 -16.47 20.64
C ASP A 448 15.48 -17.19 20.78
N GLY A 449 14.54 -16.92 19.87
CA GLY A 449 13.19 -17.52 19.89
C GLY A 449 12.18 -16.82 20.83
N GLY A 450 12.53 -15.67 21.41
CA GLY A 450 11.62 -14.84 22.18
C GLY A 450 10.45 -14.27 21.34
N LYS A 451 9.33 -13.93 21.98
CA LYS A 451 8.13 -13.45 21.25
C LYS A 451 7.47 -12.23 21.89
N ILE A 452 7.03 -11.27 21.07
CA ILE A 452 6.22 -10.12 21.53
C ILE A 452 4.93 -10.01 20.71
N THR A 453 3.81 -9.73 21.38
CA THR A 453 2.53 -9.40 20.74
C THR A 453 2.07 -8.02 21.19
N SER A 454 1.62 -7.16 20.27
CA SER A 454 1.08 -5.84 20.60
C SER A 454 -0.23 -5.54 19.87
N GLU A 455 -1.11 -4.78 20.50
CA GLU A 455 -2.35 -4.26 19.91
C GLU A 455 -2.10 -2.89 19.26
N ASN A 456 -2.27 -1.77 19.99
CA ASN A 456 -1.91 -0.44 19.50
C ASN A 456 -0.56 -0.02 20.07
N LEU A 457 0.35 0.42 19.20
CA LEU A 457 1.72 0.75 19.56
C LEU A 457 2.11 2.14 19.03
N THR A 458 2.71 2.96 19.88
CA THR A 458 3.43 4.17 19.46
C THR A 458 4.84 4.14 20.01
N VAL A 459 5.84 4.10 19.13
CA VAL A 459 7.27 4.23 19.45
C VAL A 459 7.76 5.61 19.04
N MET A 460 8.39 6.32 19.96
CA MET A 460 9.11 7.57 19.72
C MET A 460 10.54 7.42 20.24
N GLY A 461 11.48 7.19 19.31
CA GLY A 461 12.89 7.04 19.63
C GLY A 461 13.48 8.31 20.27
N GLY A 462 14.55 8.13 21.03
CA GLY A 462 15.27 9.21 21.71
C GLY A 462 15.95 10.20 20.75
N GLU A 463 16.52 11.26 21.32
CA GLU A 463 17.41 12.16 20.57
C GLU A 463 18.50 11.35 19.86
N ALA A 464 18.95 11.80 18.68
CA ALA A 464 20.03 11.13 17.95
C ALA A 464 21.30 11.11 18.82
N ILE A 465 21.86 9.93 19.05
CA ILE A 465 22.92 9.73 20.04
C ILE A 465 24.27 9.67 19.32
N ASP A 466 25.18 10.59 19.64
CA ASP A 466 26.59 10.57 19.18
C ASP A 466 27.43 9.41 19.76
N GLN A 467 26.81 8.27 20.11
CA GLN A 467 27.46 7.18 20.83
C GLN A 467 27.22 5.84 20.15
N ASP A 468 28.34 5.25 19.74
CA ASP A 468 28.48 4.02 18.97
C ASP A 468 28.12 4.16 17.48
N PRO A 469 29.11 4.41 16.57
CA PRO A 469 28.85 4.50 15.14
C PRO A 469 28.37 3.17 14.54
N ASP A 470 28.47 2.07 15.28
CA ASP A 470 28.11 0.73 14.81
C ASP A 470 26.65 0.35 15.19
N LYS A 471 25.91 1.23 15.89
CA LYS A 471 24.52 0.97 16.33
C LYS A 471 23.47 1.90 15.73
N ASN A 472 22.29 1.37 15.46
CA ASN A 472 21.15 2.09 14.89
C ASN A 472 20.01 2.14 15.94
N ARG A 473 19.15 3.18 15.90
CA ARG A 473 17.89 3.20 16.66
C ARG A 473 16.82 2.41 15.90
N SER A 474 16.40 1.27 16.43
CA SER A 474 15.42 0.38 15.76
C SER A 474 14.03 0.45 16.40
N GLY A 475 13.02 0.86 15.62
CA GLY A 475 11.63 0.94 16.09
C GLY A 475 11.08 -0.40 16.56
N ILE A 476 11.36 -1.47 15.81
CA ILE A 476 11.11 -2.88 16.14
C ILE A 476 12.28 -3.68 15.57
N TRP A 477 12.88 -4.59 16.35
CA TRP A 477 13.93 -5.48 15.87
C TRP A 477 13.71 -6.94 16.25
N THR A 478 14.12 -7.86 15.39
CA THR A 478 14.15 -9.30 15.68
C THR A 478 15.44 -9.95 15.15
N GLU A 479 16.00 -10.84 15.96
CA GLU A 479 17.22 -11.61 15.67
C GLU A 479 16.98 -13.09 16.03
N ASP A 480 17.72 -14.01 15.41
CA ASP A 480 17.64 -15.47 15.54
C ASP A 480 16.34 -16.16 15.06
N ALA A 481 16.53 -17.40 14.61
CA ALA A 481 15.48 -18.25 14.06
C ALA A 481 14.37 -18.55 15.09
N GLY A 482 13.13 -18.18 14.73
CA GLY A 482 11.94 -18.41 15.55
C GLY A 482 11.54 -17.25 16.46
N SER A 483 12.38 -16.21 16.58
CA SER A 483 11.99 -14.95 17.22
C SER A 483 10.88 -14.26 16.43
N GLU A 484 9.86 -13.74 17.13
CA GLU A 484 8.64 -13.26 16.45
C GLU A 484 8.00 -12.05 17.15
N ILE A 485 7.79 -10.96 16.40
CA ILE A 485 7.00 -9.80 16.84
C ILE A 485 5.74 -9.66 15.98
N THR A 486 4.57 -9.71 16.63
CA THR A 486 3.27 -9.57 15.97
C THR A 486 2.53 -8.33 16.48
N LEU A 487 2.31 -7.36 15.59
CA LEU A 487 1.62 -6.10 15.84
C LEU A 487 0.24 -6.17 15.18
N THR A 488 -0.82 -6.25 15.98
CA THR A 488 -2.17 -6.64 15.50
C THR A 488 -3.11 -5.45 15.21
N GLY A 489 -2.92 -4.33 15.91
CA GLY A 489 -3.69 -3.10 15.73
C GLY A 489 -2.90 -2.05 14.93
N LYS A 490 -2.92 -0.80 15.40
CA LYS A 490 -2.23 0.31 14.76
C LYS A 490 -0.86 0.57 15.39
N THR A 491 0.18 0.55 14.55
CA THR A 491 1.57 0.85 14.90
C THR A 491 1.99 2.20 14.32
N ILE A 492 2.56 3.06 15.16
CA ILE A 492 3.16 4.34 14.77
C ILE A 492 4.60 4.39 15.29
N ILE A 493 5.58 4.56 14.41
CA ILE A 493 7.01 4.62 14.75
C ILE A 493 7.57 5.95 14.24
N LYS A 494 8.31 6.66 15.09
CA LYS A 494 8.88 7.99 14.79
C LYS A 494 10.27 8.17 15.40
N ASN A 495 11.08 8.98 14.73
CA ASN A 495 12.42 9.39 15.20
C ASN A 495 13.34 8.19 15.49
N VAL A 496 13.40 7.28 14.52
CA VAL A 496 14.26 6.10 14.50
C VAL A 496 15.14 6.15 13.26
N ASP A 497 16.24 5.39 13.28
CA ASP A 497 17.05 5.16 12.09
C ASP A 497 16.44 4.06 11.24
N GLU A 498 15.92 3.02 11.88
CA GLU A 498 15.25 1.88 11.23
C GLU A 498 13.84 1.70 11.79
N GLY A 499 12.84 1.59 10.92
CA GLY A 499 11.45 1.36 11.33
C GLY A 499 11.26 -0.05 11.88
N PHE A 500 11.52 -1.05 11.03
CA PHE A 500 11.64 -2.47 11.38
C PHE A 500 13.02 -3.00 10.95
N TYR A 501 13.63 -3.87 11.76
CA TYR A 501 14.81 -4.68 11.45
C TYR A 501 14.50 -6.16 11.71
N ALA A 502 14.75 -7.07 10.76
CA ALA A 502 14.55 -8.52 10.97
C ALA A 502 15.69 -9.35 10.35
N ASP A 503 16.34 -10.16 11.17
CA ASP A 503 17.61 -10.81 10.88
C ASP A 503 17.66 -12.27 11.40
N GLY A 504 18.62 -13.07 10.94
CA GLY A 504 18.92 -14.42 11.44
C GLY A 504 17.79 -15.47 11.35
N GLY A 505 16.84 -15.32 10.41
CA GLY A 505 15.67 -16.21 10.28
C GLY A 505 14.48 -15.84 11.18
N SER A 506 14.43 -14.59 11.66
CA SER A 506 13.38 -14.08 12.54
C SER A 506 12.17 -13.49 11.78
N LYS A 507 11.10 -13.14 12.49
CA LYS A 507 9.84 -12.68 11.87
C LYS A 507 9.19 -11.46 12.51
N ILE A 508 8.79 -10.48 11.69
CA ILE A 508 7.90 -9.38 12.07
C ILE A 508 6.59 -9.46 11.26
N ILE A 509 5.45 -9.25 11.94
CA ILE A 509 4.11 -9.19 11.35
C ILE A 509 3.44 -7.91 11.80
N SER A 510 2.88 -7.11 10.88
CA SER A 510 2.24 -5.82 11.21
C SER A 510 0.85 -5.63 10.61
N GLY A 511 -0.07 -5.10 11.41
CA GLY A 511 -1.35 -4.52 10.99
C GLY A 511 -1.18 -3.17 10.30
N ASP A 512 -1.94 -2.16 10.72
CA ASP A 512 -1.81 -0.79 10.18
C ASP A 512 -0.50 -0.18 10.68
N LEU A 513 0.35 0.29 9.75
CA LEU A 513 1.72 0.70 10.03
C LEU A 513 1.97 2.13 9.53
N THR A 514 2.56 2.97 10.39
CA THR A 514 3.04 4.30 10.02
C THR A 514 4.45 4.52 10.54
N ILE A 515 5.43 4.59 9.65
CA ILE A 515 6.85 4.85 9.97
C ILE A 515 7.22 6.25 9.45
N ILE A 516 7.80 7.06 10.33
CA ILE A 516 8.35 8.37 9.99
C ILE A 516 9.82 8.42 10.44
N GLY A 517 10.73 8.41 9.47
CA GLY A 517 12.18 8.45 9.72
C GLY A 517 12.60 9.66 10.56
N GLY A 518 13.64 9.49 11.38
CA GLY A 518 14.23 10.58 12.18
C GLY A 518 15.15 11.51 11.38
N GLU A 519 15.79 12.42 12.11
CA GLU A 519 17.07 13.00 11.68
C GLU A 519 18.20 12.08 12.18
N SER A 520 19.23 11.87 11.35
CA SER A 520 20.35 10.96 11.61
C SER A 520 21.56 11.32 10.74
N GLU A 521 22.77 11.00 11.20
CA GLU A 521 23.96 10.97 10.33
C GLU A 521 24.02 9.69 9.46
N LYS A 522 23.27 8.65 9.84
CA LYS A 522 23.15 7.39 9.10
C LYS A 522 22.00 7.47 8.09
N PRO A 523 22.03 6.67 7.01
CA PRO A 523 20.84 6.45 6.21
C PRO A 523 19.72 5.83 7.03
N THR A 524 18.51 6.35 6.85
CA THR A 524 17.30 5.90 7.52
C THR A 524 16.52 4.91 6.65
N VAL A 525 16.03 3.80 7.22
CA VAL A 525 15.35 2.72 6.49
C VAL A 525 13.95 2.48 7.07
N GLY A 526 12.94 2.35 6.21
CA GLY A 526 11.58 2.02 6.66
C GLY A 526 11.48 0.59 7.20
N VAL A 527 11.80 -0.39 6.36
CA VAL A 527 11.90 -1.80 6.75
C VAL A 527 13.21 -2.36 6.19
N ASN A 528 14.02 -2.96 7.05
CA ASN A 528 15.29 -3.58 6.73
C ASN A 528 15.22 -5.09 7.08
N THR A 529 15.61 -5.97 6.16
CA THR A 529 15.65 -7.43 6.40
C THR A 529 16.94 -8.07 5.91
N TRP A 530 17.51 -8.95 6.73
CA TRP A 530 18.86 -9.52 6.62
C TRP A 530 18.83 -11.04 6.80
N GLU A 531 19.80 -11.74 6.20
CA GLU A 531 19.91 -13.21 6.14
C GLU A 531 18.69 -13.99 5.58
N ALA A 532 18.91 -15.27 5.32
CA ALA A 532 17.89 -16.16 4.77
C ALA A 532 16.78 -16.48 5.80
N ASP A 533 15.60 -16.84 5.30
CA ASP A 533 14.38 -17.13 6.08
C ASP A 533 13.83 -15.98 6.96
N SER A 534 14.51 -14.83 7.05
CA SER A 534 14.00 -13.63 7.73
C SER A 534 12.82 -13.00 6.96
N ILE A 535 11.70 -12.74 7.64
CA ILE A 535 10.44 -12.33 7.00
C ILE A 535 9.77 -11.13 7.68
N VAL A 536 9.38 -10.12 6.90
CA VAL A 536 8.43 -9.08 7.30
C VAL A 536 7.11 -9.22 6.54
N GLU A 537 6.00 -9.29 7.27
CA GLU A 537 4.63 -9.39 6.73
C GLU A 537 3.80 -8.12 7.00
N LEU A 538 3.57 -7.35 5.94
CA LEU A 538 2.79 -6.09 5.95
C LEU A 538 1.31 -6.41 5.65
N ASN A 539 0.47 -6.49 6.68
CA ASN A 539 -0.90 -7.01 6.58
C ASN A 539 -2.01 -5.94 6.62
N GLY A 540 -1.75 -4.78 7.25
CA GLY A 540 -2.66 -3.64 7.22
C GLY A 540 -2.20 -2.54 6.26
N LYS A 541 -2.75 -1.33 6.45
CA LYS A 541 -2.38 -0.15 5.67
C LYS A 541 -0.98 0.32 6.07
N THR A 542 0.00 0.20 5.17
CA THR A 542 1.37 0.70 5.42
C THR A 542 1.57 2.12 4.89
N THR A 543 2.24 2.97 5.67
CA THR A 543 2.71 4.30 5.25
C THR A 543 4.12 4.52 5.79
N ILE A 544 5.08 4.70 4.89
CA ILE A 544 6.49 4.95 5.20
C ILE A 544 6.89 6.29 4.59
N GLN A 545 7.47 7.20 5.37
CA GLN A 545 7.83 8.55 4.92
C GLN A 545 9.05 9.12 5.66
N ASN A 546 9.71 10.10 5.07
CA ASN A 546 10.92 10.77 5.59
C ASN A 546 12.16 9.86 5.78
N VAL A 547 12.14 8.65 5.23
CA VAL A 547 13.28 7.71 5.24
C VAL A 547 14.18 7.91 4.02
N ASP A 548 15.42 7.45 4.05
CA ASP A 548 16.30 7.37 2.88
C ASP A 548 15.91 6.20 1.96
N VAL A 549 15.65 5.04 2.55
CA VAL A 549 15.23 3.81 1.86
C VAL A 549 13.87 3.34 2.38
N GLY A 550 12.93 3.05 1.48
CA GLY A 550 11.58 2.61 1.84
C GLY A 550 11.55 1.20 2.42
N LEU A 551 11.79 0.20 1.57
CA LEU A 551 11.93 -1.22 1.94
C LEU A 551 13.26 -1.75 1.40
N PHE A 552 14.00 -2.48 2.22
CA PHE A 552 15.33 -3.02 1.92
C PHE A 552 15.39 -4.48 2.37
N ALA A 553 15.57 -5.41 1.43
CA ALA A 553 15.70 -6.83 1.71
C ALA A 553 17.00 -7.39 1.12
N ILE A 554 17.83 -8.06 1.93
CA ILE A 554 19.10 -8.62 1.47
C ILE A 554 19.28 -10.10 1.86
N GLU A 555 20.22 -10.78 1.22
CA GLU A 555 20.75 -12.11 1.61
C GLU A 555 19.68 -13.22 1.77
N GLY A 556 18.67 -13.22 0.90
CA GLY A 556 17.59 -14.20 0.90
C GLY A 556 16.40 -13.87 1.80
N SER A 557 16.43 -12.74 2.52
CA SER A 557 15.28 -12.26 3.32
C SER A 557 14.09 -11.83 2.45
N THR A 558 12.91 -11.75 3.04
CA THR A 558 11.65 -11.44 2.34
C THR A 558 10.81 -10.35 3.02
N ILE A 559 10.45 -9.31 2.28
CA ILE A 559 9.39 -8.36 2.69
C ILE A 559 8.16 -8.57 1.81
N LYS A 560 6.99 -8.79 2.39
CA LYS A 560 5.77 -9.07 1.59
C LYS A 560 4.51 -8.50 2.22
N THR A 561 3.55 -8.18 1.36
CA THR A 561 2.15 -8.00 1.77
C THR A 561 1.47 -9.37 1.92
N SER A 562 0.58 -9.55 2.89
CA SER A 562 -0.16 -10.82 2.97
C SER A 562 -1.13 -10.98 1.80
N ASN A 563 -1.27 -12.23 1.34
CA ASN A 563 -2.16 -12.62 0.25
C ASN A 563 -3.64 -12.67 0.68
N GLY A 564 -4.10 -11.63 1.38
CA GLY A 564 -5.52 -11.39 1.63
C GLY A 564 -6.23 -11.09 0.31
N ALA A 565 -7.15 -11.97 -0.08
CA ALA A 565 -7.91 -11.82 -1.33
C ALA A 565 -8.65 -10.47 -1.36
N ILE A 566 -8.55 -9.76 -2.48
CA ILE A 566 -9.24 -8.48 -2.68
C ILE A 566 -10.75 -8.72 -2.60
N ASP A 567 -11.43 -8.12 -1.63
CA ASP A 567 -12.88 -7.99 -1.69
C ASP A 567 -13.26 -6.96 -2.76
N ALA A 568 -13.48 -7.48 -3.97
CA ALA A 568 -13.89 -6.73 -5.15
C ALA A 568 -15.25 -6.02 -5.00
N ASN A 569 -15.94 -6.17 -3.86
CA ASN A 569 -17.21 -5.52 -3.54
C ASN A 569 -17.06 -4.31 -2.58
N SER A 570 -15.84 -3.91 -2.24
CA SER A 570 -15.53 -2.71 -1.43
C SER A 570 -15.79 -1.39 -2.19
N LYS A 571 -17.02 -1.22 -2.68
CA LYS A 571 -17.55 0.02 -3.23
C LYS A 571 -17.76 1.04 -2.11
N GLY A 572 -16.69 1.70 -1.70
CA GLY A 572 -16.79 2.98 -1.02
C GLY A 572 -17.54 3.97 -1.90
N LEU A 573 -18.74 4.37 -1.47
CA LEU A 573 -19.41 5.52 -2.07
C LEU A 573 -18.71 6.79 -1.58
N ASP A 574 -17.91 7.39 -2.46
CA ASP A 574 -17.86 8.85 -2.52
C ASP A 574 -18.02 9.28 -3.99
N THR A 575 -19.03 10.10 -4.25
CA THR A 575 -19.47 10.46 -5.61
C THR A 575 -19.45 11.97 -5.82
N GLN A 576 -18.29 12.60 -5.59
CA GLN A 576 -18.05 13.97 -6.08
C GLN A 576 -16.56 14.40 -6.21
N SER A 577 -15.78 13.72 -7.06
CA SER A 577 -14.64 14.38 -7.73
C SER A 577 -14.38 13.78 -9.12
N ASP A 578 -14.17 14.64 -10.13
CA ASP A 578 -13.77 14.25 -11.50
C ASP A 578 -12.25 13.98 -11.57
N THR A 579 -11.75 13.21 -10.61
CA THR A 579 -10.36 12.71 -10.54
C THR A 579 -10.38 11.32 -9.89
N PRO A 580 -9.86 10.27 -10.55
CA PRO A 580 -9.82 8.94 -9.96
C PRO A 580 -8.73 8.86 -8.89
N GLN A 581 -9.09 9.05 -7.61
CA GLN A 581 -8.19 8.66 -6.52
C GLN A 581 -8.05 7.14 -6.49
N ASN A 582 -6.92 6.66 -6.99
CA ASN A 582 -6.63 5.24 -7.13
C ASN A 582 -6.44 4.61 -5.73
N GLY A 583 -7.16 3.51 -5.45
CA GLY A 583 -7.35 2.95 -4.10
C GLY A 583 -6.15 2.20 -3.52
N LYS A 584 -4.92 2.69 -3.72
CA LYS A 584 -3.68 2.09 -3.19
C LYS A 584 -3.73 2.10 -1.65
N LYS A 585 -3.44 0.95 -1.03
CA LYS A 585 -3.39 0.80 0.44
C LYS A 585 -2.05 1.26 0.99
N ASN A 586 -0.97 0.88 0.33
CA ASN A 586 0.39 1.05 0.83
C ASN A 586 1.04 2.28 0.18
N LYS A 587 1.67 3.14 0.99
CA LYS A 587 2.35 4.35 0.51
C LYS A 587 3.79 4.38 1.03
N ILE A 588 4.76 4.58 0.13
CA ILE A 588 6.19 4.62 0.47
C ILE A 588 6.78 5.90 -0.15
N GLU A 589 7.31 6.80 0.68
CA GLU A 589 7.97 8.05 0.27
C GLU A 589 9.39 8.09 0.85
N ALA A 590 10.37 7.76 0.00
CA ALA A 590 11.77 7.65 0.36
C ALA A 590 12.61 8.74 -0.33
N LYS A 591 13.62 9.28 0.35
CA LYS A 591 14.49 10.34 -0.19
C LYS A 591 15.45 9.83 -1.27
N LYS A 592 15.78 8.53 -1.28
CA LYS A 592 16.77 7.96 -2.21
C LYS A 592 16.21 6.79 -2.99
N ALA A 593 15.78 5.72 -2.31
CA ALA A 593 15.28 4.52 -2.98
C ALA A 593 13.99 3.98 -2.36
N ALA A 594 12.97 3.71 -3.17
CA ALA A 594 11.72 3.20 -2.64
C ALA A 594 11.80 1.71 -2.26
N LEU A 595 12.27 0.85 -3.18
CA LEU A 595 12.44 -0.59 -2.97
C LEU A 595 13.84 -1.05 -3.37
N VAL A 596 14.54 -1.81 -2.51
CA VAL A 596 15.92 -2.26 -2.74
C VAL A 596 16.07 -3.75 -2.41
N VAL A 597 16.68 -4.51 -3.32
CA VAL A 597 17.01 -5.93 -3.13
C VAL A 597 18.48 -6.22 -3.44
N ILE A 598 19.13 -7.00 -2.56
CA ILE A 598 20.55 -7.39 -2.70
C ILE A 598 20.74 -8.88 -2.38
N ASN A 599 21.63 -9.57 -3.11
CA ASN A 599 22.06 -10.95 -2.84
C ASN A 599 20.90 -11.94 -2.52
N GLY A 600 19.82 -11.87 -3.29
CA GLY A 600 18.67 -12.77 -3.20
C GLY A 600 17.49 -12.26 -2.37
N GLY A 601 17.50 -10.99 -1.95
CA GLY A 601 16.34 -10.37 -1.31
C GLY A 601 15.08 -10.41 -2.19
N HIS A 602 13.92 -10.66 -1.55
CA HIS A 602 12.62 -10.81 -2.22
C HIS A 602 11.59 -9.79 -1.69
N ILE A 603 10.83 -9.16 -2.59
CA ILE A 603 9.78 -8.19 -2.26
C ILE A 603 8.47 -8.51 -3.02
N ASP A 604 7.37 -8.91 -2.35
CA ASP A 604 6.02 -9.13 -2.96
C ASP A 604 4.97 -8.14 -2.42
N LEU A 605 4.65 -7.10 -3.20
CA LEU A 605 3.76 -6.00 -2.79
C LEU A 605 2.52 -5.85 -3.67
N LYS A 606 1.42 -5.47 -3.01
CA LYS A 606 0.10 -5.27 -3.63
C LYS A 606 -0.51 -3.95 -3.20
N ASP A 607 -1.25 -3.34 -4.11
CA ASP A 607 -1.94 -2.05 -3.92
C ASP A 607 -1.00 -0.95 -3.38
N VAL A 608 0.20 -0.81 -3.95
CA VAL A 608 1.26 0.09 -3.47
C VAL A 608 1.47 1.31 -4.38
N SER A 609 1.69 2.48 -3.78
CA SER A 609 2.27 3.67 -4.40
C SER A 609 3.62 3.93 -3.75
N ALA A 610 4.68 4.03 -4.55
CA ALA A 610 6.05 4.18 -4.05
C ALA A 610 6.81 5.25 -4.84
N THR A 611 7.32 6.26 -4.14
CA THR A 611 7.98 7.43 -4.71
C THR A 611 9.37 7.60 -4.11
N ALA A 612 10.36 7.92 -4.94
CA ALA A 612 11.70 8.31 -4.48
C ALA A 612 12.43 9.25 -5.43
N GLU A 613 13.35 10.06 -4.90
CA GLU A 613 14.08 11.09 -5.68
C GLU A 613 15.12 10.50 -6.65
N VAL A 614 15.73 9.34 -6.33
CA VAL A 614 16.85 8.78 -7.11
C VAL A 614 16.50 7.43 -7.76
N ALA A 615 15.85 6.53 -7.04
CA ALA A 615 15.63 5.14 -7.47
C ALA A 615 14.22 4.63 -7.12
N GLY A 616 13.42 4.26 -8.11
CA GLY A 616 12.16 3.54 -7.87
C GLY A 616 12.44 2.14 -7.28
N LEU A 617 13.13 1.32 -8.06
CA LEU A 617 13.66 0.01 -7.69
C LEU A 617 15.19 0.01 -7.77
N GLN A 618 15.85 -0.78 -6.93
CA GLN A 618 17.26 -1.13 -7.09
C GLN A 618 17.48 -2.63 -6.90
N PHE A 619 18.17 -3.24 -7.85
CA PHE A 619 18.69 -4.60 -7.78
C PHE A 619 20.22 -4.56 -7.81
N ALA A 620 20.87 -5.23 -6.85
CA ALA A 620 22.32 -5.38 -6.91
C ALA A 620 22.80 -6.76 -6.44
N THR A 621 23.95 -7.16 -6.97
CA THR A 621 24.65 -8.39 -6.55
C THR A 621 26.08 -8.05 -6.20
N PHE A 622 26.51 -8.45 -5.00
CA PHE A 622 27.86 -8.28 -4.47
C PHE A 622 28.46 -9.67 -4.28
N SER A 623 29.61 -9.95 -4.90
CA SER A 623 30.37 -11.19 -4.67
C SER A 623 31.71 -10.87 -4.01
N ASP A 624 32.10 -11.66 -3.01
CA ASP A 624 33.44 -11.59 -2.43
C ASP A 624 34.25 -12.89 -2.68
N ASN A 625 35.48 -12.94 -2.16
CA ASN A 625 36.39 -14.08 -2.34
C ASN A 625 36.20 -15.23 -1.33
N ASP A 626 35.18 -15.21 -0.46
CA ASP A 626 34.90 -16.32 0.48
C ASP A 626 33.75 -17.21 -0.01
N PRO A 627 34.03 -18.42 -0.56
CA PRO A 627 33.01 -19.37 -1.00
C PRO A 627 32.26 -20.06 0.16
N ASN A 628 32.43 -19.60 1.41
CA ASN A 628 31.61 -19.97 2.56
C ASN A 628 31.02 -18.72 3.26
N GLY A 629 31.21 -17.53 2.70
CA GLY A 629 30.80 -16.26 3.29
C GLY A 629 29.29 -16.02 3.31
N SER A 630 28.88 -14.96 3.98
CA SER A 630 27.52 -14.42 3.89
C SER A 630 27.22 -13.82 2.51
N HIS A 631 28.23 -13.41 1.73
CA HIS A 631 28.01 -12.67 0.46
C HIS A 631 28.11 -13.49 -0.83
N ASP A 632 28.23 -14.82 -0.83
CA ASP A 632 28.30 -15.60 -2.08
C ASP A 632 26.96 -15.56 -2.86
N PRO A 633 26.90 -14.99 -4.08
CA PRO A 633 25.67 -14.96 -4.87
C PRO A 633 25.14 -16.33 -5.30
N GLN A 634 25.95 -17.39 -5.21
CA GLN A 634 25.52 -18.77 -5.52
C GLN A 634 24.84 -19.47 -4.33
N LYS A 635 24.96 -18.92 -3.11
CA LYS A 635 24.30 -19.40 -1.89
C LYS A 635 22.79 -19.09 -1.89
N TYR A 636 22.40 -17.99 -2.54
CA TYR A 636 21.03 -17.46 -2.51
C TYR A 636 20.29 -17.67 -3.83
N HIS A 637 18.99 -17.37 -3.81
CA HIS A 637 18.21 -17.20 -5.03
C HIS A 637 18.54 -15.86 -5.70
N SER A 638 18.09 -15.66 -6.94
CA SER A 638 18.23 -14.35 -7.59
C SER A 638 17.29 -13.34 -6.95
N ASN A 639 17.71 -12.08 -6.86
CA ASN A 639 16.88 -10.99 -6.34
C ASN A 639 15.54 -10.90 -7.09
N GLU A 640 14.44 -10.65 -6.38
CA GLU A 640 13.12 -10.62 -7.02
C GLU A 640 12.21 -9.54 -6.43
N ILE A 641 11.58 -8.74 -7.29
CA ILE A 641 10.51 -7.81 -6.88
C ILE A 641 9.24 -8.10 -7.69
N ASN A 642 8.20 -8.54 -6.99
CA ASN A 642 6.86 -8.84 -7.47
C ASN A 642 5.90 -7.70 -7.11
N LEU A 643 5.30 -7.03 -8.11
CA LEU A 643 4.44 -5.87 -7.91
C LEU A 643 3.11 -6.00 -8.66
N THR A 644 2.02 -6.18 -7.91
CA THR A 644 0.65 -6.20 -8.47
C THR A 644 -0.11 -4.93 -8.11
N ASN A 645 -0.69 -4.24 -9.10
CA ASN A 645 -1.39 -2.95 -8.88
C ASN A 645 -0.47 -1.91 -8.20
N ALA A 646 0.79 -1.83 -8.61
CA ALA A 646 1.75 -0.86 -8.11
C ALA A 646 1.78 0.43 -8.96
N GLU A 647 2.25 1.51 -8.35
CA GLU A 647 2.51 2.79 -9.00
C GLU A 647 3.86 3.29 -8.48
N LEU A 648 4.87 3.30 -9.34
CA LEU A 648 6.24 3.68 -9.01
C LEU A 648 6.58 5.02 -9.68
N HIS A 649 7.09 5.97 -8.90
CA HIS A 649 7.55 7.26 -9.41
C HIS A 649 8.99 7.56 -8.95
N ALA A 650 9.91 7.65 -9.90
CA ALA A 650 11.28 8.13 -9.66
C ALA A 650 11.35 9.61 -10.05
N GLU A 651 11.48 10.51 -9.07
CA GLU A 651 11.31 11.95 -9.28
C GLU A 651 12.50 12.55 -10.02
N ASN A 652 12.42 12.56 -11.35
CA ASN A 652 13.42 13.11 -12.29
C ASN A 652 14.68 12.26 -12.48
N ASP A 653 14.76 11.05 -11.92
CA ASP A 653 15.90 10.13 -12.10
C ASP A 653 15.45 8.74 -12.61
N THR A 654 15.84 7.64 -11.95
CA THR A 654 15.84 6.30 -12.55
C THR A 654 14.82 5.36 -11.91
N GLY A 655 13.99 4.74 -12.75
CA GLY A 655 12.92 3.84 -12.33
C GLY A 655 13.46 2.53 -11.75
N ILE A 656 14.49 1.97 -12.38
CA ILE A 656 15.10 0.69 -12.01
C ILE A 656 16.62 0.82 -12.16
N PHE A 657 17.35 0.69 -11.06
CA PHE A 657 18.80 0.56 -11.05
C PHE A 657 19.21 -0.92 -11.00
N ILE A 658 20.21 -1.28 -11.82
CA ILE A 658 20.82 -2.61 -11.83
C ILE A 658 22.35 -2.52 -11.73
N LYS A 659 22.98 -3.32 -10.87
CA LYS A 659 24.46 -3.35 -10.78
C LYS A 659 25.00 -4.71 -10.33
N THR A 660 26.11 -5.12 -10.94
CA THR A 660 26.98 -6.17 -10.40
C THR A 660 28.23 -5.54 -9.81
N VAL A 661 28.57 -5.95 -8.60
CA VAL A 661 29.72 -5.49 -7.81
C VAL A 661 30.49 -6.72 -7.33
N VAL A 662 31.82 -6.64 -7.28
CA VAL A 662 32.67 -7.70 -6.74
C VAL A 662 33.79 -7.13 -5.90
N GLU A 663 34.31 -7.91 -4.95
CA GLU A 663 35.56 -7.60 -4.26
C GLU A 663 36.67 -7.34 -5.29
N LYS A 664 37.43 -6.26 -5.09
CA LYS A 664 38.39 -5.71 -6.05
C LYS A 664 39.50 -6.69 -6.42
N SER A 665 39.78 -7.65 -5.52
CA SER A 665 40.72 -8.76 -5.65
C SER A 665 40.27 -9.89 -6.60
N ILE A 666 38.99 -9.98 -6.96
CA ILE A 666 38.47 -10.96 -7.94
C ILE A 666 38.85 -10.49 -9.35
N GLU A 667 39.81 -11.13 -10.00
CA GLU A 667 40.19 -10.77 -11.38
C GLU A 667 39.14 -11.23 -12.41
N ASP A 668 38.75 -12.51 -12.39
CA ASP A 668 37.71 -13.09 -13.25
C ASP A 668 36.44 -13.40 -12.45
N ALA A 669 35.38 -12.61 -12.66
CA ALA A 669 34.08 -12.81 -12.02
C ALA A 669 33.09 -13.55 -12.94
N ALA A 670 32.43 -14.58 -12.41
CA ALA A 670 31.28 -15.20 -13.06
C ALA A 670 30.16 -14.16 -13.29
N ALA A 671 29.35 -14.32 -14.34
CA ALA A 671 28.22 -13.43 -14.61
C ALA A 671 27.00 -13.87 -13.78
N PRO A 672 26.57 -13.10 -12.75
CA PRO A 672 25.49 -13.51 -11.87
C PRO A 672 24.12 -13.13 -12.42
N SER A 673 23.06 -13.68 -11.83
CA SER A 673 21.71 -13.17 -12.03
C SER A 673 21.48 -12.00 -11.06
N ILE A 674 21.38 -10.79 -11.61
CA ILE A 674 21.19 -9.54 -10.86
C ILE A 674 19.78 -9.47 -10.28
N GLY A 675 18.78 -10.00 -11.00
CA GLY A 675 17.42 -10.14 -10.49
C GLY A 675 16.35 -10.22 -11.56
N THR A 676 15.11 -10.36 -11.11
CA THR A 676 13.90 -10.24 -11.93
C THR A 676 12.91 -9.25 -11.29
N VAL A 677 12.36 -8.34 -12.09
CA VAL A 677 11.16 -7.58 -11.71
C VAL A 677 9.95 -8.14 -12.46
N ASN A 678 8.87 -8.41 -11.72
CA ASN A 678 7.59 -8.87 -12.25
C ASN A 678 6.51 -7.82 -11.97
N LEU A 679 6.03 -7.16 -13.02
CA LEU A 679 5.05 -6.08 -12.96
C LEU A 679 3.70 -6.58 -13.50
N LYS A 680 2.64 -6.47 -12.70
CA LYS A 680 1.28 -6.91 -13.09
C LYS A 680 0.23 -5.84 -12.81
N LYS A 681 -0.33 -5.23 -13.85
CA LYS A 681 -1.20 -4.03 -13.75
C LYS A 681 -0.52 -2.90 -12.99
N SER A 682 0.76 -2.69 -13.26
CA SER A 682 1.60 -1.76 -12.52
C SER A 682 2.15 -0.67 -13.43
N GLU A 683 2.42 0.50 -12.86
CA GLU A 683 2.82 1.71 -13.58
C GLU A 683 4.21 2.15 -13.09
N VAL A 684 5.13 2.44 -14.01
CA VAL A 684 6.52 2.83 -13.70
C VAL A 684 6.85 4.12 -14.45
N HIS A 685 6.87 5.23 -13.72
CA HIS A 685 7.15 6.57 -14.24
C HIS A 685 8.52 7.06 -13.74
N ALA A 686 9.48 7.18 -14.66
CA ALA A 686 10.83 7.65 -14.38
C ALA A 686 11.38 8.46 -15.56
N ASP A 687 12.47 9.21 -15.39
CA ASP A 687 13.12 9.90 -16.51
C ASP A 687 13.95 8.91 -17.36
N VAL A 688 14.66 8.01 -16.66
CA VAL A 688 15.30 6.81 -17.18
C VAL A 688 14.56 5.60 -16.62
N LEU A 689 14.05 4.68 -17.46
CA LEU A 689 13.33 3.48 -16.99
C LEU A 689 14.30 2.49 -16.33
N LEU A 690 15.44 2.24 -16.99
CA LEU A 690 16.47 1.30 -16.54
C LEU A 690 17.84 1.96 -16.69
N GLY A 691 18.64 1.94 -15.62
CA GLY A 691 20.03 2.41 -15.62
C GLY A 691 20.99 1.41 -14.97
N ASP A 692 22.18 1.30 -15.55
CA ASP A 692 23.30 0.58 -14.95
C ASP A 692 23.95 1.45 -13.85
N GLY A 693 23.91 0.99 -12.60
CA GLY A 693 24.32 1.78 -11.42
C GLY A 693 23.49 1.47 -10.16
N ILE A 694 23.73 2.24 -9.10
CA ILE A 694 22.98 2.22 -7.82
C ILE A 694 22.82 3.65 -7.29
N PHE A 695 21.84 3.88 -6.40
CA PHE A 695 21.62 5.21 -5.80
C PHE A 695 22.81 5.71 -4.96
N TRP A 696 23.71 4.81 -4.53
CA TRP A 696 24.94 5.14 -3.81
C TRP A 696 25.93 5.87 -4.72
N ASP A 697 25.92 5.58 -6.02
CA ASP A 697 26.74 6.27 -7.03
C ASP A 697 26.39 7.76 -7.11
N LYS A 698 25.11 8.11 -6.93
CA LYS A 698 24.57 9.47 -7.02
C LYS A 698 24.51 10.23 -5.69
N THR A 699 24.79 9.57 -4.56
CA THR A 699 24.68 10.17 -3.22
C THR A 699 26.05 10.27 -2.51
N SER A 700 26.09 10.94 -1.36
CA SER A 700 27.32 11.19 -0.59
C SER A 700 27.46 10.25 0.62
N TRP A 701 27.08 8.98 0.48
CA TRP A 701 27.45 7.96 1.47
C TRP A 701 28.98 7.84 1.53
N LYS A 702 29.49 7.54 2.74
CA LYS A 702 30.92 7.37 2.98
C LYS A 702 31.40 6.14 2.20
N ASP A 703 32.54 6.29 1.53
CA ASP A 703 33.29 5.24 0.84
C ASP A 703 32.51 4.35 -0.15
N LYS A 704 32.15 4.93 -1.31
CA LYS A 704 31.49 4.24 -2.45
C LYS A 704 32.22 2.98 -2.96
N ASP A 705 33.51 2.88 -2.68
CA ASP A 705 34.38 1.75 -3.07
C ASP A 705 34.54 0.69 -1.95
N LEU A 706 33.73 0.76 -0.87
CA LEU A 706 33.75 -0.19 0.24
C LEU A 706 32.35 -0.81 0.49
N TRP A 707 32.31 -2.15 0.64
CA TRP A 707 31.14 -2.89 1.12
C TRP A 707 31.62 -3.94 2.14
N ASP A 708 30.96 -4.03 3.30
CA ASP A 708 31.37 -4.91 4.42
C ASP A 708 32.88 -4.80 4.76
N GLY A 709 33.41 -3.57 4.73
CA GLY A 709 34.84 -3.28 4.95
C GLY A 709 35.80 -3.75 3.84
N LYS A 710 35.31 -4.35 2.76
CA LYS A 710 36.10 -4.86 1.62
C LYS A 710 36.10 -3.88 0.45
N GLU A 711 37.26 -3.61 -0.14
CA GLU A 711 37.34 -2.78 -1.36
C GLU A 711 36.62 -3.50 -2.51
N ILE A 712 35.69 -2.81 -3.18
CA ILE A 712 34.86 -3.34 -4.25
C ILE A 712 35.14 -2.66 -5.61
N LYS A 713 34.62 -3.26 -6.69
CA LYS A 713 34.56 -2.69 -8.04
C LYS A 713 33.29 -3.12 -8.76
N ALA A 714 32.76 -2.25 -9.62
CA ALA A 714 31.65 -2.59 -10.50
C ALA A 714 32.13 -3.44 -11.69
N ILE A 715 31.28 -4.35 -12.19
CA ILE A 715 31.55 -5.14 -13.40
C ILE A 715 30.38 -5.12 -14.39
N SER A 716 30.70 -5.22 -15.67
CA SER A 716 29.77 -5.03 -16.79
C SER A 716 28.88 -6.24 -17.10
N ASN A 717 29.21 -7.44 -16.59
CA ASN A 717 28.50 -8.68 -16.88
C ASN A 717 27.43 -9.04 -15.82
N GLY A 718 26.46 -9.86 -16.22
CA GLY A 718 25.35 -10.31 -15.39
C GLY A 718 24.00 -10.12 -16.08
N THR A 719 22.99 -10.85 -15.60
CA THR A 719 21.67 -10.95 -16.25
C THR A 719 20.56 -10.30 -15.43
N PHE A 720 19.70 -9.50 -16.04
CA PHE A 720 18.51 -8.92 -15.42
C PHE A 720 17.28 -9.08 -16.32
N THR A 721 16.13 -9.42 -15.72
CA THR A 721 14.86 -9.60 -16.44
C THR A 721 13.80 -8.61 -15.97
N LEU A 722 13.16 -7.92 -16.91
CA LEU A 722 11.94 -7.16 -16.69
C LEU A 722 10.77 -7.88 -17.37
N SER A 723 9.84 -8.38 -16.56
CA SER A 723 8.60 -9.04 -17.00
C SER A 723 7.42 -8.15 -16.65
N ALA A 724 6.61 -7.79 -17.64
CA ALA A 724 5.52 -6.82 -17.49
C ALA A 724 4.23 -7.30 -18.17
N ASP A 725 3.14 -7.35 -17.40
CA ASP A 725 1.83 -7.88 -17.77
C ASP A 725 0.75 -6.82 -17.49
N GLN A 726 -0.01 -6.41 -18.52
CA GLN A 726 -1.01 -5.32 -18.44
C GLN A 726 -0.47 -4.02 -17.79
N SER A 727 0.80 -3.68 -18.02
CA SER A 727 1.54 -2.66 -17.26
C SER A 727 2.05 -1.49 -18.13
N THR A 728 2.33 -0.34 -17.51
CA THR A 728 2.82 0.87 -18.19
C THR A 728 4.24 1.20 -17.74
N LEU A 729 5.15 1.44 -18.69
CA LEU A 729 6.56 1.73 -18.43
C LEU A 729 6.95 3.03 -19.15
N GLU A 730 7.65 3.95 -18.48
CA GLU A 730 8.08 5.22 -19.06
C GLU A 730 9.56 5.50 -18.80
N GLY A 731 10.30 5.86 -19.86
CA GLY A 731 11.73 6.23 -19.79
C GLY A 731 12.60 5.46 -20.79
N ARG A 732 13.84 5.94 -21.00
CA ARG A 732 14.88 5.24 -21.78
C ARG A 732 15.50 4.08 -20.99
N ALA A 733 16.14 3.14 -21.68
CA ALA A 733 16.94 2.08 -21.05
C ALA A 733 18.44 2.26 -21.38
N ASN A 734 19.32 2.06 -20.40
CA ASN A 734 20.77 2.15 -20.54
C ASN A 734 21.45 1.02 -19.76
N ILE A 735 22.39 0.29 -20.39
CA ILE A 735 23.00 -0.93 -19.84
C ILE A 735 24.51 -0.97 -20.05
N ALA A 736 25.27 -1.63 -19.17
CA ALA A 736 26.70 -1.84 -19.37
C ALA A 736 27.00 -2.75 -20.57
N LYS A 737 28.21 -2.57 -21.13
CA LYS A 737 28.68 -3.17 -22.40
C LYS A 737 28.55 -4.70 -22.51
N ASP A 738 28.61 -5.43 -21.40
CA ASP A 738 28.60 -6.91 -21.37
C ASP A 738 27.39 -7.46 -20.58
N ARG A 739 26.42 -6.59 -20.24
CA ARG A 739 25.22 -6.92 -19.47
C ARG A 739 24.26 -7.71 -20.36
N ASN A 740 23.44 -8.58 -19.78
CA ASN A 740 22.35 -9.23 -20.52
C ASN A 740 21.01 -8.80 -19.90
N VAL A 741 20.22 -8.03 -20.65
CA VAL A 741 18.94 -7.49 -20.19
C VAL A 741 17.80 -7.97 -21.09
N HIS A 742 16.86 -8.70 -20.48
CA HIS A 742 15.68 -9.27 -21.13
C HIS A 742 14.44 -8.45 -20.76
N PHE A 743 13.75 -7.90 -21.75
CA PHE A 743 12.42 -7.29 -21.58
C PHE A 743 11.35 -8.23 -22.13
N ASP A 744 10.34 -8.54 -21.33
CA ASP A 744 9.26 -9.48 -21.63
C ASP A 744 7.91 -8.80 -21.38
N LEU A 745 7.36 -8.18 -22.44
CA LEU A 745 6.21 -7.29 -22.40
C LEU A 745 4.96 -8.03 -22.92
N LYS A 746 3.95 -8.20 -22.07
CA LYS A 746 2.77 -9.06 -22.29
C LYS A 746 1.45 -8.33 -22.08
N ASN A 747 0.43 -8.74 -22.84
CA ASN A 747 -0.98 -8.39 -22.67
C ASN A 747 -1.23 -6.87 -22.51
N ASP A 748 -1.33 -6.12 -23.60
CA ASP A 748 -1.58 -4.66 -23.60
C ASP A 748 -0.52 -3.82 -22.86
N THR A 749 0.61 -4.40 -22.44
CA THR A 749 1.71 -3.68 -21.80
C THR A 749 2.28 -2.63 -22.77
N THR A 750 2.56 -1.44 -22.25
CA THR A 750 3.00 -0.30 -23.05
C THR A 750 4.30 0.30 -22.51
N TRP A 751 5.35 0.30 -23.33
CA TRP A 751 6.61 1.00 -23.03
C TRP A 751 6.69 2.31 -23.83
N THR A 752 6.69 3.42 -23.10
CA THR A 752 6.83 4.78 -23.63
C THR A 752 8.29 5.24 -23.54
N LEU A 753 8.97 5.23 -24.68
CA LEU A 753 10.36 5.66 -24.85
C LEU A 753 10.43 7.19 -24.97
N LYS A 754 11.13 7.86 -24.06
CA LYS A 754 11.35 9.30 -24.09
C LYS A 754 12.83 9.65 -23.97
N ILE A 755 13.19 10.83 -24.46
CA ILE A 755 14.49 11.45 -24.21
C ILE A 755 14.50 11.93 -22.76
N SER A 756 15.50 11.51 -21.97
CA SER A 756 15.69 11.99 -20.59
C SER A 756 15.90 13.50 -20.57
N LYS A 757 15.37 14.17 -19.55
CA LYS A 757 15.55 15.61 -19.31
C LYS A 757 16.65 15.93 -18.29
N ASN A 758 17.02 14.99 -17.44
CA ASN A 758 17.80 15.25 -16.21
C ASN A 758 19.04 14.36 -16.03
N GLU A 759 19.23 13.32 -16.85
CA GLU A 759 20.34 12.36 -16.74
C GLU A 759 21.72 13.00 -16.98
N LYS A 760 22.70 12.63 -16.15
CA LYS A 760 24.00 13.30 -16.02
C LYS A 760 25.18 12.35 -16.16
N ASP A 761 26.34 12.92 -16.48
CA ASP A 761 27.65 12.26 -16.35
C ASP A 761 28.11 12.15 -14.88
N ASP A 762 29.21 11.42 -14.66
CA ASP A 762 29.83 11.24 -13.34
C ASP A 762 30.29 12.56 -12.68
N ASN A 763 30.40 13.65 -13.45
CA ASN A 763 30.75 14.98 -12.99
C ASN A 763 29.52 15.84 -12.64
N GLY A 764 28.29 15.34 -12.87
CA GLY A 764 27.03 16.04 -12.61
C GLY A 764 26.52 16.94 -13.75
N ASN A 765 27.16 16.95 -14.92
CA ASN A 765 26.71 17.66 -16.11
C ASN A 765 25.61 16.88 -16.83
N LEU A 766 24.62 17.56 -17.40
CA LEU A 766 23.60 16.91 -18.24
C LEU A 766 24.27 16.21 -19.45
N LEU A 767 23.90 14.95 -19.72
CA LEU A 767 24.43 14.19 -20.85
C LEU A 767 24.08 14.84 -22.21
N ASP A 768 24.85 14.49 -23.23
CA ASP A 768 24.54 14.90 -24.60
C ASP A 768 23.18 14.33 -25.05
N ILE A 769 22.41 15.10 -25.83
CA ILE A 769 21.06 14.70 -26.22
C ILE A 769 21.05 13.47 -27.14
N ALA A 770 22.09 13.26 -27.95
CA ALA A 770 22.23 12.04 -28.76
C ALA A 770 22.57 10.79 -27.91
N GLN A 771 23.10 10.98 -26.70
CA GLN A 771 23.20 9.89 -25.70
C GLN A 771 21.82 9.65 -25.06
N ARG A 772 21.14 10.71 -24.62
CA ARG A 772 19.81 10.63 -23.97
C ARG A 772 18.66 10.20 -24.89
N SER A 773 18.83 10.22 -26.21
CA SER A 773 17.82 9.72 -27.17
C SER A 773 17.99 8.25 -27.56
N ARG A 774 19.15 7.64 -27.23
CA ARG A 774 19.41 6.22 -27.45
C ARG A 774 18.89 5.38 -26.29
N SER A 775 18.33 4.20 -26.56
CA SER A 775 18.02 3.18 -25.55
C SER A 775 18.66 1.86 -25.95
N ASP A 776 19.20 1.12 -24.98
CA ASP A 776 19.91 -0.14 -25.20
C ASP A 776 19.36 -1.27 -24.30
N ILE A 777 18.99 -2.39 -24.90
CA ILE A 777 18.63 -3.66 -24.22
C ILE A 777 19.22 -4.85 -24.97
N SER A 778 19.31 -6.03 -24.33
CA SER A 778 19.90 -7.21 -24.95
C SER A 778 18.88 -8.04 -25.72
N THR A 779 17.71 -8.30 -25.13
CA THR A 779 16.62 -8.99 -25.82
C THR A 779 15.26 -8.39 -25.48
N LEU A 780 14.31 -8.54 -26.42
CA LEU A 780 12.92 -8.14 -26.27
C LEU A 780 11.99 -9.26 -26.73
N HIS A 781 11.03 -9.60 -25.87
CA HIS A 781 9.81 -10.33 -26.21
C HIS A 781 8.63 -9.35 -26.10
N LEU A 782 7.83 -9.26 -27.16
CA LEU A 782 6.73 -8.30 -27.31
C LEU A 782 5.46 -9.07 -27.71
N ASP A 783 4.66 -9.43 -26.71
CA ASP A 783 3.48 -10.28 -26.83
C ASP A 783 2.20 -9.46 -26.60
N ASN A 784 1.41 -9.25 -27.65
CA ASN A 784 0.19 -8.43 -27.63
C ASN A 784 0.39 -7.03 -26.99
N SER A 785 1.58 -6.45 -27.16
CA SER A 785 2.06 -5.29 -26.39
C SER A 785 2.66 -4.21 -27.31
N SER A 786 2.83 -2.99 -26.77
CA SER A 786 3.15 -1.79 -27.56
C SER A 786 4.43 -1.08 -27.12
N ILE A 787 5.24 -0.66 -28.09
CA ILE A 787 6.34 0.30 -27.88
C ILE A 787 5.98 1.64 -28.54
N ILE A 788 6.04 2.72 -27.77
CA ILE A 788 5.66 4.06 -28.22
C ILE A 788 6.84 5.00 -28.06
N PHE A 789 7.36 5.54 -29.16
CA PHE A 789 8.29 6.66 -29.08
C PHE A 789 7.52 7.96 -28.78
N SER A 790 7.92 8.63 -27.70
CA SER A 790 7.45 9.98 -27.35
C SER A 790 7.83 10.99 -28.43
N LYS A 791 7.18 12.16 -28.44
CA LYS A 791 7.49 13.22 -29.40
C LYS A 791 8.97 13.64 -29.31
N PRO A 792 9.64 13.89 -30.45
CA PRO A 792 11.02 14.40 -30.52
C PRO A 792 11.25 15.62 -29.64
N THR A 793 12.45 15.74 -29.08
CA THR A 793 12.87 16.86 -28.22
C THR A 793 14.09 17.55 -28.83
N GLU A 794 14.07 18.88 -28.96
CA GLU A 794 15.17 19.66 -29.56
C GLU A 794 15.61 19.12 -30.94
N GLU A 795 14.64 18.81 -31.80
CA GLU A 795 14.80 18.16 -33.13
C GLU A 795 15.45 16.77 -33.11
N HIS A 796 15.77 16.21 -31.94
CA HIS A 796 16.32 14.86 -31.79
C HIS A 796 15.21 13.83 -31.65
N TYR A 797 15.38 12.75 -32.41
CA TYR A 797 14.52 11.57 -32.44
C TYR A 797 15.18 10.44 -31.64
N GLN A 798 14.40 9.47 -31.19
CA GLN A 798 14.86 8.35 -30.38
C GLN A 798 15.35 7.17 -31.21
N THR A 799 16.26 6.37 -30.64
CA THR A 799 16.69 5.10 -31.21
C THR A 799 16.64 4.01 -30.16
N LEU A 800 15.81 2.98 -30.35
CA LEU A 800 15.89 1.75 -29.56
C LEU A 800 16.85 0.78 -30.24
N HIS A 801 17.88 0.36 -29.53
CA HIS A 801 18.86 -0.64 -29.95
C HIS A 801 18.68 -1.92 -29.11
N ILE A 802 18.55 -3.06 -29.81
CA ILE A 802 18.27 -4.38 -29.23
C ILE A 802 19.37 -5.33 -29.71
N GLY A 803 19.83 -6.24 -28.86
CA GLY A 803 21.09 -6.97 -29.11
C GLY A 803 22.33 -6.19 -28.64
N SER A 804 22.13 -5.21 -27.74
CA SER A 804 23.21 -4.59 -26.97
C SER A 804 23.65 -5.48 -25.80
N GLY A 805 24.82 -5.22 -25.25
CA GLY A 805 25.34 -6.03 -24.16
C GLY A 805 25.88 -7.38 -24.66
N LYS A 806 25.57 -8.46 -23.94
CA LYS A 806 25.98 -9.83 -24.29
C LYS A 806 24.79 -10.80 -24.26
N PRO A 807 23.89 -10.75 -25.27
CA PRO A 807 22.74 -11.64 -25.35
C PRO A 807 23.15 -13.12 -25.45
N ASP A 808 22.34 -13.99 -24.85
CA ASP A 808 22.49 -15.46 -24.81
C ASP A 808 21.84 -16.18 -26.01
N SER A 809 21.07 -15.45 -26.82
CA SER A 809 20.36 -15.91 -28.01
C SER A 809 20.76 -15.07 -29.23
N THR A 810 20.81 -15.66 -30.43
CA THR A 810 20.88 -14.85 -31.67
C THR A 810 19.55 -14.19 -31.99
N ALA A 811 18.42 -14.80 -31.60
CA ALA A 811 17.08 -14.23 -31.73
C ALA A 811 16.82 -13.26 -30.58
N VAL A 812 17.15 -11.99 -30.80
CA VAL A 812 17.10 -10.91 -29.79
C VAL A 812 15.77 -10.14 -29.82
N TYR A 813 14.98 -10.26 -30.88
CA TYR A 813 13.65 -9.64 -30.99
C TYR A 813 12.61 -10.68 -31.35
N ASN A 814 11.60 -10.86 -30.50
CA ASN A 814 10.55 -11.87 -30.64
C ASN A 814 9.17 -11.23 -30.47
N ALA A 815 8.38 -11.15 -31.54
CA ALA A 815 7.03 -10.59 -31.52
C ALA A 815 5.95 -11.68 -31.57
N MET A 816 4.90 -11.54 -30.74
CA MET A 816 3.77 -12.46 -30.70
C MET A 816 2.43 -11.72 -30.60
N GLY A 817 1.38 -12.30 -31.20
CA GLY A 817 0.04 -11.72 -31.19
C GLY A 817 -0.02 -10.35 -31.88
N ASP A 818 -0.77 -9.42 -31.30
CA ASP A 818 -0.94 -8.05 -31.79
C ASP A 818 0.14 -7.10 -31.23
N ALA A 819 1.40 -7.42 -31.54
CA ALA A 819 2.59 -6.65 -31.18
C ALA A 819 2.70 -5.35 -32.01
N LYS A 820 2.97 -4.21 -31.36
CA LYS A 820 2.89 -2.88 -31.98
C LYS A 820 4.13 -2.01 -31.71
N ILE A 821 4.49 -1.16 -32.67
CA ILE A 821 5.47 -0.09 -32.49
C ILE A 821 5.05 1.21 -33.19
N TYR A 822 5.22 2.35 -32.51
CA TYR A 822 4.81 3.67 -32.96
C TYR A 822 6.01 4.62 -33.08
N PHE A 823 6.33 5.02 -34.32
CA PHE A 823 7.42 5.95 -34.66
C PHE A 823 6.91 7.39 -34.90
N ASN A 824 7.72 8.39 -34.57
CA ASN A 824 7.58 9.77 -35.06
C ASN A 824 8.53 9.99 -36.26
N ALA A 825 8.07 10.69 -37.30
CA ALA A 825 8.87 10.98 -38.49
C ALA A 825 8.56 12.36 -39.12
N GLU A 826 9.56 12.94 -39.79
CA GLU A 826 9.42 14.06 -40.74
C GLU A 826 9.87 13.57 -42.13
N TRP A 827 9.06 13.85 -43.17
CA TRP A 827 9.22 13.20 -44.48
C TRP A 827 10.44 13.68 -45.27
N SER A 828 11.27 12.75 -45.76
CA SER A 828 12.28 13.00 -46.80
C SER A 828 12.47 11.78 -47.71
N ASP A 829 12.86 12.01 -48.97
CA ASP A 829 13.08 10.95 -49.96
C ASP A 829 14.50 11.00 -50.55
N GLY A 830 15.33 10.00 -50.23
CA GLY A 830 16.70 9.88 -50.74
C GLY A 830 17.77 10.69 -49.98
N ALA A 831 17.45 11.22 -48.80
CA ALA A 831 18.39 11.95 -47.94
C ALA A 831 19.47 11.05 -47.33
N ALA A 832 20.58 11.62 -46.87
CA ALA A 832 21.60 10.86 -46.14
C ALA A 832 21.05 10.33 -44.80
N ILE A 833 21.58 9.21 -44.30
CA ILE A 833 21.01 8.55 -43.10
C ILE A 833 21.14 9.39 -41.81
N ASN A 834 22.07 10.34 -41.77
CA ASN A 834 22.21 11.34 -40.70
C ASN A 834 21.30 12.57 -40.89
N GLU A 835 20.65 12.72 -42.04
CA GLU A 835 19.71 13.82 -42.34
C GLU A 835 18.24 13.37 -42.18
N GLN A 836 17.98 12.06 -42.17
CA GLN A 836 16.64 11.48 -42.02
C GLN A 836 16.09 11.62 -40.58
N LYS A 837 15.24 12.62 -40.37
CA LYS A 837 14.48 12.85 -39.13
C LYS A 837 13.40 11.79 -38.89
N THR A 838 13.72 10.75 -38.13
CA THR A 838 12.78 9.70 -37.70
C THR A 838 13.29 8.99 -36.46
N ASP A 839 12.36 8.50 -35.63
CA ASP A 839 12.66 7.50 -34.61
C ASP A 839 13.10 6.19 -35.28
N ARG A 840 13.87 5.36 -34.57
CA ARG A 840 14.52 4.16 -35.15
C ARG A 840 14.51 2.96 -34.23
N LEU A 841 14.38 1.78 -34.83
CA LEU A 841 14.59 0.49 -34.20
C LEU A 841 15.79 -0.22 -34.85
N LEU A 842 16.85 -0.43 -34.10
CA LEU A 842 18.06 -1.11 -34.55
C LEU A 842 18.19 -2.46 -33.84
N ILE A 843 18.22 -3.55 -34.59
CA ILE A 843 18.20 -4.92 -34.04
C ILE A 843 19.49 -5.63 -34.44
N ASN A 844 20.42 -5.72 -33.49
CA ASN A 844 21.68 -6.41 -33.66
C ASN A 844 21.55 -7.93 -33.39
N GLY A 845 20.79 -8.62 -34.24
CA GLY A 845 20.55 -10.06 -34.15
C GLY A 845 19.46 -10.54 -35.10
N ASP A 846 19.00 -11.77 -34.91
CA ASP A 846 17.86 -12.36 -35.60
C ASP A 846 16.52 -11.84 -35.02
N VAL A 847 15.52 -11.71 -35.89
CA VAL A 847 14.13 -11.31 -35.60
C VAL A 847 13.19 -12.51 -35.79
N SER A 848 12.22 -12.66 -34.88
CA SER A 848 11.16 -13.66 -34.94
C SER A 848 9.77 -13.01 -34.83
N GLY A 849 8.80 -13.55 -35.56
CA GLY A 849 7.40 -13.08 -35.55
C GLY A 849 7.11 -11.88 -36.46
N ASN A 850 5.99 -11.21 -36.19
CA ASN A 850 5.47 -10.09 -36.97
C ASN A 850 5.05 -8.93 -36.05
N THR A 851 5.35 -7.69 -36.45
CA THR A 851 5.00 -6.47 -35.69
C THR A 851 4.24 -5.46 -36.54
N SER A 852 3.16 -4.93 -35.98
CA SER A 852 2.35 -3.83 -36.54
C SER A 852 3.06 -2.49 -36.32
N VAL A 853 3.53 -1.88 -37.41
CA VAL A 853 4.18 -0.58 -37.44
C VAL A 853 3.15 0.52 -37.64
N TYR A 854 3.22 1.54 -36.79
CA TYR A 854 2.50 2.80 -36.90
C TYR A 854 3.53 3.92 -37.10
N VAL A 855 3.24 4.84 -38.02
CA VAL A 855 4.05 6.04 -38.24
C VAL A 855 3.18 7.26 -38.00
N THR A 856 3.66 8.15 -37.14
CA THR A 856 3.04 9.42 -36.78
C THR A 856 4.02 10.56 -37.03
N GLY A 857 3.57 11.81 -36.97
CA GLY A 857 4.45 12.97 -37.01
C GLY A 857 4.12 14.00 -38.09
N ARG A 858 4.99 15.00 -38.20
CA ARG A 858 4.82 16.14 -39.11
C ARG A 858 5.27 15.79 -40.52
N LEU A 859 4.40 15.12 -41.25
CA LEU A 859 4.52 14.96 -42.70
C LEU A 859 4.06 16.26 -43.44
N GLU A 860 4.20 17.43 -42.79
CA GLU A 860 3.56 18.73 -43.09
C GLU A 860 4.23 19.55 -44.21
N ASN A 861 5.35 19.08 -44.78
CA ASN A 861 6.07 19.84 -45.82
C ASN A 861 5.59 19.44 -47.22
N ASP A 862 4.61 20.16 -47.74
CA ASP A 862 3.88 19.84 -48.98
C ASP A 862 4.80 19.59 -50.20
N ASN A 863 5.94 20.28 -50.26
CA ASN A 863 6.80 20.42 -51.44
C ASN A 863 7.85 19.30 -51.65
N VAL A 864 7.86 18.24 -50.84
CA VAL A 864 8.82 17.12 -51.01
C VAL A 864 8.33 16.15 -52.09
N GLU A 865 8.71 16.42 -53.34
CA GLU A 865 8.50 15.48 -54.46
C GLU A 865 9.26 14.16 -54.24
N ALA A 866 8.74 13.06 -54.83
CA ALA A 866 9.41 11.76 -54.77
C ALA A 866 10.72 11.79 -55.59
N ASN A 867 11.84 11.48 -54.94
CA ASN A 867 13.18 11.56 -55.53
C ASN A 867 13.47 10.35 -56.43
N THR A 868 12.82 10.33 -57.60
CA THR A 868 12.97 9.26 -58.61
C THR A 868 14.36 9.17 -59.25
N SER A 869 15.30 10.06 -58.89
CA SER A 869 16.71 9.99 -59.28
C SER A 869 17.57 9.17 -58.31
N ALA A 870 17.12 8.99 -57.05
CA ALA A 870 17.80 8.18 -56.05
C ALA A 870 17.54 6.68 -56.25
N ALA A 871 18.52 5.85 -55.90
CA ALA A 871 18.37 4.39 -55.92
C ALA A 871 17.26 3.93 -54.97
N ALA A 872 16.49 2.92 -55.35
CA ALA A 872 15.31 2.47 -54.58
C ALA A 872 15.64 2.12 -53.12
N ASN A 873 16.80 1.50 -52.86
CA ASN A 873 17.29 1.15 -51.51
C ASN A 873 17.89 2.34 -50.72
N VAL A 874 17.78 3.57 -51.23
CA VAL A 874 18.14 4.84 -50.56
C VAL A 874 16.90 5.73 -50.37
N ARG A 875 15.82 5.46 -51.10
CA ARG A 875 14.59 6.28 -51.08
C ARG A 875 13.80 6.16 -49.78
N GLY A 876 13.06 7.21 -49.45
CA GLY A 876 12.30 7.34 -48.21
C GLY A 876 13.12 7.27 -46.93
N LEU A 877 12.46 6.99 -45.80
CA LEU A 877 13.03 6.97 -44.45
C LEU A 877 13.35 5.56 -43.98
N SER A 878 14.55 5.30 -43.44
CA SER A 878 14.86 4.06 -42.71
C SER A 878 14.26 4.10 -41.31
N LEU A 879 13.32 3.19 -41.02
CA LEU A 879 12.67 3.09 -39.70
C LEU A 879 13.26 1.97 -38.84
N ILE A 880 13.56 0.82 -39.46
CA ILE A 880 13.98 -0.40 -38.77
C ILE A 880 15.14 -1.02 -39.53
N GLN A 881 16.23 -1.36 -38.83
CA GLN A 881 17.35 -2.12 -39.40
C GLN A 881 17.65 -3.37 -38.57
N VAL A 882 18.04 -4.46 -39.24
CA VAL A 882 18.34 -5.75 -38.62
C VAL A 882 19.66 -6.29 -39.14
N SER A 883 20.62 -6.61 -38.26
CA SER A 883 21.94 -7.13 -38.67
C SER A 883 21.94 -8.64 -38.93
N GLY A 884 21.04 -9.39 -38.27
CA GLY A 884 20.82 -10.82 -38.49
C GLY A 884 19.67 -11.11 -39.47
N LYS A 885 19.00 -12.25 -39.27
CA LYS A 885 17.86 -12.68 -40.08
C LYS A 885 16.61 -11.88 -39.76
N ALA A 886 15.87 -11.51 -40.79
CA ALA A 886 14.47 -11.09 -40.74
C ALA A 886 13.77 -11.62 -41.99
N GLU A 887 12.45 -11.48 -42.05
CA GLU A 887 11.68 -11.62 -43.28
C GLU A 887 11.20 -10.26 -43.77
N GLU A 888 10.87 -10.13 -45.06
CA GLU A 888 10.03 -9.02 -45.55
C GLU A 888 8.71 -8.89 -44.75
N SER A 889 8.27 -10.01 -44.15
CA SER A 889 7.04 -10.11 -43.38
C SER A 889 7.16 -9.60 -41.94
N SER A 890 8.37 -9.46 -41.37
CA SER A 890 8.59 -9.22 -39.93
C SER A 890 8.04 -7.89 -39.42
N PHE A 891 8.02 -6.84 -40.26
CA PHE A 891 7.48 -5.53 -39.92
C PHE A 891 6.53 -5.07 -41.03
N LYS A 892 5.31 -4.69 -40.66
CA LYS A 892 4.23 -4.30 -41.60
C LYS A 892 3.48 -3.09 -41.08
N LEU A 893 3.13 -2.15 -41.95
CA LEU A 893 2.17 -1.09 -41.58
C LEU A 893 0.80 -1.72 -41.29
N VAL A 894 0.10 -1.23 -40.26
CA VAL A 894 -1.17 -1.83 -39.78
C VAL A 894 -2.23 -2.06 -40.87
N ASN A 895 -2.34 -1.14 -41.84
CA ASN A 895 -3.29 -1.25 -42.98
C ASN A 895 -2.60 -1.72 -44.29
N GLY A 896 -1.35 -2.19 -44.22
CA GLY A 896 -0.45 -2.37 -45.36
C GLY A 896 0.17 -1.06 -45.87
N TYR A 897 -0.48 0.07 -45.64
CA TYR A 897 -0.03 1.42 -45.98
C TYR A 897 -0.26 2.42 -44.83
N THR A 898 0.25 3.64 -45.00
CA THR A 898 -0.12 4.84 -44.24
C THR A 898 -0.25 6.04 -45.19
N THR A 899 -0.86 7.14 -44.74
CA THR A 899 -1.05 8.38 -45.52
C THR A 899 -0.24 9.55 -44.97
N ARG A 900 -0.08 10.59 -45.79
CA ARG A 900 0.49 11.89 -45.41
C ARG A 900 -0.65 12.84 -45.01
N GLY A 901 -0.50 13.58 -43.92
CA GLY A 901 -1.59 14.37 -43.32
C GLY A 901 -2.34 15.25 -44.32
N GLY A 902 -3.65 15.05 -44.45
CA GLY A 902 -4.51 15.79 -45.39
C GLY A 902 -4.44 15.36 -46.87
N LEU A 903 -3.51 14.48 -47.25
CA LEU A 903 -3.32 14.01 -48.62
C LEU A 903 -3.68 12.52 -48.78
N PRO A 904 -4.25 12.10 -49.93
CA PRO A 904 -4.57 10.70 -50.21
C PRO A 904 -3.34 9.88 -50.63
N ASP A 905 -2.12 10.43 -50.54
CA ASP A 905 -0.88 9.78 -50.99
C ASP A 905 -0.55 8.54 -50.17
N MET A 906 -0.33 7.39 -50.84
CA MET A 906 -0.11 6.09 -50.20
C MET A 906 1.38 5.81 -49.98
N TYR A 907 1.75 5.52 -48.74
CA TYR A 907 3.11 5.14 -48.34
C TYR A 907 3.14 3.70 -47.84
N THR A 908 4.10 2.92 -48.33
CA THR A 908 4.32 1.49 -48.03
C THR A 908 5.67 1.29 -47.32
N LEU A 909 5.78 0.22 -46.51
CA LEU A 909 7.03 -0.16 -45.85
C LEU A 909 7.75 -1.22 -46.70
N ARG A 910 8.90 -0.87 -47.27
CA ARG A 910 9.69 -1.76 -48.13
C ARG A 910 10.90 -2.32 -47.40
N ALA A 911 10.98 -3.64 -47.31
CA ALA A 911 12.12 -4.35 -46.75
C ALA A 911 13.19 -4.58 -47.83
N TYR A 912 14.34 -3.94 -47.69
CA TYR A 912 15.56 -4.27 -48.44
C TYR A 912 16.44 -5.17 -47.58
N GLY A 913 17.16 -6.13 -48.17
CA GLY A 913 17.94 -7.10 -47.38
C GLY A 913 18.62 -8.19 -48.20
N PRO A 914 19.38 -9.11 -47.57
CA PRO A 914 20.17 -10.13 -48.25
C PRO A 914 19.33 -11.03 -49.18
N ASP A 915 18.15 -11.43 -48.70
CA ASP A 915 17.21 -12.35 -49.37
C ASP A 915 15.90 -11.65 -49.80
N SER A 916 15.90 -10.31 -49.88
CA SER A 916 14.72 -9.51 -50.24
C SER A 916 14.40 -9.55 -51.74
N SER A 917 13.10 -9.63 -52.07
CA SER A 917 12.57 -9.43 -53.43
C SER A 917 12.78 -8.00 -53.96
N GLN A 918 12.92 -7.02 -53.06
CA GLN A 918 13.24 -5.62 -53.38
C GLN A 918 14.76 -5.40 -53.60
N GLY A 919 15.58 -6.41 -53.29
CA GLY A 919 17.04 -6.39 -53.38
C GLY A 919 17.73 -5.92 -52.08
N LYS A 920 19.07 -5.88 -52.14
CA LYS A 920 19.92 -5.56 -50.97
C LYS A 920 19.70 -4.15 -50.44
N ALA A 921 19.80 -4.00 -49.11
CA ALA A 921 19.92 -2.71 -48.44
C ALA A 921 21.20 -1.96 -48.87
N ASN A 922 21.23 -0.64 -48.69
CA ASN A 922 22.37 0.17 -49.12
C ASN A 922 23.36 0.38 -47.96
N ILE A 923 24.63 0.00 -48.12
CA ILE A 923 25.63 0.15 -47.05
C ILE A 923 25.84 1.61 -46.59
N ALA A 924 25.61 2.60 -47.46
CA ALA A 924 25.65 4.03 -47.08
C ALA A 924 24.46 4.48 -46.21
N GLN A 925 23.48 3.60 -45.99
CA GLN A 925 22.33 3.77 -45.10
C GLN A 925 22.43 2.91 -43.83
N ASN A 926 23.45 2.04 -43.70
CA ASN A 926 23.64 1.17 -42.54
C ASN A 926 23.99 1.97 -41.27
N LEU A 927 23.25 1.74 -40.18
CA LEU A 927 23.43 2.43 -38.89
C LEU A 927 24.25 1.69 -37.85
N PHE A 928 24.47 0.38 -37.98
CA PHE A 928 25.31 -0.40 -37.07
C PHE A 928 26.78 0.06 -37.11
N ASP A 929 27.51 -0.03 -36.01
CA ASP A 929 28.92 0.40 -35.96
C ASP A 929 29.80 -0.41 -36.92
N GLU A 930 29.61 -1.73 -36.97
CA GLU A 930 30.20 -2.60 -37.99
C GLU A 930 29.41 -2.54 -39.31
N LYS A 931 29.99 -1.89 -40.32
CA LYS A 931 29.37 -1.70 -41.64
C LYS A 931 29.40 -2.99 -42.48
N ASN A 932 28.37 -3.80 -42.30
CA ASN A 932 28.09 -5.01 -43.09
C ASN A 932 27.21 -4.68 -44.32
N GLU A 933 27.45 -5.33 -45.46
CA GLU A 933 26.55 -5.28 -46.63
C GLU A 933 25.29 -6.14 -46.47
N ASN A 934 25.35 -7.15 -45.59
CA ASN A 934 24.26 -8.08 -45.36
C ASN A 934 23.50 -7.68 -44.09
N PHE A 935 22.57 -6.74 -44.24
CA PHE A 935 21.64 -6.30 -43.21
C PHE A 935 20.27 -6.00 -43.86
N TRP A 936 19.20 -6.02 -43.08
CA TRP A 936 17.87 -5.59 -43.53
C TRP A 936 17.63 -4.11 -43.18
N ASP A 937 16.91 -3.41 -44.05
CA ASP A 937 16.48 -2.02 -43.92
C ASP A 937 15.02 -1.89 -44.36
N PHE A 938 14.13 -1.65 -43.40
CA PHE A 938 12.70 -1.46 -43.63
C PHE A 938 12.41 0.04 -43.77
N ARG A 939 12.19 0.47 -45.01
CA ARG A 939 12.09 1.88 -45.40
C ARG A 939 10.65 2.28 -45.71
N LEU A 940 10.18 3.38 -45.14
CA LEU A 940 8.90 3.98 -45.50
C LEU A 940 9.05 4.75 -46.82
N GLN A 941 8.32 4.36 -47.86
CA GLN A 941 8.42 4.94 -49.21
C GLN A 941 7.04 5.25 -49.80
N PRO A 942 6.87 6.28 -50.66
CA PRO A 942 5.64 6.49 -51.38
C PRO A 942 5.52 5.46 -52.50
N GLU A 943 4.34 4.88 -52.66
CA GLU A 943 4.04 3.97 -53.77
C GLU A 943 3.96 4.78 -55.07
N LEU A 944 4.54 4.29 -56.17
CA LEU A 944 4.63 5.04 -57.43
C LEU A 944 3.88 4.33 -58.57
N LEU A 945 3.00 5.07 -59.23
CA LEU A 945 2.40 4.69 -60.51
C LEU A 945 3.41 5.03 -61.62
N GLY A 946 3.92 4.02 -62.31
CA GLY A 946 4.88 4.15 -63.41
C GLY A 946 5.15 2.82 -64.09
N ASN A 947 5.69 2.84 -65.32
CA ASN A 947 6.07 1.61 -66.01
C ASN A 947 7.48 1.17 -65.59
N GLY A 948 7.62 -0.05 -65.07
CA GLY A 948 8.89 -0.58 -64.59
C GLY A 948 10.00 -0.46 -65.63
N SER A 949 11.18 -0.04 -65.18
CA SER A 949 12.42 0.08 -65.98
C SER A 949 12.42 1.13 -67.11
N GLY A 950 11.49 2.10 -67.13
CA GLY A 950 11.44 3.17 -68.15
C GLY A 950 11.57 4.59 -67.58
N SER A 951 12.24 5.48 -68.32
CA SER A 951 12.39 6.91 -67.96
C SER A 951 11.12 7.73 -68.30
N GLY A 952 9.97 7.28 -67.80
CA GLY A 952 8.69 8.00 -67.89
C GLY A 952 8.37 8.79 -66.61
N PRO A 953 7.44 9.75 -66.67
CA PRO A 953 6.93 10.40 -65.46
C PRO A 953 6.22 9.37 -64.58
N SER A 954 6.62 9.31 -63.31
CA SER A 954 5.96 8.51 -62.27
C SER A 954 5.29 9.45 -61.27
N VAL A 955 4.10 9.08 -60.78
CA VAL A 955 3.34 9.88 -59.80
C VAL A 955 3.05 9.04 -58.55
N ILE A 956 2.84 9.68 -57.39
CA ILE A 956 2.50 8.96 -56.17
C ILE A 956 1.11 8.33 -56.32
N ALA A 957 0.97 7.06 -55.97
CA ALA A 957 -0.30 6.35 -55.99
C ALA A 957 -1.18 6.87 -54.85
N PRO A 958 -2.45 7.23 -55.11
CA PRO A 958 -3.38 7.56 -54.05
C PRO A 958 -3.92 6.27 -53.40
N VAL A 959 -4.43 6.35 -52.18
CA VAL A 959 -5.12 5.24 -51.52
C VAL A 959 -6.40 4.84 -52.29
N ALA A 960 -6.74 3.55 -52.28
CA ALA A 960 -7.74 2.96 -53.18
C ALA A 960 -9.14 3.61 -53.14
N GLN A 961 -9.57 4.11 -51.97
CA GLN A 961 -10.83 4.83 -51.83
C GLN A 961 -10.90 6.14 -52.64
N THR A 962 -9.76 6.71 -53.04
CA THR A 962 -9.69 7.91 -53.90
C THR A 962 -10.36 7.69 -55.25
N ALA A 963 -10.17 6.51 -55.84
CA ALA A 963 -10.85 6.13 -57.08
C ALA A 963 -12.38 6.02 -56.88
N SER A 964 -12.83 5.61 -55.68
CA SER A 964 -14.26 5.60 -55.33
C SER A 964 -14.86 7.00 -55.26
N TYR A 965 -14.14 8.00 -54.73
CA TYR A 965 -14.59 9.39 -54.74
C TYR A 965 -14.72 9.94 -56.18
N LEU A 966 -13.74 9.66 -57.03
CA LEU A 966 -13.69 10.17 -58.42
C LEU A 966 -14.79 9.61 -59.33
N VAL A 967 -15.18 8.34 -59.15
CA VAL A 967 -16.25 7.73 -59.99
C VAL A 967 -17.66 7.94 -59.41
N MET A 968 -17.79 8.40 -58.16
CA MET A 968 -19.08 8.55 -57.49
C MET A 968 -20.04 9.51 -58.21
N PRO A 969 -19.64 10.74 -58.65
CA PRO A 969 -20.57 11.67 -59.31
C PRO A 969 -21.23 11.05 -60.55
N ASN A 970 -20.45 10.37 -61.38
CA ASN A 970 -20.93 9.63 -62.56
C ASN A 970 -21.93 8.52 -62.19
N ALA A 971 -21.66 7.76 -61.13
CA ALA A 971 -22.58 6.72 -60.66
C ALA A 971 -23.90 7.32 -60.13
N LEU A 972 -23.85 8.45 -59.41
CA LEU A 972 -25.04 9.16 -58.94
C LEU A 972 -25.87 9.73 -60.10
N PHE A 973 -25.22 10.42 -61.03
CA PHE A 973 -25.85 10.95 -62.24
C PHE A 973 -26.51 9.85 -63.09
N TYR A 974 -25.83 8.72 -63.31
CA TYR A 974 -26.38 7.56 -64.01
C TYR A 974 -27.63 6.98 -63.32
N SER A 975 -27.67 6.97 -61.97
CA SER A 975 -28.88 6.57 -61.24
C SER A 975 -30.06 7.51 -61.53
N GLY A 976 -29.84 8.84 -61.49
CA GLY A 976 -30.89 9.82 -61.78
C GLY A 976 -31.33 9.81 -63.25
N LEU A 977 -30.42 9.56 -64.20
CA LEU A 977 -30.78 9.36 -65.60
C LEU A 977 -31.66 8.11 -65.77
N THR A 978 -31.36 7.03 -65.04
CA THR A 978 -32.19 5.82 -65.02
C THR A 978 -33.59 6.13 -64.46
N ASP A 979 -33.69 6.84 -63.33
CA ASP A 979 -34.98 7.26 -62.75
C ASP A 979 -35.82 8.06 -63.75
N MET A 980 -35.24 9.14 -64.29
CA MET A 980 -35.91 10.05 -65.22
C MET A 980 -36.33 9.34 -66.52
N ALA A 981 -35.54 8.38 -67.00
CA ALA A 981 -35.89 7.58 -68.17
C ALA A 981 -37.11 6.67 -67.94
N LYS A 982 -37.27 6.12 -66.72
CA LYS A 982 -38.44 5.29 -66.36
C LYS A 982 -39.65 6.13 -65.94
N GLN A 983 -39.45 7.30 -65.36
CA GLN A 983 -40.51 8.28 -65.09
C GLN A 983 -41.12 8.83 -66.39
N ASN A 984 -40.31 9.17 -67.40
CA ASN A 984 -40.83 9.53 -68.73
C ASN A 984 -41.63 8.36 -69.37
N ALA A 985 -41.16 7.12 -69.25
CA ALA A 985 -41.89 5.95 -69.76
C ALA A 985 -43.25 5.76 -69.06
N LEU A 986 -43.31 6.02 -67.75
CA LEU A 986 -44.56 6.08 -66.98
C LEU A 986 -45.51 7.18 -67.52
N LEU A 987 -45.05 8.41 -67.73
CA LEU A 987 -45.91 9.49 -68.26
C LEU A 987 -46.44 9.16 -69.66
N ALA A 988 -45.59 8.57 -70.52
CA ALA A 988 -45.97 8.07 -71.83
C ALA A 988 -47.00 6.92 -71.79
N ASN A 989 -46.96 6.08 -70.74
CA ASN A 989 -47.98 5.06 -70.47
C ASN A 989 -49.27 5.65 -69.87
N ILE A 990 -49.21 6.77 -69.14
CA ILE A 990 -50.40 7.49 -68.69
C ILE A 990 -51.15 8.07 -69.91
N ARG A 991 -50.46 8.84 -70.78
CA ARG A 991 -51.04 9.41 -72.01
C ARG A 991 -51.74 8.39 -72.91
N THR A 992 -51.07 7.26 -73.18
CA THR A 992 -51.60 6.22 -74.07
C THR A 992 -52.79 5.42 -73.50
N SER A 993 -53.15 5.63 -72.23
CA SER A 993 -54.27 4.95 -71.56
C SER A 993 -55.54 5.81 -71.39
N VAL A 994 -55.54 7.04 -71.92
CA VAL A 994 -56.71 7.96 -71.93
C VAL A 994 -57.54 7.81 -73.22
N LEU A 995 -57.02 7.11 -74.24
CA LEU A 995 -57.70 6.86 -75.51
C LEU A 995 -58.91 5.91 -75.34
N GLY A 996 -60.10 6.48 -75.13
CA GLY A 996 -61.38 5.77 -75.30
C GLY A 996 -62.18 5.41 -74.03
N LYS A 997 -62.13 6.24 -72.98
CA LYS A 997 -63.06 6.16 -71.82
C LYS A 997 -63.89 7.44 -71.71
N GLU A 998 -65.16 7.32 -71.34
CA GLU A 998 -66.06 8.45 -71.05
C GLU A 998 -65.87 9.01 -69.62
N GLU A 999 -66.60 10.07 -69.30
CA GLU A 999 -66.46 10.97 -68.15
C GLU A 999 -66.43 10.29 -66.76
N ASP A 1000 -65.25 10.05 -66.19
CA ASP A 1000 -65.05 10.20 -64.73
C ASP A 1000 -63.57 10.37 -64.30
N LYS A 1001 -63.35 10.85 -63.06
CA LYS A 1001 -62.05 11.31 -62.53
C LYS A 1001 -61.06 10.18 -62.25
N GLN A 1002 -60.20 9.85 -63.22
CA GLN A 1002 -59.16 8.83 -63.06
C GLN A 1002 -58.11 9.17 -62.00
N THR A 1003 -58.33 8.65 -60.78
CA THR A 1003 -57.29 8.53 -59.75
C THR A 1003 -56.62 7.16 -59.92
N GLY A 1004 -55.30 7.07 -59.69
CA GLY A 1004 -54.59 5.80 -59.90
C GLY A 1004 -53.28 5.68 -59.16
N PHE A 1005 -52.94 4.45 -58.83
CA PHE A 1005 -51.71 4.03 -58.17
C PHE A 1005 -50.85 3.18 -59.13
N PHE A 1006 -49.53 3.27 -59.01
CA PHE A 1006 -48.63 2.39 -59.74
C PHE A 1006 -47.42 1.97 -58.90
N LEU A 1007 -46.84 0.83 -59.27
CA LEU A 1007 -45.64 0.26 -58.68
C LEU A 1007 -44.73 -0.28 -59.79
N TYR A 1008 -43.51 0.23 -59.88
CA TYR A 1008 -42.50 -0.23 -60.84
C TYR A 1008 -41.23 -0.67 -60.12
N THR A 1009 -40.66 -1.77 -60.57
CA THR A 1009 -39.28 -2.18 -60.24
C THR A 1009 -38.41 -2.06 -61.49
N TYR A 1010 -37.21 -1.52 -61.32
CA TYR A 1010 -36.27 -1.32 -62.42
C TYR A 1010 -34.83 -1.40 -61.95
N GLY A 1011 -33.92 -1.66 -62.88
CA GLY A 1011 -32.50 -1.64 -62.62
C GLY A 1011 -31.70 -1.39 -63.87
N SER A 1012 -30.47 -0.93 -63.67
CA SER A 1012 -29.48 -0.72 -64.72
C SER A 1012 -28.11 -1.23 -64.29
N THR A 1013 -27.39 -1.82 -65.23
CA THR A 1013 -25.96 -2.12 -65.13
C THR A 1013 -25.22 -1.25 -66.13
N GLY A 1014 -24.09 -0.68 -65.74
CA GLY A 1014 -23.29 0.14 -66.63
C GLY A 1014 -21.80 0.02 -66.30
N THR A 1015 -20.97 0.35 -67.28
CA THR A 1015 -19.52 0.47 -67.10
C THR A 1015 -19.10 1.86 -67.57
N LEU A 1016 -18.61 2.67 -66.62
CA LEU A 1016 -17.89 3.90 -66.88
C LEU A 1016 -16.48 3.57 -67.36
N SER A 1017 -15.95 4.37 -68.28
CA SER A 1017 -14.53 4.33 -68.66
C SER A 1017 -13.95 5.73 -68.68
N SER A 1018 -12.67 5.84 -68.30
CA SER A 1018 -11.84 7.04 -68.46
C SER A 1018 -11.00 6.95 -69.74
N GLU A 1019 -10.61 8.09 -70.31
CA GLU A 1019 -9.50 8.17 -71.28
C GLU A 1019 -8.19 8.68 -70.64
N ARG A 1020 -8.25 9.28 -69.43
CA ARG A 1020 -7.06 9.83 -68.76
C ARG A 1020 -6.12 8.75 -68.21
N GLY A 1021 -6.69 7.68 -67.65
CA GLY A 1021 -5.97 6.54 -67.06
C GLY A 1021 -5.26 6.84 -65.71
N PRO A 1022 -4.72 5.81 -65.02
CA PRO A 1022 -4.26 5.94 -63.64
C PRO A 1022 -3.12 6.96 -63.41
N LEU A 1023 -2.22 7.16 -64.39
CA LEU A 1023 -1.15 8.18 -64.31
C LEU A 1023 -1.66 9.63 -64.30
N LYS A 1024 -2.97 9.83 -64.56
CA LYS A 1024 -3.69 11.10 -64.42
C LYS A 1024 -4.92 10.95 -63.52
N TYR A 1025 -4.89 9.96 -62.62
CA TYR A 1025 -5.96 9.61 -61.68
C TYR A 1025 -7.35 9.40 -62.34
N GLY A 1026 -7.38 8.98 -63.62
CA GLY A 1026 -8.61 8.66 -64.33
C GLY A 1026 -8.96 7.18 -64.23
N TYR A 1027 -10.13 6.88 -63.66
CA TYR A 1027 -10.57 5.52 -63.34
C TYR A 1027 -11.88 5.15 -64.05
N GLY A 1028 -11.98 3.90 -64.50
CA GLY A 1028 -13.27 3.30 -64.88
C GLY A 1028 -14.08 2.87 -63.65
N ALA A 1029 -15.32 2.42 -63.85
CA ALA A 1029 -16.11 1.78 -62.80
C ALA A 1029 -17.16 0.83 -63.38
N ASP A 1030 -17.47 -0.27 -62.68
CA ASP A 1030 -18.74 -0.97 -62.88
C ASP A 1030 -19.79 -0.39 -61.92
N ILE A 1031 -20.97 -0.09 -62.45
CA ILE A 1031 -22.09 0.57 -61.79
C ILE A 1031 -23.30 -0.35 -61.86
N ARG A 1032 -24.03 -0.51 -60.76
CA ARG A 1032 -25.29 -1.25 -60.70
C ARG A 1032 -26.30 -0.48 -59.86
N TYR A 1033 -27.46 -0.18 -60.43
CA TYR A 1033 -28.56 0.48 -59.74
C TYR A 1033 -29.81 -0.42 -59.80
N ALA A 1034 -30.55 -0.51 -58.70
CA ALA A 1034 -31.83 -1.21 -58.63
C ALA A 1034 -32.80 -0.41 -57.76
N ALA A 1035 -34.02 -0.19 -58.23
CA ALA A 1035 -34.99 0.71 -57.61
C ALA A 1035 -36.44 0.21 -57.68
N LEU A 1036 -37.19 0.57 -56.66
CA LEU A 1036 -38.63 0.41 -56.53
C LEU A 1036 -39.25 1.81 -56.42
N GLN A 1037 -40.11 2.16 -57.38
CA GLN A 1037 -40.89 3.40 -57.33
C GLN A 1037 -42.38 3.12 -57.16
N ALA A 1038 -43.02 3.87 -56.27
CA ALA A 1038 -44.45 3.85 -56.01
C ALA A 1038 -44.99 5.27 -56.16
N GLY A 1039 -46.14 5.44 -56.79
CA GLY A 1039 -46.69 6.77 -57.01
C GLY A 1039 -48.18 6.82 -57.29
N VAL A 1040 -48.70 8.04 -57.26
CA VAL A 1040 -50.12 8.35 -57.42
C VAL A 1040 -50.32 9.51 -58.38
N THR A 1041 -51.38 9.45 -59.18
CA THR A 1041 -51.90 10.61 -59.92
C THR A 1041 -52.88 11.34 -58.99
N LEU A 1042 -52.59 12.60 -58.68
CA LEU A 1042 -53.33 13.41 -57.70
C LEU A 1042 -54.46 14.21 -58.35
N ALA A 1043 -54.26 14.67 -59.58
CA ALA A 1043 -55.27 15.40 -60.34
C ALA A 1043 -55.09 15.15 -61.84
N ALA A 1044 -56.18 14.75 -62.50
CA ALA A 1044 -56.38 14.91 -63.92
C ALA A 1044 -57.33 16.10 -64.14
N ILE A 1045 -56.90 17.09 -64.92
CA ILE A 1045 -57.66 18.29 -65.25
C ILE A 1045 -57.85 18.32 -66.76
N GLU A 1046 -59.10 18.21 -67.20
CA GLU A 1046 -59.48 18.26 -68.61
C GLU A 1046 -60.06 19.64 -68.96
N GLY A 1047 -59.58 20.19 -70.06
CA GLY A 1047 -60.08 21.41 -70.69
C GLY A 1047 -60.29 21.18 -72.18
N GLN A 1048 -60.99 22.10 -72.86
CA GLN A 1048 -61.56 21.88 -74.20
C GLN A 1048 -60.62 21.32 -75.29
N ASN A 1049 -59.30 21.49 -75.17
CA ASN A 1049 -58.31 20.92 -76.09
C ASN A 1049 -57.08 20.29 -75.40
N THR A 1050 -57.14 20.09 -74.07
CA THR A 1050 -55.96 19.73 -73.25
C THR A 1050 -56.30 18.87 -72.03
N THR A 1051 -55.57 17.78 -71.83
CA THR A 1051 -55.59 16.98 -70.59
C THR A 1051 -54.29 17.23 -69.82
N THR A 1052 -54.40 17.60 -68.53
CA THR A 1052 -53.25 17.86 -67.65
C THR A 1052 -53.25 16.90 -66.47
N ASN A 1053 -52.17 16.15 -66.28
CA ASN A 1053 -51.99 15.20 -65.18
C ASN A 1053 -50.90 15.69 -64.22
N PHE A 1054 -51.21 15.71 -62.92
CA PHE A 1054 -50.25 16.00 -61.84
C PHE A 1054 -50.17 14.82 -60.86
N GLY A 1055 -48.98 14.57 -60.31
CA GLY A 1055 -48.83 13.55 -59.27
C GLY A 1055 -47.45 13.52 -58.62
N LEU A 1056 -47.28 12.55 -57.72
CA LEU A 1056 -46.08 12.33 -56.93
C LEU A 1056 -45.59 10.88 -57.07
N VAL A 1057 -44.27 10.71 -57.02
CA VAL A 1057 -43.57 9.42 -57.02
C VAL A 1057 -42.55 9.38 -55.90
N GLY A 1058 -42.65 8.39 -55.02
CA GLY A 1058 -41.59 8.02 -54.10
C GLY A 1058 -40.75 6.90 -54.70
N THR A 1059 -39.44 7.10 -54.80
CA THR A 1059 -38.48 6.09 -55.25
C THR A 1059 -37.53 5.73 -54.13
N TYR A 1060 -37.36 4.44 -53.87
CA TYR A 1060 -36.21 3.90 -53.14
C TYR A 1060 -35.36 3.08 -54.11
N GLY A 1061 -34.04 3.26 -54.10
CA GLY A 1061 -33.15 2.40 -54.87
C GLY A 1061 -31.75 2.34 -54.29
N GLN A 1062 -31.12 1.18 -54.48
CA GLN A 1062 -29.75 0.91 -54.07
C GLN A 1062 -28.83 1.02 -55.28
N LEU A 1063 -27.84 1.89 -55.17
CA LEU A 1063 -26.73 2.03 -56.09
C LEU A 1063 -25.51 1.32 -55.52
N SER A 1064 -24.73 0.67 -56.37
CA SER A 1064 -23.38 0.24 -56.02
C SER A 1064 -22.43 0.48 -57.18
N PHE A 1065 -21.18 0.79 -56.85
CA PHE A 1065 -20.13 1.02 -57.84
C PHE A 1065 -18.77 0.55 -57.32
N THR A 1066 -17.99 -0.07 -58.21
CA THR A 1066 -16.63 -0.54 -57.95
C THR A 1066 -15.71 0.11 -58.99
N PRO A 1067 -14.69 0.90 -58.57
CA PRO A 1067 -13.68 1.41 -59.49
C PRO A 1067 -12.94 0.31 -60.24
N LYS A 1068 -12.35 0.66 -61.38
CA LYS A 1068 -11.49 -0.21 -62.18
C LYS A 1068 -10.09 0.35 -62.27
N ASP A 1069 -9.15 -0.54 -62.62
CA ASP A 1069 -7.75 -0.20 -62.87
C ASP A 1069 -7.06 0.46 -61.66
N MET A 1070 -7.54 0.10 -60.46
CA MET A 1070 -7.03 0.51 -59.16
C MET A 1070 -6.97 -0.74 -58.26
N SER A 1071 -5.81 -0.99 -57.63
CA SER A 1071 -5.68 -2.06 -56.64
C SER A 1071 -6.52 -1.75 -55.41
N ASP A 1072 -6.99 -2.78 -54.71
CA ASP A 1072 -7.63 -2.70 -53.40
C ASP A 1072 -8.89 -1.81 -53.33
N ALA A 1073 -9.50 -1.50 -54.48
CA ALA A 1073 -10.72 -0.71 -54.56
C ALA A 1073 -11.95 -1.54 -54.15
N GLY A 1074 -12.68 -1.08 -53.14
CA GLY A 1074 -13.86 -1.78 -52.63
C GLY A 1074 -15.13 -1.59 -53.47
N LYS A 1075 -16.16 -2.39 -53.18
CA LYS A 1075 -17.51 -2.20 -53.74
C LYS A 1075 -18.33 -1.27 -52.84
N ASN A 1076 -18.34 0.00 -53.22
CA ASN A 1076 -19.15 1.04 -52.57
C ASN A 1076 -20.65 0.75 -52.79
N THR A 1077 -21.48 1.02 -51.79
CA THR A 1077 -22.94 0.85 -51.87
C THR A 1077 -23.63 2.03 -51.17
N LEU A 1078 -24.55 2.68 -51.89
CA LEU A 1078 -25.30 3.86 -51.48
C LEU A 1078 -26.80 3.61 -51.68
N ASP A 1079 -27.59 3.80 -50.63
CA ASP A 1079 -29.04 3.81 -50.69
C ASP A 1079 -29.54 5.22 -51.00
N LYS A 1080 -30.54 5.32 -51.89
CA LYS A 1080 -31.11 6.57 -52.41
C LYS A 1080 -32.62 6.56 -52.20
N TRP A 1081 -33.13 7.59 -51.53
CA TRP A 1081 -34.56 7.87 -51.38
C TRP A 1081 -34.86 9.18 -52.09
N SER A 1082 -35.85 9.23 -52.98
CA SER A 1082 -36.27 10.47 -53.63
C SER A 1082 -37.78 10.63 -53.72
N LEU A 1083 -38.21 11.89 -53.71
CA LEU A 1083 -39.58 12.31 -54.00
C LEU A 1083 -39.56 13.11 -55.29
N THR A 1084 -40.37 12.69 -56.26
CA THR A 1084 -40.50 13.35 -57.57
C THR A 1084 -41.91 13.85 -57.76
N ALA A 1085 -42.06 15.14 -58.06
CA ALA A 1085 -43.29 15.72 -58.58
C ALA A 1085 -43.27 15.71 -60.11
N TYR A 1086 -44.41 15.39 -60.72
CA TYR A 1086 -44.58 15.43 -62.17
C TYR A 1086 -45.80 16.24 -62.60
N GLY A 1087 -45.68 16.87 -63.77
CA GLY A 1087 -46.78 17.45 -64.53
C GLY A 1087 -46.69 17.00 -66.00
N SER A 1088 -47.80 16.62 -66.61
CA SER A 1088 -47.88 16.23 -68.02
C SER A 1088 -49.08 16.89 -68.67
N ILE A 1089 -48.85 17.74 -69.69
CA ILE A 1089 -49.88 18.43 -70.46
C ILE A 1089 -49.91 17.82 -71.86
N GLN A 1090 -51.04 17.26 -72.26
CA GLN A 1090 -51.28 16.68 -73.59
C GLN A 1090 -52.36 17.47 -74.32
N TYR A 1091 -52.14 17.73 -75.61
CA TYR A 1091 -53.10 18.38 -76.51
C TYR A 1091 -53.77 17.36 -77.43
N ASN A 1092 -55.02 17.61 -77.82
CA ASN A 1092 -55.82 16.74 -78.70
C ASN A 1092 -55.19 16.49 -80.09
N ASN A 1093 -54.14 17.22 -80.47
CA ASN A 1093 -53.40 17.06 -81.73
C ASN A 1093 -52.14 16.18 -81.62
N GLY A 1094 -51.98 15.46 -80.49
CA GLY A 1094 -50.87 14.54 -80.21
C GLY A 1094 -49.63 15.21 -79.60
N PHE A 1095 -49.55 16.54 -79.51
CA PHE A 1095 -48.44 17.24 -78.86
C PHE A 1095 -48.51 17.16 -77.34
N TYR A 1096 -47.38 17.01 -76.66
CA TYR A 1096 -47.30 17.01 -75.20
C TYR A 1096 -46.06 17.72 -74.63
N ILE A 1097 -46.16 18.13 -73.37
CA ILE A 1097 -45.08 18.64 -72.53
C ILE A 1097 -45.12 17.92 -71.19
N ASP A 1098 -44.04 17.24 -70.84
CA ASP A 1098 -43.79 16.65 -69.52
C ASP A 1098 -42.78 17.49 -68.74
N ALA A 1099 -43.00 17.64 -67.43
CA ALA A 1099 -42.07 18.25 -66.49
C ALA A 1099 -41.89 17.34 -65.26
N LEU A 1100 -40.63 17.16 -64.83
CA LEU A 1100 -40.23 16.37 -63.66
C LEU A 1100 -39.35 17.22 -62.74
N LEU A 1101 -39.65 17.22 -61.45
CA LEU A 1101 -38.80 17.79 -60.40
C LEU A 1101 -38.60 16.75 -59.30
N SER A 1102 -37.37 16.27 -59.13
CA SER A 1102 -36.98 15.25 -58.15
C SER A 1102 -35.99 15.80 -57.15
N TYR A 1103 -36.21 15.51 -55.87
CA TYR A 1103 -35.26 15.74 -54.79
C TYR A 1103 -35.01 14.42 -54.06
N GLY A 1104 -33.74 14.03 -53.96
CA GLY A 1104 -33.31 12.81 -53.31
C GLY A 1104 -32.23 13.01 -52.26
N ILE A 1105 -32.21 12.11 -51.28
CA ILE A 1105 -31.20 12.00 -50.23
C ILE A 1105 -30.50 10.65 -50.40
N LEU A 1106 -29.18 10.63 -50.23
CA LEU A 1106 -28.34 9.47 -50.40
C LEU A 1106 -27.55 9.20 -49.12
N LYS A 1107 -27.47 7.93 -48.70
CA LYS A 1107 -26.67 7.49 -47.54
C LYS A 1107 -25.95 6.19 -47.84
N GLY A 1108 -24.77 6.00 -47.26
CA GLY A 1108 -24.02 4.75 -47.41
C GLY A 1108 -22.55 4.90 -47.02
N HIS A 1109 -21.71 3.99 -47.50
CA HIS A 1109 -20.29 3.93 -47.14
C HIS A 1109 -19.40 3.80 -48.37
N ILE A 1110 -18.22 4.42 -48.27
CA ILE A 1110 -17.12 4.27 -49.22
C ILE A 1110 -16.15 3.23 -48.65
N THR A 1111 -15.61 2.39 -49.53
CA THR A 1111 -14.93 1.15 -49.14
C THR A 1111 -13.59 0.95 -49.81
N ASN A 1112 -12.62 0.47 -49.03
CA ASN A 1112 -11.31 -0.04 -49.44
C ASN A 1112 -11.28 -1.55 -49.11
N ALA A 1113 -10.69 -2.37 -49.98
CA ALA A 1113 -10.71 -3.83 -49.85
C ALA A 1113 -9.88 -4.36 -48.66
N LEU A 1114 -8.82 -3.63 -48.26
CA LEU A 1114 -7.97 -3.96 -47.12
C LEU A 1114 -8.58 -3.45 -45.80
N ARG A 1115 -9.16 -2.24 -45.82
CA ARG A 1115 -9.60 -1.52 -44.61
C ARG A 1115 -11.10 -1.62 -44.29
N GLY A 1116 -11.94 -2.02 -45.24
CA GLY A 1116 -13.40 -1.98 -45.10
C GLY A 1116 -13.95 -0.58 -45.36
N ASN A 1117 -14.85 -0.09 -44.49
CA ASN A 1117 -15.47 1.24 -44.64
C ASN A 1117 -14.47 2.35 -44.29
N THR A 1118 -14.11 3.22 -45.25
CA THR A 1118 -13.19 4.35 -45.02
C THR A 1118 -13.91 5.66 -44.73
N ALA A 1119 -15.08 5.88 -45.33
CA ALA A 1119 -15.91 7.06 -45.05
C ALA A 1119 -17.40 6.76 -45.08
N LYS A 1120 -18.18 7.61 -44.40
CA LYS A 1120 -19.64 7.49 -44.28
C LYS A 1120 -20.33 8.68 -44.94
N LEU A 1121 -21.01 8.42 -46.05
CA LEU A 1121 -21.79 9.43 -46.76
C LEU A 1121 -23.12 9.64 -46.02
N ASN A 1122 -23.23 10.73 -45.25
CA ASN A 1122 -24.46 11.14 -44.60
C ASN A 1122 -25.04 12.37 -45.31
N ASP A 1123 -26.30 12.27 -45.75
CA ASP A 1123 -27.13 13.42 -46.18
C ASP A 1123 -26.60 14.21 -47.40
N ALA A 1124 -25.84 13.54 -48.27
CA ALA A 1124 -25.65 13.96 -49.65
C ALA A 1124 -27.01 13.97 -50.37
N LYS A 1125 -27.21 14.94 -51.27
CA LYS A 1125 -28.49 15.17 -51.95
C LYS A 1125 -28.34 15.20 -53.46
N MET A 1126 -29.41 14.85 -54.17
CA MET A 1126 -29.51 14.98 -55.62
C MET A 1126 -30.76 15.76 -55.97
N LEU A 1127 -30.59 16.91 -56.61
CA LEU A 1127 -31.66 17.64 -57.29
C LEU A 1127 -31.66 17.23 -58.77
N SER A 1128 -32.84 16.99 -59.35
CA SER A 1128 -32.98 16.73 -60.78
C SER A 1128 -34.23 17.42 -61.33
N LEU A 1129 -34.05 18.18 -62.40
CA LEU A 1129 -35.09 18.89 -63.13
C LEU A 1129 -35.08 18.40 -64.58
N SER A 1130 -36.26 18.19 -65.18
CA SER A 1130 -36.34 17.83 -66.59
C SER A 1130 -37.63 18.29 -67.24
N THR A 1131 -37.53 18.65 -68.52
CA THR A 1131 -38.67 18.92 -69.38
C THR A 1131 -38.54 18.08 -70.65
N THR A 1132 -39.59 17.37 -71.03
CA THR A 1132 -39.66 16.60 -72.27
C THR A 1132 -40.79 17.11 -73.14
N ILE A 1133 -40.49 17.42 -74.40
CA ILE A 1133 -41.49 17.78 -75.41
C ILE A 1133 -41.57 16.65 -76.45
N GLY A 1134 -42.75 16.38 -76.95
CA GLY A 1134 -42.94 15.37 -77.99
C GLY A 1134 -44.26 15.54 -78.73
N LYS A 1135 -44.42 14.77 -79.81
CA LYS A 1135 -45.68 14.74 -80.55
C LYS A 1135 -45.91 13.37 -81.16
N GLU A 1136 -47.08 12.80 -80.93
CA GLU A 1136 -47.53 11.58 -81.61
C GLU A 1136 -48.07 11.90 -83.02
N PHE A 1137 -47.66 11.10 -84.00
CA PHE A 1137 -48.11 11.12 -85.38
C PHE A 1137 -48.65 9.75 -85.78
N ALA A 1138 -49.87 9.68 -86.32
CA ALA A 1138 -50.37 8.46 -86.96
C ALA A 1138 -49.62 8.22 -88.28
N THR A 1139 -49.15 6.99 -88.50
CA THR A 1139 -48.33 6.64 -89.69
C THR A 1139 -49.17 6.31 -90.94
N GLY A 1140 -50.49 6.38 -90.85
CA GLY A 1140 -51.43 5.92 -91.88
C GLY A 1140 -51.70 4.41 -91.83
N MET A 1141 -50.87 3.63 -91.13
CA MET A 1141 -51.15 2.23 -90.80
C MET A 1141 -51.96 2.15 -89.49
N GLU A 1142 -53.02 1.35 -89.48
CA GLU A 1142 -53.93 1.21 -88.32
C GLU A 1142 -53.16 0.85 -87.04
N GLY A 1143 -53.39 1.61 -85.96
CA GLY A 1143 -52.76 1.38 -84.66
C GLY A 1143 -51.23 1.57 -84.61
N LEU A 1144 -50.58 2.10 -85.65
CA LEU A 1144 -49.13 2.36 -85.68
C LEU A 1144 -48.84 3.86 -85.61
N THR A 1145 -48.23 4.31 -84.51
CA THR A 1145 -47.90 5.72 -84.25
C THR A 1145 -46.39 5.93 -84.07
N PHE A 1146 -45.91 7.10 -84.47
CA PHE A 1146 -44.54 7.54 -84.31
C PHE A 1146 -44.49 8.82 -83.48
N GLU A 1147 -43.65 8.82 -82.45
CA GLU A 1147 -43.53 9.87 -81.43
C GLU A 1147 -42.07 10.35 -81.36
N PRO A 1148 -41.66 11.33 -82.18
CA PRO A 1148 -40.42 12.08 -81.93
C PRO A 1148 -40.52 12.84 -80.60
N GLN A 1149 -39.42 12.81 -79.85
CA GLN A 1149 -39.29 13.41 -78.53
C GLN A 1149 -37.93 14.11 -78.34
N ALA A 1150 -37.93 15.19 -77.56
CA ALA A 1150 -36.73 15.88 -77.10
C ALA A 1150 -36.85 16.20 -75.61
N GLN A 1151 -35.87 15.76 -74.83
CA GLN A 1151 -35.77 15.95 -73.39
C GLN A 1151 -34.54 16.81 -73.09
N ILE A 1152 -34.73 17.82 -72.24
CA ILE A 1152 -33.64 18.52 -71.54
C ILE A 1152 -33.71 18.20 -70.05
N ALA A 1153 -32.55 18.09 -69.42
CA ALA A 1153 -32.37 17.71 -68.04
C ALA A 1153 -31.25 18.51 -67.39
N TYR A 1154 -31.39 18.80 -66.10
CA TYR A 1154 -30.35 19.31 -65.24
C TYR A 1154 -30.29 18.44 -63.98
N GLN A 1155 -29.08 18.06 -63.56
CA GLN A 1155 -28.84 17.30 -62.35
C GLN A 1155 -27.76 17.99 -61.53
N HIS A 1156 -27.96 18.08 -60.22
CA HIS A 1156 -27.00 18.69 -59.30
C HIS A 1156 -26.88 17.85 -58.03
N LEU A 1157 -25.65 17.54 -57.66
CA LEU A 1157 -25.29 16.77 -56.48
C LEU A 1157 -24.77 17.75 -55.41
N MET A 1158 -25.30 17.61 -54.20
CA MET A 1158 -24.92 18.44 -53.06
C MET A 1158 -24.30 17.54 -52.00
N PHE A 1159 -23.07 17.83 -51.61
CA PHE A 1159 -22.30 17.11 -50.62
C PHE A 1159 -21.94 18.05 -49.47
N ASN A 1160 -21.82 17.50 -48.27
CA ASN A 1160 -20.95 18.09 -47.26
C ASN A 1160 -19.53 17.58 -47.51
N THR A 1161 -18.51 18.25 -46.97
CA THR A 1161 -17.14 17.70 -46.90
C THR A 1161 -17.17 16.30 -46.27
N ILE A 1162 -16.49 15.34 -46.88
CA ILE A 1162 -16.44 13.95 -46.41
C ILE A 1162 -15.09 13.74 -45.70
N GLU A 1163 -15.13 13.31 -44.45
CA GLU A 1163 -13.95 12.89 -43.70
C GLU A 1163 -13.67 11.41 -43.98
N ASP A 1164 -12.43 11.08 -44.34
CA ASP A 1164 -11.96 9.70 -44.54
C ASP A 1164 -11.14 9.22 -43.33
N ALA A 1165 -11.22 7.93 -43.04
CA ALA A 1165 -10.51 7.28 -41.93
C ALA A 1165 -8.97 7.34 -42.05
N ASP A 1166 -8.43 7.70 -43.22
CA ASP A 1166 -7.02 8.04 -43.44
C ASP A 1166 -6.69 9.53 -43.14
N ASN A 1167 -7.55 10.22 -42.39
CA ASN A 1167 -7.37 11.58 -41.87
C ASN A 1167 -7.15 12.66 -42.95
N PHE A 1168 -7.84 12.51 -44.08
CA PHE A 1168 -7.98 13.56 -45.10
C PHE A 1168 -9.44 13.93 -45.34
N ALA A 1169 -9.66 15.15 -45.84
CA ALA A 1169 -10.97 15.67 -46.18
C ALA A 1169 -11.17 15.69 -47.70
N VAL A 1170 -12.38 15.35 -48.14
CA VAL A 1170 -12.79 15.36 -49.55
C VAL A 1170 -13.89 16.40 -49.73
N ASP A 1171 -13.64 17.45 -50.51
CA ASP A 1171 -14.69 18.30 -51.07
C ASP A 1171 -15.01 17.82 -52.49
N MET A 1172 -16.28 17.54 -52.73
CA MET A 1172 -16.79 17.12 -54.03
C MET A 1172 -17.07 18.29 -54.98
N ASN A 1173 -16.94 19.55 -54.52
CA ASN A 1173 -17.26 20.77 -55.27
C ASN A 1173 -18.70 20.83 -55.83
N ASN A 1174 -19.62 20.04 -55.26
CA ASN A 1174 -21.05 19.98 -55.59
C ASN A 1174 -21.36 19.85 -57.10
N PRO A 1175 -20.99 18.73 -57.75
CA PRO A 1175 -21.02 18.60 -59.21
C PRO A 1175 -22.42 18.82 -59.79
N SER A 1176 -22.49 19.32 -61.02
CA SER A 1176 -23.76 19.43 -61.75
C SER A 1176 -23.56 19.19 -63.24
N GLN A 1177 -24.58 18.67 -63.92
CA GLN A 1177 -24.54 18.47 -65.37
C GLN A 1177 -25.87 18.83 -66.03
N TRP A 1178 -25.78 19.26 -67.28
CA TRP A 1178 -26.91 19.33 -68.20
C TRP A 1178 -26.90 18.10 -69.11
N LEU A 1179 -28.08 17.58 -69.45
CA LEU A 1179 -28.24 16.47 -70.38
C LEU A 1179 -29.33 16.79 -71.40
N ILE A 1180 -29.03 16.48 -72.66
CA ILE A 1180 -29.99 16.53 -73.77
C ILE A 1180 -30.16 15.11 -74.32
N ARG A 1181 -31.41 14.70 -74.53
CA ARG A 1181 -31.79 13.41 -75.09
C ARG A 1181 -32.84 13.61 -76.18
N VAL A 1182 -32.46 13.34 -77.43
CA VAL A 1182 -33.32 13.52 -78.62
C VAL A 1182 -33.50 12.18 -79.30
N GLY A 1183 -34.74 11.84 -79.67
CA GLY A 1183 -35.02 10.52 -80.24
C GLY A 1183 -36.46 10.36 -80.68
N GLY A 1184 -36.89 9.11 -80.78
CA GLY A 1184 -38.28 8.79 -81.08
C GLY A 1184 -38.68 7.38 -80.65
N ARG A 1185 -39.99 7.22 -80.46
CA ARG A 1185 -40.67 5.97 -80.12
C ARG A 1185 -41.62 5.60 -81.26
N LEU A 1186 -41.59 4.35 -81.71
CA LEU A 1186 -42.53 3.79 -82.68
C LEU A 1186 -43.39 2.76 -81.94
N THR A 1187 -44.69 2.99 -81.86
CA THR A 1187 -45.64 2.19 -81.07
C THR A 1187 -46.66 1.51 -81.99
N LYS A 1188 -46.80 0.20 -81.89
CA LYS A 1188 -47.88 -0.58 -82.51
C LYS A 1188 -48.85 -1.04 -81.43
N THR A 1189 -50.05 -0.47 -81.43
CA THR A 1189 -51.19 -0.89 -80.61
C THR A 1189 -52.02 -1.93 -81.37
N ILE A 1190 -52.53 -2.91 -80.63
CA ILE A 1190 -53.39 -4.00 -81.08
C ILE A 1190 -54.60 -4.02 -80.17
N SER A 1191 -55.78 -3.75 -80.73
CA SER A 1191 -57.06 -3.86 -80.04
C SER A 1191 -57.53 -5.31 -80.04
N THR A 1192 -58.15 -5.76 -78.94
CA THR A 1192 -58.77 -7.09 -78.82
C THR A 1192 -60.27 -6.97 -78.64
N GLU A 1193 -61.04 -8.00 -79.05
CA GLU A 1193 -62.51 -8.00 -79.04
C GLU A 1193 -63.13 -7.69 -77.67
N ASN A 1194 -62.40 -7.94 -76.58
CA ASN A 1194 -62.83 -7.69 -75.20
C ASN A 1194 -62.46 -6.27 -74.68
N ASN A 1195 -62.22 -5.31 -75.59
CA ASN A 1195 -61.78 -3.94 -75.32
C ASN A 1195 -60.53 -3.83 -74.42
N ARG A 1196 -59.54 -4.71 -74.65
CA ARG A 1196 -58.26 -4.75 -73.92
C ARG A 1196 -57.10 -4.47 -74.88
N PRO A 1197 -56.58 -3.25 -74.96
CA PRO A 1197 -55.45 -2.93 -75.83
C PRO A 1197 -54.13 -3.52 -75.30
N MET A 1198 -53.30 -3.98 -76.23
CA MET A 1198 -51.90 -4.31 -76.01
C MET A 1198 -51.05 -3.52 -77.00
N SER A 1199 -49.97 -2.90 -76.55
CA SER A 1199 -49.04 -2.18 -77.41
C SER A 1199 -47.59 -2.62 -77.21
N PHE A 1200 -46.88 -2.65 -78.33
CA PHE A 1200 -45.44 -2.92 -78.41
C PHE A 1200 -44.76 -1.68 -78.96
N TYR A 1201 -43.62 -1.27 -78.40
CA TYR A 1201 -42.87 -0.14 -78.93
C TYR A 1201 -41.37 -0.42 -79.05
N GLY A 1202 -40.75 0.23 -80.02
CA GLY A 1202 -39.29 0.42 -80.11
C GLY A 1202 -38.93 1.88 -79.87
N LYS A 1203 -37.79 2.15 -79.24
CA LYS A 1203 -37.27 3.51 -79.00
C LYS A 1203 -35.79 3.59 -79.41
N VAL A 1204 -35.39 4.74 -79.98
CA VAL A 1204 -33.99 5.10 -80.21
C VAL A 1204 -33.78 6.54 -79.78
N ASN A 1205 -32.77 6.81 -78.96
CA ASN A 1205 -32.42 8.14 -78.49
C ASN A 1205 -30.91 8.39 -78.59
N LEU A 1206 -30.51 9.59 -79.02
CA LEU A 1206 -29.17 10.12 -78.85
C LEU A 1206 -29.14 10.93 -77.54
N ILE A 1207 -28.14 10.67 -76.69
CA ILE A 1207 -27.93 11.30 -75.38
C ILE A 1207 -26.60 12.05 -75.42
N LYS A 1208 -26.54 13.25 -74.84
CA LYS A 1208 -25.29 13.98 -74.58
C LYS A 1208 -25.36 14.76 -73.26
N THR A 1209 -24.32 14.66 -72.45
CA THR A 1209 -24.08 15.46 -71.25
C THR A 1209 -23.18 16.67 -71.53
N PHE A 1210 -23.19 17.63 -70.60
CA PHE A 1210 -22.40 18.85 -70.60
C PHE A 1210 -22.15 19.33 -69.14
N GLY A 1211 -20.94 19.79 -68.82
CA GLY A 1211 -20.58 20.34 -67.50
C GLY A 1211 -20.16 19.29 -66.46
N ASP A 1212 -20.05 18.04 -66.89
CA ASP A 1212 -19.60 16.87 -66.13
C ASP A 1212 -18.06 16.75 -66.01
N ASP A 1213 -17.33 17.82 -66.34
CA ASP A 1213 -15.86 17.92 -66.46
C ASP A 1213 -15.20 18.82 -65.38
N GLY A 1214 -15.80 18.92 -64.19
CA GLY A 1214 -15.25 19.64 -63.03
C GLY A 1214 -14.16 18.88 -62.25
N THR A 1215 -13.65 19.48 -61.16
CA THR A 1215 -12.68 18.86 -60.24
C THR A 1215 -13.29 18.52 -58.88
N ILE A 1216 -12.70 17.57 -58.15
CA ILE A 1216 -12.88 17.39 -56.69
C ILE A 1216 -11.58 17.71 -55.96
N HIS A 1217 -11.66 18.16 -54.71
CA HIS A 1217 -10.50 18.58 -53.92
C HIS A 1217 -10.23 17.61 -52.76
N ILE A 1218 -9.02 17.04 -52.73
CA ILE A 1218 -8.54 16.12 -51.67
C ILE A 1218 -7.09 16.51 -51.34
N GLY A 1219 -6.92 17.68 -50.71
CA GLY A 1219 -5.64 18.37 -50.50
C GLY A 1219 -5.00 18.94 -51.79
N ARG A 1220 -5.26 18.30 -52.92
CA ARG A 1220 -5.04 18.78 -54.29
C ARG A 1220 -6.27 18.51 -55.15
N ASP A 1221 -6.38 19.20 -56.28
CA ASP A 1221 -7.48 19.02 -57.22
C ASP A 1221 -7.29 17.78 -58.11
N PHE A 1222 -8.38 17.06 -58.38
CA PHE A 1222 -8.45 15.91 -59.26
C PHE A 1222 -9.59 16.07 -60.28
N ASP A 1223 -9.32 15.90 -61.57
CA ASP A 1223 -10.31 16.04 -62.64
C ASP A 1223 -11.34 14.89 -62.65
N LEU A 1224 -12.63 15.19 -62.82
CA LEU A 1224 -13.70 14.22 -63.08
C LEU A 1224 -13.78 13.87 -64.58
N ASP A 1225 -14.02 12.61 -64.92
CA ASP A 1225 -14.26 12.15 -66.31
C ASP A 1225 -15.75 12.31 -66.69
N PRO A 1226 -16.10 12.91 -67.85
CA PRO A 1226 -17.50 13.11 -68.23
C PRO A 1226 -18.25 11.82 -68.62
N MET A 1227 -19.57 11.79 -68.43
CA MET A 1227 -20.46 10.72 -68.90
C MET A 1227 -20.51 10.59 -70.43
N GLY A 1228 -20.30 11.70 -71.15
CA GLY A 1228 -20.12 11.76 -72.60
C GLY A 1228 -21.38 11.51 -73.45
N PRO A 1229 -21.22 11.51 -74.79
CA PRO A 1229 -22.31 11.21 -75.73
C PRO A 1229 -22.52 9.69 -75.87
N ALA A 1230 -23.79 9.28 -75.93
CA ALA A 1230 -24.20 7.89 -76.05
C ALA A 1230 -25.44 7.71 -76.94
N ILE A 1231 -25.63 6.52 -77.51
CA ILE A 1231 -26.87 6.12 -78.19
C ILE A 1231 -27.59 5.06 -77.36
N GLU A 1232 -28.88 5.26 -77.11
CA GLU A 1232 -29.77 4.30 -76.45
C GLU A 1232 -30.72 3.68 -77.48
N GLY A 1233 -30.76 2.35 -77.56
CA GLY A 1233 -31.81 1.59 -78.24
C GLY A 1233 -32.61 0.76 -77.24
N GLY A 1234 -33.91 0.57 -77.46
CA GLY A 1234 -34.71 -0.28 -76.57
C GLY A 1234 -36.07 -0.67 -77.13
N ILE A 1235 -36.71 -1.62 -76.44
CA ILE A 1235 -38.04 -2.14 -76.74
C ILE A 1235 -38.87 -2.29 -75.47
N GLY A 1236 -40.19 -2.19 -75.59
CA GLY A 1236 -41.10 -2.37 -74.48
C GLY A 1236 -42.50 -2.79 -74.88
N ILE A 1237 -43.28 -3.15 -73.88
CA ILE A 1237 -44.64 -3.70 -73.98
C ILE A 1237 -45.52 -3.08 -72.91
N ASN A 1238 -46.75 -2.72 -73.25
CA ASN A 1238 -47.79 -2.27 -72.33
C ASN A 1238 -49.08 -3.04 -72.63
N ALA A 1239 -49.65 -3.72 -71.64
CA ALA A 1239 -50.79 -4.61 -71.82
C ALA A 1239 -51.87 -4.32 -70.78
N GLN A 1240 -53.06 -3.93 -71.24
CA GLN A 1240 -54.22 -3.80 -70.36
C GLN A 1240 -54.86 -5.17 -70.13
N LEU A 1241 -54.85 -5.65 -68.89
CA LEU A 1241 -55.31 -6.98 -68.52
C LEU A 1241 -56.77 -6.96 -68.03
N SER A 1242 -57.23 -5.84 -67.48
CA SER A 1242 -58.64 -5.56 -67.16
C SER A 1242 -58.95 -4.05 -67.28
N HIS A 1243 -60.20 -3.64 -67.09
CA HIS A 1243 -60.59 -2.21 -67.10
C HIS A 1243 -59.78 -1.33 -66.13
N ASN A 1244 -59.28 -1.91 -65.04
CA ASN A 1244 -58.59 -1.24 -63.94
C ASN A 1244 -57.09 -1.61 -63.83
N PHE A 1245 -56.60 -2.65 -64.52
CA PHE A 1245 -55.23 -3.17 -64.31
C PHE A 1245 -54.43 -3.31 -65.61
N SER A 1246 -53.21 -2.75 -65.63
CA SER A 1246 -52.27 -2.80 -66.75
C SER A 1246 -50.85 -3.18 -66.31
N LEU A 1247 -50.16 -3.95 -67.14
CA LEU A 1247 -48.78 -4.41 -66.96
C LEU A 1247 -47.86 -3.76 -68.00
N HIS A 1248 -46.68 -3.30 -67.59
CA HIS A 1248 -45.64 -2.73 -68.46
C HIS A 1248 -44.29 -3.42 -68.27
N GLY A 1249 -43.52 -3.52 -69.35
CA GLY A 1249 -42.12 -3.96 -69.35
C GLY A 1249 -41.28 -3.23 -70.41
N ASP A 1250 -40.01 -2.94 -70.11
CA ASP A 1250 -39.11 -2.18 -70.98
C ASP A 1250 -37.64 -2.59 -70.77
N VAL A 1251 -36.94 -2.84 -71.88
CA VAL A 1251 -35.49 -3.11 -71.93
C VAL A 1251 -34.84 -2.05 -72.81
N SER A 1252 -33.70 -1.51 -72.38
CA SER A 1252 -32.83 -0.71 -73.26
C SER A 1252 -31.36 -0.98 -73.04
N TYR A 1253 -30.55 -0.67 -74.06
CA TYR A 1253 -29.10 -0.68 -74.02
C TYR A 1253 -28.58 0.68 -74.48
N GLN A 1254 -27.72 1.28 -73.67
CA GLN A 1254 -26.98 2.49 -73.97
C GLN A 1254 -25.54 2.12 -74.35
N GLN A 1255 -25.06 2.66 -75.46
CA GLN A 1255 -23.69 2.53 -75.93
C GLN A 1255 -23.01 3.89 -76.01
N LYS A 1256 -21.89 4.09 -75.30
CA LYS A 1256 -21.07 5.29 -75.43
C LYS A 1256 -20.50 5.44 -76.85
N LEU A 1257 -20.37 6.68 -77.31
CA LEU A 1257 -19.87 7.04 -78.64
C LEU A 1257 -18.43 7.59 -78.61
N GLN A 1258 -17.82 7.69 -77.43
CA GLN A 1258 -16.44 8.11 -77.20
C GLN A 1258 -15.69 7.08 -76.33
N LYS A 1259 -14.39 7.29 -76.11
CA LYS A 1259 -13.57 6.43 -75.22
C LYS A 1259 -14.01 6.60 -73.77
N THR A 1260 -14.09 7.84 -73.28
CA THR A 1260 -14.73 8.17 -72.01
C THR A 1260 -16.25 7.99 -72.10
N GLY A 1261 -16.89 7.68 -70.96
CA GLY A 1261 -18.34 7.66 -70.81
C GLY A 1261 -18.92 6.29 -70.46
N ILE A 1262 -20.26 6.19 -70.43
CA ILE A 1262 -20.98 5.02 -69.89
C ILE A 1262 -21.74 4.24 -70.98
N SER A 1263 -21.41 2.94 -71.11
CA SER A 1263 -22.28 1.93 -71.75
C SER A 1263 -23.00 1.11 -70.69
N GLY A 1264 -24.21 0.61 -70.96
CA GLY A 1264 -24.98 -0.17 -69.98
C GLY A 1264 -26.34 -0.67 -70.47
N ALA A 1265 -26.94 -1.60 -69.73
CA ALA A 1265 -28.28 -2.13 -69.98
C ALA A 1265 -29.26 -1.67 -68.88
N SER A 1266 -30.52 -1.41 -69.23
CA SER A 1266 -31.61 -1.19 -68.29
C SER A 1266 -32.75 -2.18 -68.51
N PHE A 1267 -33.37 -2.61 -67.41
CA PHE A 1267 -34.61 -3.37 -67.37
C PHE A 1267 -35.61 -2.68 -66.44
N SER A 1268 -36.89 -2.79 -66.76
CA SER A 1268 -37.97 -2.39 -65.85
C SER A 1268 -39.24 -3.19 -66.11
N GLY A 1269 -39.97 -3.49 -65.05
CA GLY A 1269 -41.35 -3.99 -65.11
C GLY A 1269 -42.21 -3.31 -64.06
N GLY A 1270 -43.50 -3.16 -64.32
CA GLY A 1270 -44.40 -2.55 -63.34
C GLY A 1270 -45.87 -2.69 -63.66
N ILE A 1271 -46.67 -2.37 -62.65
CA ILE A 1271 -48.12 -2.49 -62.66
C ILE A 1271 -48.75 -1.14 -62.34
N ARG A 1272 -49.90 -0.87 -62.94
CA ARG A 1272 -50.74 0.29 -62.62
C ARG A 1272 -52.18 -0.17 -62.38
N TYR A 1273 -52.77 0.39 -61.33
CA TYR A 1273 -54.17 0.23 -60.99
C TYR A 1273 -54.88 1.59 -61.14
N GLN A 1274 -55.93 1.62 -61.95
CA GLN A 1274 -56.86 2.73 -62.08
C GLN A 1274 -58.10 2.41 -61.23
N PHE A 1275 -58.61 3.39 -60.48
CA PHE A 1275 -59.88 3.24 -59.75
C PHE A 1275 -61.05 3.52 -60.69
#